data_AF-A0A6N9UUM6-F1
#
_entry.id   AF-A0A6N9UUM6-F1
#
_cell.length_a   1.000
_cell.length_b   1.000
_cell.length_c   1.000
_cell.angle_alpha   90.00
_cell.angle_beta   90.00
_cell.angle_gamma   90.00
#
_symmetry.space_group_name_H-M   'P 1'
#
loop_
_entity.id
_entity.type
_entity.pdbx_description
1 polymer ?
#
loop_
_entity_poly.entity_id
_entity_poly.type
_entity_poly.pdbx_seq_one_letter_code
_entity_poly.pdbx_strand_id
1 'polypeptide(L)'
;RATSPAALAAHHLAELGVTDPARTRHFTAGGRRVPGLNWDPDAAAAAELDPTRSDALEDTGPGPHTVAETRQTPWPRGTTPYVVAAGGRHDTVRALLPDGTTRDLDVDEFTELVAADVARERLPKDTPLVLAVPFAGDQYLALPRTLADRTGLTVWAHSGEVTLGSDGGVSTVDTVRRAGSPEGDWTASEPGLAPDPDDDVPEWHHRVATRPIVSALTGRQIGRASHHAAEWAADFEDDDRHLDRMTTYVHYYPATGLVSAERELPRPGPEDTAYRLDAHGSPGHLHLAMRDGTVRPVDGREAGGWLRRRKSLSNLPKDHWIDFVVCWSGAPRDRAVPASPNTASDAYAGPFVPDPLSSLSTGQQLANTTGRSVRLSYSAQGTRSSDGRYTRTLFADARGRHRAWALFRPDPSEADLDRLAAVAGLTSGDGEVSDEMRAGTLRLVRALRLTLGHDADDAADFGELLRGVAAVDHMWRSDTDFDDAGPFTLDLLNRVVAAHPEAASGVDRAAVRRVLAAAAEHWAAWPGDELVGFVEVPAIEAAARWMRDGDPEDEAVTALDLTGPHEMGEAERSRMFWARVKAEEALGVPGTDLDARVSKVLHLPPGTRPAGHRDTLLDLLTRAFAAGRDAADPDVAAAYHLDESGAYATTDVATGNGGESGDGRDYTAEQTPTTVDLARFDTPSGVADAPWADREGPAPYLVRVSPDRRTPDLLELSFEGETHRVAAGEFLELLAHDASLTGKELSVPVVLAFSSADGDPGDLAGRAAQRLGRTVWWTEFPVDLPATGPSGEPVLSLRATPDGDVPDAGAWEQARPAQATSPGDAPRPVQAPLARAAAPLLESFPALTLNEDTDTGGEAYDSGSDSRSDSGSDSDPGPDAATADDAEERAEGRPAPDWVLARIRYAQEALLFEQRLAAHLGENEQVNAEIGKVVRAFWSITLHNRLDYRLFGSRSELSAGAVGQRYEALARVVDSGNLRERVTFLFNGVAKDLVPHLMGGVEPQHPVIALERRDRHKSQLFLEYERRVAELRAAELDPEDEAQEMDDLEAMLRTPLRPDEVGPPLSAAEWRRSVRDGELLWSPAGMEHTLPMAADFQARSEDSGGLVLTGTSGSAYRILTHVARLTRIAGVPVDLGLVRAGLASILVGVGHHSFHEVMTGAQLALDEFDPRAASVYSDNWGRYWDVYPLTEEELRTFVAREGLFPDEHARALLDRLRAERPATPRRDDAPAPDDASAPAPDGAATPTRDGDPDAHDDKRTTR
;
A
#
# COMPACT_ATOMS: atom_id res chain seq x y z
N ARG A 1 -34.65 38.90 31.26
CA ARG A 1 -35.48 39.66 30.28
C ARG A 1 -35.66 38.71 29.11
N ALA A 2 -36.90 38.44 28.67
CA ALA A 2 -37.12 37.64 27.48
C ALA A 2 -36.68 38.45 26.25
N THR A 3 -35.61 38.03 25.60
CA THR A 3 -35.02 38.71 24.43
C THR A 3 -35.32 37.98 23.12
N SER A 4 -36.02 36.84 23.18
CA SER A 4 -36.43 36.02 22.05
C SER A 4 -37.76 35.30 22.37
N PRO A 5 -38.47 34.76 21.36
CA PRO A 5 -39.64 33.89 21.59
C PRO A 5 -39.31 32.68 22.47
N ALA A 6 -38.17 32.02 22.25
CA ALA A 6 -37.70 30.91 23.08
C ALA A 6 -37.48 31.32 24.54
N ALA A 7 -36.88 32.49 24.79
CA ALA A 7 -36.70 33.00 26.15
C ALA A 7 -38.04 33.37 26.83
N LEU A 8 -39.05 33.75 26.05
CA LEU A 8 -40.41 33.99 26.56
C LEU A 8 -41.13 32.67 26.91
N ALA A 9 -41.01 31.66 26.04
CA ALA A 9 -41.55 30.32 26.29
C ALA A 9 -40.90 29.69 27.53
N ALA A 10 -39.57 29.76 27.64
CA ALA A 10 -38.82 29.33 28.82
C ALA A 10 -39.28 30.07 30.09
N HIS A 11 -39.50 31.39 30.02
CA HIS A 11 -40.01 32.15 31.15
C HIS A 11 -41.41 31.68 31.58
N HIS A 12 -42.31 31.46 30.62
CA HIS A 12 -43.65 30.94 30.89
C HIS A 12 -43.61 29.54 31.54
N LEU A 13 -42.75 28.65 31.05
CA LEU A 13 -42.55 27.32 31.64
C LEU A 13 -41.99 27.38 33.06
N ALA A 14 -41.09 28.33 33.34
CA ALA A 14 -40.62 28.59 34.69
C ALA A 14 -41.75 29.07 35.62
N GLU A 15 -42.68 29.92 35.14
CA GLU A 15 -43.87 30.34 35.90
C GLU A 15 -44.83 29.17 36.17
N LEU A 16 -44.91 28.20 35.25
CA LEU A 16 -45.66 26.96 35.44
C LEU A 16 -44.97 25.98 36.41
N GLY A 17 -43.81 26.35 36.96
CA GLY A 17 -43.11 25.61 38.01
C GLY A 17 -42.21 24.49 37.52
N VAL A 18 -41.94 24.38 36.21
CA VAL A 18 -41.08 23.33 35.61
C VAL A 18 -39.66 23.35 36.19
N THR A 19 -39.20 24.53 36.60
CA THR A 19 -37.89 24.75 37.23
C THR A 19 -37.98 25.27 38.66
N ASP A 20 -39.14 25.19 39.33
CA ASP A 20 -39.31 25.74 40.70
C ASP A 20 -38.29 25.15 41.70
N PRO A 21 -37.64 25.94 42.57
CA PRO A 21 -36.71 25.42 43.58
C PRO A 21 -37.36 24.47 44.59
N ALA A 22 -38.68 24.56 44.82
CA ALA A 22 -39.46 23.72 45.72
C ALA A 22 -40.22 22.60 44.97
N ARG A 23 -39.89 22.34 43.70
CA ARG A 23 -40.48 21.26 42.90
C ARG A 23 -40.39 19.90 43.61
N THR A 24 -41.44 19.11 43.48
CA THR A 24 -41.51 17.75 44.03
C THR A 24 -40.50 16.82 43.37
N ARG A 25 -40.32 16.93 42.05
CA ARG A 25 -39.36 16.10 41.29
C ARG A 25 -37.95 16.71 41.25
N HIS A 26 -36.98 16.07 41.90
CA HIS A 26 -35.60 16.56 42.01
C HIS A 26 -34.62 15.41 42.26
N PHE A 27 -33.31 15.70 42.13
CA PHE A 27 -32.24 14.77 42.46
C PHE A 27 -31.71 14.99 43.88
N THR A 28 -31.28 13.90 44.52
CA THR A 28 -30.54 13.92 45.78
C THR A 28 -29.21 13.19 45.64
N ALA A 29 -28.20 13.55 46.45
CA ALA A 29 -26.96 12.79 46.60
C ALA A 29 -26.55 12.79 48.08
N GLY A 30 -26.32 11.62 48.65
CA GLY A 30 -26.19 11.42 50.09
C GLY A 30 -27.43 11.88 50.86
N GLY A 31 -28.62 11.73 50.26
CA GLY A 31 -29.90 12.20 50.82
C GLY A 31 -30.08 13.72 50.87
N ARG A 32 -29.20 14.50 50.22
CA ARG A 32 -29.32 15.96 50.11
C ARG A 32 -29.67 16.36 48.69
N ARG A 33 -30.57 17.32 48.53
CA ARG A 33 -30.93 17.87 47.21
C ARG A 33 -29.70 18.44 46.51
N VAL A 34 -29.53 18.09 45.24
CA VAL A 34 -28.47 18.60 44.36
C VAL A 34 -29.07 19.31 43.14
N PRO A 35 -28.34 20.25 42.51
CA PRO A 35 -28.78 20.89 41.27
C PRO A 35 -29.01 19.88 40.13
N GLY A 36 -30.04 20.10 39.31
CA GLY A 36 -30.43 19.22 38.20
C GLY A 36 -31.95 19.11 38.03
N LEU A 37 -32.40 18.67 36.86
CA LEU A 37 -33.81 18.62 36.47
C LEU A 37 -34.25 17.16 36.23
N ASN A 38 -35.16 16.68 37.06
CA ASN A 38 -35.77 15.35 36.92
C ASN A 38 -37.16 15.50 36.30
N TRP A 39 -37.23 15.35 34.97
CA TRP A 39 -38.47 15.33 34.19
C TRP A 39 -38.84 13.93 33.70
N ASP A 40 -38.06 12.91 34.08
CA ASP A 40 -38.37 11.52 33.77
C ASP A 40 -39.60 11.07 34.59
N PRO A 41 -40.71 10.67 33.94
CA PRO A 41 -41.92 10.23 34.63
C PRO A 41 -41.72 8.89 35.36
N ASP A 42 -40.81 8.04 34.89
CA ASP A 42 -40.58 6.67 35.37
C ASP A 42 -39.60 6.65 36.56
N ALA A 43 -38.79 7.69 36.70
CA ALA A 43 -37.94 7.90 37.86
C ALA A 43 -38.73 8.23 39.15
N ALA A 44 -38.14 7.96 40.32
CA ALA A 44 -38.71 8.44 41.59
C ALA A 44 -38.75 9.98 41.63
N ALA A 45 -39.76 10.56 42.29
CA ALA A 45 -39.86 12.02 42.40
C ALA A 45 -38.63 12.63 43.10
N ALA A 46 -38.17 12.03 44.20
CA ALA A 46 -36.86 12.35 44.79
C ALA A 46 -35.89 11.20 44.47
N ALA A 47 -35.17 11.32 43.35
CA ALA A 47 -34.26 10.28 42.89
C ALA A 47 -32.86 10.48 43.48
N GLU A 48 -32.36 9.48 44.22
CA GLU A 48 -30.97 9.48 44.72
C GLU A 48 -30.03 9.16 43.56
N LEU A 49 -29.21 10.11 43.14
CA LEU A 49 -28.35 10.01 41.96
C LEU A 49 -26.95 9.52 42.33
N ASP A 50 -26.47 8.48 41.64
CA ASP A 50 -25.05 8.13 41.56
C ASP A 50 -24.50 8.47 40.17
N PRO A 51 -23.78 9.59 40.02
CA PRO A 51 -23.24 10.03 38.74
C PRO A 51 -21.89 9.39 38.39
N THR A 52 -21.39 8.46 39.20
CA THR A 52 -20.01 7.91 39.04
C THR A 52 -19.96 6.59 38.27
N ARG A 53 -21.12 5.93 38.14
CA ARG A 53 -21.30 4.67 37.42
C ARG A 53 -22.42 4.81 36.39
N SER A 54 -22.32 4.00 35.34
CA SER A 54 -23.31 3.90 34.27
C SER A 54 -23.38 2.45 33.84
N ASP A 55 -24.58 1.88 33.78
CA ASP A 55 -24.81 0.55 33.24
C ASP A 55 -25.10 0.64 31.73
N ALA A 56 -24.51 -0.27 30.96
CA ALA A 56 -24.95 -0.54 29.60
C ALA A 56 -26.00 -1.65 29.65
N LEU A 57 -27.21 -1.29 29.26
CA LEU A 57 -28.41 -2.09 29.32
C LEU A 57 -28.67 -2.76 27.96
N GLU A 58 -29.02 -4.03 27.96
CA GLU A 58 -29.42 -4.78 26.77
C GLU A 58 -30.96 -4.82 26.68
N ASP A 59 -31.52 -4.39 25.54
CA ASP A 59 -32.93 -4.61 25.21
C ASP A 59 -33.14 -6.01 24.61
N THR A 60 -33.59 -6.94 25.46
CA THR A 60 -33.89 -8.33 25.07
C THR A 60 -35.36 -8.53 24.64
N GLY A 61 -36.09 -7.46 24.35
CA GLY A 61 -37.51 -7.50 23.98
C GLY A 61 -38.46 -7.24 25.16
N PRO A 62 -39.69 -7.79 25.16
CA PRO A 62 -40.70 -7.47 26.18
C PRO A 62 -40.26 -7.87 27.59
N GLY A 63 -39.90 -6.89 28.41
CA GLY A 63 -39.44 -7.10 29.78
C GLY A 63 -38.55 -5.95 30.26
N PRO A 64 -38.04 -6.02 31.50
CA PRO A 64 -37.01 -5.10 31.96
C PRO A 64 -35.70 -5.33 31.21
N HIS A 65 -34.90 -4.28 31.05
CA HIS A 65 -33.55 -4.41 30.49
C HIS A 65 -32.66 -5.30 31.36
N THR A 66 -31.68 -5.94 30.73
CA THR A 66 -30.63 -6.68 31.44
C THR A 66 -29.35 -5.86 31.46
N VAL A 67 -28.58 -5.90 32.55
CA VAL A 67 -27.29 -5.21 32.63
C VAL A 67 -26.26 -6.06 31.89
N ALA A 68 -25.74 -5.55 30.77
CA ALA A 68 -24.68 -6.20 30.01
C ALA A 68 -23.31 -5.95 30.65
N GLU A 69 -23.07 -4.71 31.07
CA GLU A 69 -21.83 -4.29 31.72
C GLU A 69 -22.03 -3.02 32.54
N THR A 70 -21.19 -2.83 33.56
CA THR A 70 -21.13 -1.59 34.35
C THR A 70 -19.84 -0.86 34.02
N ARG A 71 -19.97 0.40 33.59
CA ARG A 71 -18.88 1.28 33.17
C ARG A 71 -18.71 2.45 34.13
N GLN A 72 -17.54 3.06 34.07
CA GLN A 72 -17.31 4.37 34.70
C GLN A 72 -17.85 5.45 33.78
N THR A 73 -18.39 6.52 34.36
CA THR A 73 -18.90 7.66 33.59
C THR A 73 -17.76 8.50 33.01
N PRO A 74 -17.97 9.12 31.82
CA PRO A 74 -16.89 9.81 31.10
C PRO A 74 -16.61 11.25 31.59
N TRP A 75 -17.52 11.85 32.38
CA TRP A 75 -17.34 13.21 32.88
C TRP A 75 -16.39 13.30 34.09
N PRO A 76 -15.79 14.49 34.36
CA PRO A 76 -14.84 14.68 35.46
C PRO A 76 -15.39 14.29 36.83
N ARG A 77 -14.53 13.70 37.67
CA ARG A 77 -14.85 13.33 39.05
C ARG A 77 -14.63 14.47 40.03
N GLY A 78 -15.29 14.41 41.18
CA GLY A 78 -15.10 15.34 42.30
C GLY A 78 -16.12 16.47 42.37
N THR A 79 -16.89 16.68 41.30
CA THR A 79 -18.02 17.63 41.25
C THR A 79 -19.27 16.88 40.84
N THR A 80 -20.38 17.03 41.59
CA THR A 80 -21.67 16.44 41.20
C THR A 80 -22.17 17.12 39.93
N PRO A 81 -22.45 16.38 38.84
CA PRO A 81 -22.97 16.95 37.60
C PRO A 81 -24.35 17.57 37.80
N TYR A 82 -24.65 18.56 36.97
CA TYR A 82 -26.03 18.99 36.76
C TYR A 82 -26.68 18.06 35.75
N VAL A 83 -27.51 17.13 36.21
CA VAL A 83 -28.20 16.16 35.35
C VAL A 83 -29.56 16.70 34.91
N VAL A 84 -29.88 16.55 33.62
CA VAL A 84 -31.23 16.71 33.09
C VAL A 84 -31.70 15.34 32.61
N ALA A 85 -32.69 14.75 33.30
CA ALA A 85 -33.33 13.51 32.88
C ALA A 85 -34.69 13.80 32.28
N ALA A 86 -34.90 13.41 31.02
CA ALA A 86 -36.13 13.66 30.28
C ALA A 86 -36.26 12.70 29.09
N GLY A 87 -37.48 12.49 28.61
CA GLY A 87 -37.69 11.91 27.28
C GLY A 87 -37.29 12.89 26.18
N GLY A 88 -37.03 12.40 24.97
CA GLY A 88 -36.69 13.28 23.84
C GLY A 88 -35.94 12.59 22.70
N ARG A 89 -35.36 13.42 21.84
CA ARG A 89 -34.41 13.08 20.77
C ARG A 89 -33.40 14.24 20.61
N HIS A 90 -32.54 14.17 19.60
CA HIS A 90 -31.51 15.18 19.29
C HIS A 90 -32.02 16.61 19.06
N ASP A 91 -33.30 16.81 18.74
CA ASP A 91 -33.91 18.10 18.38
C ASP A 91 -35.08 18.50 19.30
N THR A 92 -35.51 17.61 20.20
CA THR A 92 -36.71 17.80 21.02
C THR A 92 -36.50 17.22 22.42
N VAL A 93 -36.82 17.98 23.47
CA VAL A 93 -36.78 17.51 24.86
C VAL A 93 -38.17 17.60 25.48
N ARG A 94 -38.64 16.52 26.10
CA ARG A 94 -39.96 16.44 26.74
C ARG A 94 -39.86 16.80 28.21
N ALA A 95 -40.28 18.01 28.57
CA ALA A 95 -40.39 18.45 29.95
C ALA A 95 -41.69 17.94 30.60
N LEU A 96 -41.59 17.51 31.86
CA LEU A 96 -42.75 17.10 32.68
C LEU A 96 -43.17 18.27 33.58
N LEU A 97 -44.42 18.69 33.46
CA LEU A 97 -44.98 19.79 34.24
C LEU A 97 -45.44 19.31 35.62
N PRO A 98 -45.56 20.22 36.62
CA PRO A 98 -46.04 19.86 37.96
C PRO A 98 -47.45 19.26 38.01
N ASP A 99 -48.29 19.51 36.99
CA ASP A 99 -49.63 18.94 36.87
C ASP A 99 -49.65 17.52 36.27
N GLY A 100 -48.47 16.98 35.93
CA GLY A 100 -48.30 15.65 35.34
C GLY A 100 -48.44 15.62 33.82
N THR A 101 -48.74 16.74 33.16
CA THR A 101 -48.72 16.85 31.69
C THR A 101 -47.29 17.00 31.18
N THR A 102 -47.07 16.74 29.89
CA THR A 102 -45.76 16.90 29.25
C THR A 102 -45.81 17.97 28.18
N ARG A 103 -44.67 18.64 27.98
CA ARG A 103 -44.45 19.64 26.93
C ARG A 103 -43.17 19.30 26.19
N ASP A 104 -43.29 19.11 24.88
CA ASP A 104 -42.14 19.00 23.99
C ASP A 104 -41.57 20.41 23.76
N LEU A 105 -40.26 20.54 23.96
CA LEU A 105 -39.46 21.75 23.80
C LEU A 105 -38.51 21.57 22.62
N ASP A 106 -38.39 22.58 21.78
CA ASP A 106 -37.31 22.63 20.80
C ASP A 106 -35.95 22.95 21.47
N VAL A 107 -34.88 22.93 20.68
CA VAL A 107 -33.51 23.18 21.15
C VAL A 107 -33.36 24.53 21.86
N ASP A 108 -33.97 25.59 21.32
CA ASP A 108 -33.80 26.95 21.83
C ASP A 108 -34.64 27.17 23.11
N GLU A 109 -35.88 26.69 23.12
CA GLU A 109 -36.76 26.71 24.30
C GLU A 109 -36.13 25.95 25.47
N PHE A 110 -35.62 24.73 25.20
CA PHE A 110 -34.90 23.92 26.18
C PHE A 110 -33.66 24.63 26.70
N THR A 111 -32.86 25.18 25.79
CA THR A 111 -31.59 25.86 26.12
C THR A 111 -31.83 27.06 27.03
N GLU A 112 -32.79 27.94 26.70
CA GLU A 112 -33.10 29.10 27.54
C GLU A 112 -33.66 28.70 28.91
N LEU A 113 -34.48 27.64 28.96
CA LEU A 113 -35.06 27.14 30.21
C LEU A 113 -33.99 26.58 31.16
N VAL A 114 -33.10 25.73 30.64
CA VAL A 114 -32.00 25.15 31.43
C VAL A 114 -30.98 26.21 31.81
N ALA A 115 -30.63 27.12 30.91
CA ALA A 115 -29.69 28.21 31.22
C ALA A 115 -30.20 29.14 32.32
N ALA A 116 -31.51 29.40 32.37
CA ALA A 116 -32.12 30.17 33.44
C ALA A 116 -32.03 29.44 34.80
N ASP A 117 -32.23 28.12 34.84
CA ASP A 117 -32.07 27.31 36.06
C ASP A 117 -30.60 27.27 36.52
N VAL A 118 -29.67 26.95 35.61
CA VAL A 118 -28.22 26.92 35.86
C VAL A 118 -27.72 28.27 36.43
N ALA A 119 -28.14 29.39 35.83
CA ALA A 119 -27.76 30.72 36.31
C ALA A 119 -28.30 31.02 37.73
N ARG A 120 -29.46 30.47 38.08
CA ARG A 120 -30.05 30.60 39.41
C ARG A 120 -29.31 29.75 40.45
N GLU A 121 -28.91 28.53 40.08
CA GLU A 121 -28.15 27.62 40.94
C GLU A 121 -26.69 28.08 41.15
N ARG A 122 -26.17 28.99 40.31
CA ARG A 122 -24.82 29.58 40.40
C ARG A 122 -23.70 28.53 40.37
N LEU A 123 -23.80 27.60 39.41
CA LEU A 123 -22.86 26.50 39.27
C LEU A 123 -21.43 26.99 38.96
N PRO A 124 -20.39 26.34 39.52
CA PRO A 124 -19.01 26.49 39.07
C PRO A 124 -18.87 26.21 37.56
N LYS A 125 -17.95 26.92 36.89
CA LYS A 125 -17.75 26.81 35.43
C LYS A 125 -17.28 25.43 34.97
N ASP A 126 -16.66 24.67 35.86
CA ASP A 126 -16.17 23.31 35.65
C ASP A 126 -17.21 22.24 35.98
N THR A 127 -18.44 22.62 36.33
CA THR A 127 -19.53 21.66 36.59
C THR A 127 -19.96 21.00 35.28
N PRO A 128 -19.86 19.66 35.15
CA PRO A 128 -20.39 18.95 33.99
C PRO A 128 -21.91 19.02 33.97
N LEU A 129 -22.49 19.35 32.80
CA LEU A 129 -23.92 19.25 32.55
C LEU A 129 -24.18 17.96 31.77
N VAL A 130 -24.99 17.05 32.30
CA VAL A 130 -25.22 15.72 31.69
C VAL A 130 -26.67 15.62 31.23
N LEU A 131 -26.85 15.31 29.95
CA LEU A 131 -28.17 15.06 29.36
C LEU A 131 -28.47 13.56 29.40
N ALA A 132 -29.30 13.15 30.37
CA ALA A 132 -29.95 11.84 30.38
C ALA A 132 -31.22 11.91 29.51
N VAL A 133 -31.02 12.18 28.21
CA VAL A 133 -32.05 12.34 27.20
C VAL A 133 -31.67 11.46 26.00
N PRO A 134 -32.55 10.57 25.52
CA PRO A 134 -32.25 9.69 24.40
C PRO A 134 -31.78 10.46 23.16
N PHE A 135 -30.72 9.98 22.50
CA PHE A 135 -30.19 10.52 21.24
C PHE A 135 -29.80 12.01 21.30
N ALA A 136 -29.64 12.61 22.47
CA ALA A 136 -29.30 14.03 22.61
C ALA A 136 -27.97 14.40 21.94
N GLY A 137 -27.06 13.44 21.82
CA GLY A 137 -25.77 13.56 21.14
C GLY A 137 -25.78 13.16 19.66
N ASP A 138 -26.91 12.73 19.11
CA ASP A 138 -27.00 12.26 17.72
C ASP A 138 -26.94 13.45 16.74
N GLN A 139 -26.80 13.14 15.46
CA GLN A 139 -26.83 14.14 14.39
C GLN A 139 -25.74 15.22 14.63
N TYR A 140 -26.08 16.48 14.38
CA TYR A 140 -25.16 17.61 14.43
C TYR A 140 -24.74 18.06 15.84
N LEU A 141 -25.18 17.40 16.91
CA LEU A 141 -24.95 17.83 18.29
C LEU A 141 -25.50 19.24 18.57
N ALA A 142 -26.54 19.68 17.84
CA ALA A 142 -27.08 21.03 17.97
C ALA A 142 -27.57 21.31 19.40
N LEU A 143 -28.36 20.40 19.98
CA LEU A 143 -28.87 20.50 21.34
C LEU A 143 -27.76 20.71 22.39
N PRO A 144 -26.77 19.81 22.54
CA PRO A 144 -25.74 19.98 23.57
C PRO A 144 -24.80 21.16 23.30
N ARG A 145 -24.53 21.52 22.04
CA ARG A 145 -23.64 22.63 21.70
C ARG A 145 -24.28 23.99 21.95
N THR A 146 -25.54 24.19 21.54
CA THR A 146 -26.28 25.42 21.83
C THR A 146 -26.42 25.63 23.35
N LEU A 147 -26.66 24.55 24.11
CA LEU A 147 -26.70 24.61 25.56
C LEU A 147 -25.34 24.93 26.19
N ALA A 148 -24.25 24.35 25.69
CA ALA A 148 -22.90 24.63 26.18
C ALA A 148 -22.52 26.10 25.98
N ASP A 149 -22.75 26.65 24.78
CA ASP A 149 -22.50 28.06 24.46
C ASP A 149 -23.35 28.99 25.33
N ARG A 150 -24.61 28.62 25.57
CA ARG A 150 -25.53 29.45 26.37
C ARG A 150 -25.17 29.46 27.86
N THR A 151 -24.76 28.32 28.41
CA THR A 151 -24.49 28.16 29.85
C THR A 151 -23.04 28.44 30.22
N GLY A 152 -22.12 28.29 29.28
CA GLY A 152 -20.67 28.31 29.52
C GLY A 152 -20.14 27.06 30.22
N LEU A 153 -20.94 25.98 30.29
CA LEU A 153 -20.57 24.68 30.88
C LEU A 153 -20.31 23.65 29.78
N THR A 154 -19.49 22.64 30.07
CA THR A 154 -19.33 21.48 29.18
C THR A 154 -20.56 20.57 29.30
N VAL A 155 -21.22 20.31 28.18
CA VAL A 155 -22.42 19.48 28.10
C VAL A 155 -22.07 18.10 27.56
N TRP A 156 -22.41 17.07 28.32
CA TRP A 156 -22.27 15.66 27.95
C TRP A 156 -23.60 15.12 27.44
N ALA A 157 -23.57 14.54 26.23
CA ALA A 157 -24.74 13.91 25.62
C ALA A 157 -24.31 12.64 24.88
N HIS A 158 -25.20 11.66 24.83
CA HIS A 158 -24.96 10.39 24.16
C HIS A 158 -25.65 10.35 22.80
N SER A 159 -24.98 9.83 21.77
CA SER A 159 -25.59 9.70 20.43
C SER A 159 -26.59 8.55 20.31
N GLY A 160 -26.54 7.57 21.22
CA GLY A 160 -27.51 6.49 21.33
C GLY A 160 -28.61 6.74 22.36
N GLU A 161 -29.31 5.68 22.76
CA GLU A 161 -30.37 5.74 23.76
C GLU A 161 -29.81 5.82 25.19
N VAL A 162 -30.40 6.71 26.00
CA VAL A 162 -30.03 6.92 27.41
C VAL A 162 -31.30 6.93 28.24
N THR A 163 -31.24 6.31 29.40
CA THR A 163 -32.32 6.27 30.38
C THR A 163 -31.78 6.50 31.79
N LEU A 164 -32.68 6.78 32.73
CA LEU A 164 -32.34 6.79 34.14
C LEU A 164 -32.65 5.42 34.75
N GLY A 165 -31.62 4.60 34.96
CA GLY A 165 -31.78 3.31 35.63
C GLY A 165 -32.00 3.46 37.12
N SER A 166 -32.27 2.33 37.79
CA SER A 166 -32.43 2.26 39.23
C SER A 166 -31.87 0.94 39.76
N ASP A 167 -30.81 1.03 40.56
CA ASP A 167 -30.20 -0.10 41.25
C ASP A 167 -30.29 0.13 42.77
N GLY A 168 -31.03 -0.74 43.46
CA GLY A 168 -31.20 -0.65 44.91
C GLY A 168 -31.87 0.64 45.40
N GLY A 169 -32.59 1.36 44.54
CA GLY A 169 -33.21 2.65 44.83
C GLY A 169 -32.30 3.87 44.58
N VAL A 170 -31.13 3.64 43.97
CA VAL A 170 -30.20 4.68 43.50
C VAL A 170 -30.27 4.76 41.98
N SER A 171 -30.51 5.95 41.45
CA SER A 171 -30.58 6.24 40.03
C SER A 171 -29.21 6.46 39.41
N THR A 172 -29.00 5.88 38.24
CA THR A 172 -27.78 5.97 37.41
C THR A 172 -28.16 6.45 36.01
N VAL A 173 -27.22 7.07 35.30
CA VAL A 173 -27.43 7.49 33.90
C VAL A 173 -26.90 6.39 33.01
N ASP A 174 -27.81 5.62 32.41
CA ASP A 174 -27.51 4.34 31.77
C ASP A 174 -27.77 4.39 30.26
N THR A 175 -26.99 3.64 29.49
CA THR A 175 -27.12 3.56 28.02
C THR A 175 -27.87 2.30 27.62
N VAL A 176 -28.72 2.35 26.60
CA VAL A 176 -29.48 1.17 26.12
C VAL A 176 -28.98 0.73 24.76
N ARG A 177 -28.59 -0.54 24.65
CA ARG A 177 -28.25 -1.24 23.41
C ARG A 177 -29.47 -1.94 22.84
N ARG A 178 -29.64 -1.82 21.52
CA ARG A 178 -30.64 -2.55 20.75
C ARG A 178 -29.99 -3.14 19.51
N ALA A 179 -30.28 -4.41 19.23
CA ALA A 179 -29.82 -5.06 18.01
C ALA A 179 -30.25 -4.27 16.75
N GLY A 180 -29.32 -4.05 15.82
CA GLY A 180 -29.56 -3.31 14.58
C GLY A 180 -29.69 -1.79 14.72
N SER A 181 -29.39 -1.24 15.90
CA SER A 181 -29.30 0.21 16.12
C SER A 181 -27.91 0.58 16.63
N PRO A 182 -27.40 1.79 16.31
CA PRO A 182 -26.12 2.22 16.84
C PRO A 182 -26.10 2.23 18.36
N GLU A 183 -25.00 1.76 18.96
CA GLU A 183 -24.77 1.87 20.40
C GLU A 183 -24.69 3.35 20.81
N GLY A 184 -23.98 4.14 20.02
CA GLY A 184 -23.63 5.53 20.28
C GLY A 184 -22.50 5.69 21.29
N ASP A 185 -22.09 6.95 21.47
CA ASP A 185 -21.01 7.32 22.38
C ASP A 185 -21.32 8.63 23.09
N TRP A 186 -20.75 8.77 24.29
CA TRP A 186 -20.77 10.03 25.03
C TRP A 186 -19.84 11.05 24.39
N THR A 187 -20.37 12.23 24.08
CA THR A 187 -19.61 13.34 23.52
C THR A 187 -19.64 14.54 24.46
N ALA A 188 -18.47 15.09 24.77
CA ALA A 188 -18.33 16.37 25.46
C ALA A 188 -18.47 17.54 24.47
N SER A 189 -19.46 18.40 24.67
CA SER A 189 -19.63 19.65 23.93
C SER A 189 -19.16 20.81 24.79
N GLU A 190 -18.00 21.37 24.43
CA GLU A 190 -17.45 22.57 25.04
C GLU A 190 -18.08 23.85 24.45
N PRO A 191 -18.10 24.97 25.20
CA PRO A 191 -18.54 26.24 24.66
C PRO A 191 -17.71 26.69 23.44
N GLY A 192 -18.37 27.30 22.46
CA GLY A 192 -17.82 27.76 21.18
C GLY A 192 -18.07 26.82 20.00
N LEU A 193 -18.83 25.74 20.20
CA LEU A 193 -19.10 24.72 19.18
C LEU A 193 -20.51 24.83 18.57
N ALA A 194 -21.37 25.73 19.04
CA ALA A 194 -22.71 25.89 18.49
C ALA A 194 -22.68 26.32 17.01
N PRO A 195 -23.70 25.94 16.22
CA PRO A 195 -23.87 26.49 14.88
C PRO A 195 -23.94 28.01 14.90
N ASP A 196 -23.42 28.68 13.87
CA ASP A 196 -23.59 30.13 13.76
C ASP A 196 -25.07 30.44 13.45
N PRO A 197 -25.73 31.30 14.24
CA PRO A 197 -27.19 31.52 14.13
C PRO A 197 -27.61 32.23 12.83
N ASP A 198 -26.68 32.89 12.15
CA ASP A 198 -26.90 33.61 10.88
C ASP A 198 -26.36 32.85 9.65
N ASP A 199 -26.05 31.54 9.77
CA ASP A 199 -25.51 30.74 8.66
C ASP A 199 -26.62 30.42 7.63
N ASP A 200 -26.71 31.22 6.56
CA ASP A 200 -27.61 30.97 5.43
C ASP A 200 -27.04 29.88 4.52
N VAL A 201 -27.55 28.66 4.67
CA VAL A 201 -27.02 27.47 4.01
C VAL A 201 -28.10 26.71 3.25
N PRO A 202 -27.74 25.94 2.21
CA PRO A 202 -28.73 25.12 1.53
C PRO A 202 -29.38 24.13 2.51
N GLU A 203 -30.70 24.05 2.46
CA GLU A 203 -31.53 23.32 3.43
C GLU A 203 -31.15 21.83 3.54
N TRP A 204 -30.61 21.23 2.48
CA TRP A 204 -30.12 19.85 2.50
C TRP A 204 -28.99 19.60 3.51
N HIS A 205 -28.19 20.61 3.88
CA HIS A 205 -27.10 20.42 4.85
C HIS A 205 -27.65 19.95 6.20
N HIS A 206 -28.76 20.50 6.66
CA HIS A 206 -29.38 20.11 7.94
C HIS A 206 -30.03 18.71 7.88
N ARG A 207 -30.32 18.21 6.67
CA ARG A 207 -30.95 16.91 6.43
C ARG A 207 -29.97 15.74 6.32
N VAL A 208 -28.66 15.99 6.30
CA VAL A 208 -27.65 14.92 6.31
C VAL A 208 -27.67 14.18 7.65
N ALA A 209 -27.71 12.85 7.59
CA ALA A 209 -27.58 11.97 8.73
C ALA A 209 -26.09 11.81 9.07
N THR A 210 -25.64 12.37 10.20
CA THR A 210 -24.21 12.37 10.54
C THR A 210 -23.97 12.19 12.03
N ARG A 211 -22.96 11.42 12.44
CA ARG A 211 -22.69 11.10 13.85
C ARG A 211 -21.27 11.46 14.26
N PRO A 212 -21.00 11.80 15.53
CA PRO A 212 -19.63 11.94 16.01
C PRO A 212 -18.94 10.56 16.03
N ILE A 213 -17.67 10.54 15.60
CA ILE A 213 -16.79 9.40 15.84
C ILE A 213 -16.02 9.70 17.12
N VAL A 214 -16.19 8.86 18.15
CA VAL A 214 -15.53 9.01 19.45
C VAL A 214 -14.48 7.92 19.60
N SER A 215 -13.25 8.34 19.88
CA SER A 215 -12.11 7.42 20.03
C SER A 215 -12.29 6.55 21.27
N ALA A 216 -12.22 5.23 21.11
CA ALA A 216 -12.15 4.28 22.23
C ALA A 216 -10.84 4.39 23.03
N LEU A 217 -9.81 5.09 22.51
CA LEU A 217 -8.56 5.37 23.22
C LEU A 217 -8.67 6.56 24.16
N THR A 218 -9.26 7.65 23.66
CA THR A 218 -9.19 8.96 24.32
C THR A 218 -10.52 9.41 24.90
N GLY A 219 -11.63 8.80 24.48
CA GLY A 219 -12.99 9.25 24.79
C GLY A 219 -13.35 10.60 24.16
N ARG A 220 -12.54 11.08 23.21
CA ARG A 220 -12.74 12.37 22.53
C ARG A 220 -13.30 12.17 21.13
N GLN A 221 -14.08 13.14 20.66
CA GLN A 221 -14.51 13.17 19.27
C GLN A 221 -13.28 13.37 18.37
N ILE A 222 -13.02 12.42 17.47
CA ILE A 222 -11.92 12.46 16.49
C ILE A 222 -12.41 12.71 15.06
N GLY A 223 -13.72 12.68 14.83
CA GLY A 223 -14.26 12.76 13.49
C GLY A 223 -15.76 12.72 13.44
N ARG A 224 -16.30 12.46 12.23
CA ARG A 224 -17.72 12.25 11.98
C ARG A 224 -17.95 11.23 10.88
N ALA A 225 -19.02 10.45 11.03
CA ALA A 225 -19.50 9.49 10.03
C ALA A 225 -20.81 9.99 9.38
N SER A 226 -21.12 9.50 8.18
CA SER A 226 -22.36 9.81 7.45
C SER A 226 -22.95 8.56 6.75
N HIS A 227 -23.58 7.71 7.55
CA HIS A 227 -24.21 6.45 7.11
C HIS A 227 -25.64 6.33 7.64
N HIS A 228 -26.45 5.48 7.02
CA HIS A 228 -27.74 5.11 7.59
C HIS A 228 -27.54 4.37 8.91
N ALA A 229 -28.47 4.52 9.87
CA ALA A 229 -28.25 4.05 11.23
C ALA A 229 -28.03 2.53 11.34
N ALA A 230 -28.81 1.73 10.60
CA ALA A 230 -28.71 0.28 10.63
C ALA A 230 -27.39 -0.23 10.03
N GLU A 231 -26.96 0.39 8.92
CA GLU A 231 -25.68 0.12 8.26
C GLU A 231 -24.50 0.50 9.16
N TRP A 232 -24.52 1.71 9.74
CA TRP A 232 -23.45 2.15 10.63
C TRP A 232 -23.27 1.20 11.81
N ALA A 233 -24.38 0.78 12.43
CA ALA A 233 -24.38 -0.16 13.55
C ALA A 233 -23.84 -1.55 13.16
N ALA A 234 -24.10 -2.00 11.93
CA ALA A 234 -23.70 -3.32 11.48
C ALA A 234 -22.22 -3.38 11.06
N ASP A 235 -21.76 -2.36 10.34
CA ASP A 235 -20.54 -2.49 9.52
C ASP A 235 -19.41 -1.52 9.90
N PHE A 236 -19.70 -0.43 10.63
CA PHE A 236 -18.75 0.69 10.78
C PHE A 236 -18.50 1.14 12.22
N GLU A 237 -19.52 1.10 13.09
CA GLU A 237 -19.49 1.81 14.37
C GLU A 237 -18.34 1.37 15.30
N ASP A 238 -18.03 0.08 15.37
CA ASP A 238 -16.90 -0.43 16.17
C ASP A 238 -15.55 0.02 15.60
N ASP A 239 -15.33 -0.23 14.30
CA ASP A 239 -14.08 0.09 13.62
C ASP A 239 -13.79 1.60 13.62
N ASP A 240 -14.82 2.44 13.48
CA ASP A 240 -14.74 3.91 13.53
C ASP A 240 -14.12 4.41 14.84
N ARG A 241 -14.46 3.78 15.97
CA ARG A 241 -13.90 4.12 17.31
C ARG A 241 -12.39 3.89 17.41
N HIS A 242 -11.82 3.14 16.46
CA HIS A 242 -10.43 2.70 16.46
C HIS A 242 -9.60 3.28 15.31
N LEU A 243 -10.16 4.16 14.47
CA LEU A 243 -9.45 4.78 13.35
C LEU A 243 -8.15 5.50 13.78
N ASP A 244 -8.12 6.07 14.98
CA ASP A 244 -6.94 6.74 15.54
C ASP A 244 -5.78 5.78 15.92
N ARG A 245 -6.01 4.47 15.87
CA ARG A 245 -5.01 3.41 16.10
C ARG A 245 -4.56 2.72 14.80
N MET A 246 -5.23 2.97 13.68
CA MET A 246 -4.96 2.29 12.41
C MET A 246 -3.84 2.99 11.63
N THR A 247 -2.59 2.76 12.02
CA THR A 247 -1.41 3.38 11.37
C THR A 247 -0.87 2.60 10.16
N THR A 248 -1.58 1.55 9.77
CA THR A 248 -1.15 0.59 8.76
C THR A 248 -2.33 0.10 7.95
N TYR A 249 -2.03 -0.51 6.79
CA TYR A 249 -3.03 -1.08 5.92
C TYR A 249 -2.59 -2.39 5.28
N VAL A 250 -3.57 -3.20 4.86
CA VAL A 250 -3.38 -4.37 4.01
C VAL A 250 -4.11 -4.16 2.68
N HIS A 251 -3.68 -4.87 1.64
CA HIS A 251 -4.50 -5.03 0.45
C HIS A 251 -5.42 -6.23 0.63
N TYR A 252 -6.71 -6.05 0.32
CA TYR A 252 -7.65 -7.16 0.20
C TYR A 252 -7.82 -7.53 -1.27
N TYR A 253 -7.76 -8.83 -1.58
CA TYR A 253 -7.86 -9.35 -2.94
C TYR A 253 -9.26 -9.93 -3.16
N PRO A 254 -10.23 -9.16 -3.70
CA PRO A 254 -11.64 -9.55 -3.69
C PRO A 254 -11.91 -10.84 -4.48
N ALA A 255 -11.13 -11.09 -5.53
CA ALA A 255 -11.22 -12.31 -6.34
C ALA A 255 -10.83 -13.61 -5.59
N THR A 256 -9.98 -13.52 -4.56
CA THR A 256 -9.44 -14.69 -3.84
C THR A 256 -9.77 -14.72 -2.35
N GLY A 257 -10.23 -13.60 -1.78
CA GLY A 257 -10.47 -13.43 -0.34
C GLY A 257 -9.19 -13.32 0.50
N LEU A 258 -8.01 -13.29 -0.12
CA LEU A 258 -6.72 -13.19 0.55
C LEU A 258 -6.42 -11.75 0.97
N VAL A 259 -5.44 -11.60 1.88
CA VAL A 259 -4.89 -10.30 2.28
C VAL A 259 -3.39 -10.27 2.09
N SER A 260 -2.85 -9.11 1.74
CA SER A 260 -1.41 -8.90 1.62
C SER A 260 -0.75 -8.74 3.00
N ALA A 261 0.59 -8.72 3.00
CA ALA A 261 1.35 -8.29 4.16
C ALA A 261 1.05 -6.83 4.50
N GLU A 262 1.04 -6.52 5.79
CA GLU A 262 0.74 -5.20 6.32
C GLU A 262 1.81 -4.15 5.95
N ARG A 263 1.33 -2.95 5.56
CA ARG A 263 2.13 -1.82 5.08
C ARG A 263 1.85 -0.57 5.91
N GLU A 264 2.81 0.36 5.95
CA GLU A 264 2.61 1.65 6.61
C GLU A 264 1.59 2.50 5.84
N LEU A 265 0.68 3.13 6.58
CA LEU A 265 -0.30 4.04 6.01
C LEU A 265 0.31 5.45 5.88
N PRO A 266 0.34 6.06 4.68
CA PRO A 266 0.90 7.41 4.51
C PRO A 266 0.18 8.43 5.37
N ARG A 267 0.89 9.46 5.86
CA ARG A 267 0.31 10.55 6.67
C ARG A 267 1.14 11.82 6.54
N PRO A 268 0.51 13.02 6.50
CA PRO A 268 1.22 14.30 6.40
C PRO A 268 1.73 14.78 7.77
N GLY A 269 1.35 14.13 8.86
CA GLY A 269 1.70 14.51 10.23
C GLY A 269 1.28 13.46 11.27
N PRO A 270 1.36 13.78 12.58
CA PRO A 270 0.94 12.90 13.66
C PRO A 270 -0.53 12.46 13.55
N GLU A 271 -0.84 11.22 13.95
CA GLU A 271 -2.19 10.65 13.84
C GLU A 271 -3.21 11.29 14.80
N ASP A 272 -2.78 11.84 15.92
CA ASP A 272 -3.67 12.53 16.87
C ASP A 272 -4.17 13.89 16.36
N THR A 273 -3.55 14.44 15.31
CA THR A 273 -3.96 15.70 14.65
C THR A 273 -4.93 15.49 13.49
N ALA A 274 -5.36 14.25 13.25
CA ALA A 274 -6.17 13.90 12.10
C ALA A 274 -7.67 13.93 12.43
N TYR A 275 -8.44 14.62 11.61
CA TYR A 275 -9.90 14.65 11.65
C TYR A 275 -10.46 13.57 10.71
N ARG A 276 -11.23 12.62 11.25
CA ARG A 276 -11.72 11.47 10.49
C ARG A 276 -13.08 11.80 9.86
N LEU A 277 -13.21 11.61 8.55
CA LEU A 277 -14.50 11.70 7.87
C LEU A 277 -14.78 10.39 7.16
N ASP A 278 -15.77 9.66 7.66
CA ASP A 278 -16.22 8.38 7.12
C ASP A 278 -17.58 8.52 6.41
N ALA A 279 -17.65 8.02 5.18
CA ALA A 279 -18.82 8.02 4.31
C ALA A 279 -18.58 7.16 3.06
N HIS A 280 -19.65 6.83 2.34
CA HIS A 280 -19.53 6.21 1.03
C HIS A 280 -19.02 7.18 -0.05
N GLY A 281 -18.31 6.64 -1.03
CA GLY A 281 -17.73 7.42 -2.13
C GLY A 281 -17.65 6.63 -3.43
N SER A 282 -17.69 7.35 -4.54
CA SER A 282 -17.35 6.83 -5.86
C SER A 282 -16.47 7.87 -6.58
N PRO A 283 -15.82 7.54 -7.71
CA PRO A 283 -14.98 8.50 -8.42
C PRO A 283 -15.65 9.87 -8.63
N GLY A 284 -15.04 10.92 -8.08
CA GLY A 284 -15.53 12.30 -8.14
C GLY A 284 -16.74 12.67 -7.26
N HIS A 285 -17.27 11.76 -6.43
CA HIS A 285 -18.47 12.02 -5.61
C HIS A 285 -18.33 11.51 -4.17
N LEU A 286 -18.94 12.24 -3.24
CA LEU A 286 -19.21 11.80 -1.87
C LEU A 286 -20.70 11.46 -1.75
N HIS A 287 -21.04 10.34 -1.11
CA HIS A 287 -22.41 9.89 -0.94
C HIS A 287 -22.85 10.11 0.50
N LEU A 288 -23.71 11.11 0.72
CA LEU A 288 -24.18 11.48 2.05
C LEU A 288 -25.54 10.82 2.34
N ALA A 289 -25.58 10.01 3.40
CA ALA A 289 -26.83 9.50 3.94
C ALA A 289 -27.73 10.65 4.41
N MET A 290 -28.99 10.62 4.02
CA MET A 290 -29.99 11.63 4.37
C MET A 290 -30.93 11.08 5.45
N ARG A 291 -31.48 11.97 6.28
CA ARG A 291 -32.41 11.58 7.37
C ARG A 291 -33.72 10.94 6.88
N ASP A 292 -34.08 11.15 5.62
CA ASP A 292 -35.26 10.55 4.99
C ASP A 292 -35.00 9.13 4.43
N GLY A 293 -33.79 8.59 4.64
CA GLY A 293 -33.40 7.26 4.15
C GLY A 293 -32.84 7.26 2.73
N THR A 294 -32.74 8.43 2.07
CA THR A 294 -32.13 8.54 0.75
C THR A 294 -30.62 8.78 0.84
N VAL A 295 -29.92 8.61 -0.28
CA VAL A 295 -28.50 8.98 -0.43
C VAL A 295 -28.41 10.16 -1.38
N ARG A 296 -27.68 11.20 -0.99
CA ARG A 296 -27.38 12.34 -1.87
C ARG A 296 -25.93 12.25 -2.37
N PRO A 297 -25.69 12.02 -3.67
CA PRO A 297 -24.37 12.24 -4.25
C PRO A 297 -24.09 13.75 -4.28
N VAL A 298 -22.91 14.14 -3.82
CA VAL A 298 -22.42 15.52 -3.89
C VAL A 298 -21.01 15.53 -4.47
N ASP A 299 -20.70 16.55 -5.26
CA ASP A 299 -19.34 16.74 -5.78
C ASP A 299 -18.40 17.33 -4.71
N GLY A 300 -17.13 17.49 -5.06
CA GLY A 300 -16.13 18.07 -4.15
C GLY A 300 -16.41 19.52 -3.73
N ARG A 301 -17.11 20.33 -4.53
CA ARG A 301 -17.44 21.73 -4.19
C ARG A 301 -18.54 21.76 -3.14
N GLU A 302 -19.61 21.00 -3.37
CA GLU A 302 -20.72 20.84 -2.42
C GLU A 302 -20.23 20.20 -1.10
N ALA A 303 -19.42 19.13 -1.17
CA ALA A 303 -18.87 18.45 0.00
C ALA A 303 -17.94 19.35 0.82
N GLY A 304 -17.05 20.09 0.15
CA GLY A 304 -16.14 21.03 0.82
C GLY A 304 -16.88 22.15 1.53
N GLY A 305 -17.89 22.73 0.87
CA GLY A 305 -18.78 23.72 1.47
C GLY A 305 -19.53 23.18 2.69
N TRP A 306 -19.95 21.92 2.67
CA TRP A 306 -20.60 21.24 3.81
C TRP A 306 -19.65 20.98 4.98
N LEU A 307 -18.42 20.53 4.73
CA LEU A 307 -17.49 20.16 5.79
C LEU A 307 -16.85 21.37 6.47
N ARG A 308 -16.39 22.37 5.69
CA ARG A 308 -15.61 23.54 6.18
C ARG A 308 -16.31 24.29 7.31
N ARG A 309 -17.64 24.34 7.32
CA ARG A 309 -18.44 25.12 8.29
C ARG A 309 -18.60 24.42 9.63
N ARG A 310 -18.31 23.12 9.70
CA ARG A 310 -18.51 22.34 10.92
C ARG A 310 -17.52 22.79 12.00
N LYS A 311 -18.04 23.32 13.11
CA LYS A 311 -17.24 23.76 14.27
C LYS A 311 -16.29 22.67 14.81
N SER A 312 -16.66 21.39 14.67
CA SER A 312 -15.79 20.26 15.04
C SER A 312 -14.53 20.13 14.18
N LEU A 313 -14.46 20.79 13.02
CA LEU A 313 -13.27 20.89 12.18
C LEU A 313 -12.71 22.31 12.14
N SER A 314 -13.56 23.33 12.03
CA SER A 314 -13.12 24.71 11.86
C SER A 314 -12.49 25.33 13.11
N ASN A 315 -12.83 24.83 14.30
CA ASN A 315 -12.19 25.25 15.56
C ASN A 315 -10.87 24.50 15.85
N LEU A 316 -10.53 23.46 15.07
CA LEU A 316 -9.25 22.77 15.24
C LEU A 316 -8.08 23.64 14.74
N PRO A 317 -6.89 23.55 15.36
CA PRO A 317 -5.67 24.18 14.87
C PRO A 317 -5.40 23.88 13.38
N LYS A 318 -4.75 24.81 12.66
CA LYS A 318 -4.60 24.73 11.18
C LYS A 318 -3.68 23.62 10.68
N ASP A 319 -2.80 23.12 11.53
CA ASP A 319 -1.93 21.96 11.29
C ASP A 319 -2.66 20.61 11.32
N HIS A 320 -3.92 20.57 11.79
CA HIS A 320 -4.75 19.38 11.70
C HIS A 320 -5.08 19.05 10.24
N TRP A 321 -5.02 17.78 9.91
CA TRP A 321 -5.28 17.25 8.57
C TRP A 321 -6.53 16.35 8.57
N ILE A 322 -7.01 15.98 7.39
CA ILE A 322 -8.23 15.18 7.23
C ILE A 322 -7.85 13.77 6.78
N ASP A 323 -8.28 12.77 7.53
CA ASP A 323 -8.28 11.39 7.10
C ASP A 323 -9.61 11.08 6.40
N PHE A 324 -9.57 10.96 5.08
CA PHE A 324 -10.77 10.80 4.27
C PHE A 324 -11.06 9.32 4.03
N VAL A 325 -11.82 8.75 4.95
CA VAL A 325 -12.24 7.34 4.99
C VAL A 325 -13.40 7.15 4.00
N VAL A 326 -13.11 7.31 2.71
CA VAL A 326 -14.11 7.34 1.63
C VAL A 326 -13.56 6.66 0.36
N CYS A 327 -14.25 5.64 -0.13
CA CYS A 327 -13.90 4.92 -1.36
C CYS A 327 -13.63 5.88 -2.53
N TRP A 328 -12.57 5.62 -3.29
CA TRP A 328 -12.19 6.41 -4.47
C TRP A 328 -11.98 7.92 -4.22
N SER A 329 -11.74 8.34 -2.97
CA SER A 329 -11.54 9.76 -2.58
C SER A 329 -10.41 10.48 -3.33
N GLY A 330 -9.41 9.73 -3.81
CA GLY A 330 -8.30 10.22 -4.64
C GLY A 330 -8.60 10.33 -6.12
N ALA A 331 -9.68 9.71 -6.59
CA ALA A 331 -9.97 9.60 -8.00
C ALA A 331 -10.92 10.70 -8.48
N PRO A 332 -10.56 11.43 -9.55
CA PRO A 332 -11.50 12.27 -10.29
C PRO A 332 -12.64 11.43 -10.89
N ARG A 333 -13.67 12.12 -11.39
CA ARG A 333 -14.81 11.47 -12.06
C ARG A 333 -14.33 10.67 -13.29
N ASP A 334 -14.88 9.48 -13.44
CA ASP A 334 -14.65 8.63 -14.61
C ASP A 334 -15.14 9.30 -15.91
N ARG A 335 -14.29 9.31 -16.92
CA ARG A 335 -14.57 9.82 -18.27
C ARG A 335 -14.51 8.74 -19.35
N ALA A 336 -14.35 7.47 -18.98
CA ALA A 336 -14.38 6.36 -19.94
C ALA A 336 -15.70 6.35 -20.75
N VAL A 337 -15.62 5.92 -22.00
CA VAL A 337 -16.76 5.76 -22.90
C VAL A 337 -16.78 4.30 -23.39
N PRO A 338 -17.90 3.56 -23.24
CA PRO A 338 -19.10 3.94 -22.47
C PRO A 338 -18.79 4.11 -20.97
N ALA A 339 -19.67 4.84 -20.27
CA ALA A 339 -19.55 4.99 -18.83
C ALA A 339 -19.70 3.63 -18.13
N SER A 340 -18.89 3.38 -17.11
CA SER A 340 -18.98 2.12 -16.35
C SER A 340 -20.36 2.01 -15.66
N PRO A 341 -21.06 0.87 -15.79
CA PRO A 341 -22.41 0.72 -15.28
C PRO A 341 -22.46 0.56 -13.75
N ASN A 342 -21.36 0.15 -13.11
CA ASN A 342 -21.29 -0.02 -11.67
C ASN A 342 -19.88 0.29 -11.13
N THR A 343 -19.70 1.51 -10.62
CA THR A 343 -18.42 1.96 -10.02
C THR A 343 -18.22 1.52 -8.57
N ALA A 344 -19.21 0.86 -7.97
CA ALA A 344 -19.15 0.33 -6.61
C ALA A 344 -18.69 -1.13 -6.54
N SER A 345 -18.70 -1.85 -7.67
CA SER A 345 -18.29 -3.26 -7.71
C SER A 345 -16.77 -3.42 -7.61
N ASP A 346 -16.34 -4.52 -6.98
CA ASP A 346 -14.94 -4.98 -6.98
C ASP A 346 -14.42 -5.33 -8.39
N ALA A 347 -15.32 -5.51 -9.37
CA ALA A 347 -14.97 -5.71 -10.78
C ALA A 347 -14.53 -4.42 -11.49
N TYR A 348 -14.76 -3.25 -10.89
CA TYR A 348 -14.48 -1.97 -11.53
C TYR A 348 -12.97 -1.74 -11.73
N ALA A 349 -12.57 -1.53 -12.99
CA ALA A 349 -11.16 -1.36 -13.38
C ALA A 349 -10.57 -0.02 -12.92
N GLY A 350 -11.40 0.93 -12.47
CA GLY A 350 -11.00 2.28 -12.06
C GLY A 350 -11.29 3.32 -13.16
N PRO A 351 -11.27 4.62 -12.80
CA PRO A 351 -11.68 5.67 -13.71
C PRO A 351 -10.63 6.02 -14.75
N PHE A 352 -11.08 6.40 -15.93
CA PHE A 352 -10.24 7.04 -16.94
C PHE A 352 -10.31 8.56 -16.79
N VAL A 353 -9.16 9.23 -16.74
CA VAL A 353 -9.04 10.69 -16.55
C VAL A 353 -8.11 11.27 -17.61
N PRO A 354 -8.64 11.94 -18.66
CA PRO A 354 -7.83 12.51 -19.75
C PRO A 354 -6.87 13.61 -19.28
N ASP A 355 -7.33 14.49 -18.39
CA ASP A 355 -6.53 15.60 -17.87
C ASP A 355 -6.65 15.69 -16.33
N PRO A 356 -5.67 15.14 -15.59
CA PRO A 356 -5.68 15.19 -14.13
C PRO A 356 -5.35 16.57 -13.56
N LEU A 357 -4.88 17.54 -14.37
CA LEU A 357 -4.56 18.90 -13.88
C LEU A 357 -5.81 19.77 -13.72
N SER A 358 -6.85 19.55 -14.53
CA SER A 358 -8.15 20.21 -14.43
C SER A 358 -9.20 19.37 -13.72
N SER A 359 -9.13 18.04 -13.83
CA SER A 359 -10.09 17.11 -13.23
C SER A 359 -9.72 16.78 -11.79
N LEU A 360 -10.31 17.52 -10.84
CA LEU A 360 -10.02 17.33 -9.43
C LEU A 360 -10.79 16.17 -8.80
N SER A 361 -10.12 15.39 -7.96
CA SER A 361 -10.77 14.45 -7.05
C SER A 361 -11.53 15.18 -5.94
N THR A 362 -12.51 14.49 -5.34
CA THR A 362 -13.22 14.99 -4.15
C THR A 362 -12.24 15.35 -3.03
N GLY A 363 -11.19 14.55 -2.83
CA GLY A 363 -10.14 14.82 -1.84
C GLY A 363 -9.36 16.11 -2.11
N GLN A 364 -8.97 16.41 -3.36
CA GLN A 364 -8.27 17.68 -3.67
C GLN A 364 -9.17 18.89 -3.43
N GLN A 365 -10.45 18.80 -3.85
CA GLN A 365 -11.41 19.87 -3.62
C GLN A 365 -11.66 20.09 -2.11
N LEU A 366 -11.67 19.02 -1.33
CA LEU A 366 -11.78 19.11 0.12
C LEU A 366 -10.55 19.78 0.75
N ALA A 367 -9.34 19.44 0.28
CA ALA A 367 -8.11 20.09 0.72
C ALA A 367 -8.17 21.61 0.45
N ASN A 368 -8.55 21.99 -0.77
CA ASN A 368 -8.66 23.39 -1.18
C ASN A 368 -9.69 24.18 -0.36
N THR A 369 -10.87 23.61 -0.17
CA THR A 369 -11.97 24.29 0.53
C THR A 369 -11.73 24.43 2.03
N THR A 370 -11.11 23.43 2.66
CA THR A 370 -10.83 23.42 4.10
C THR A 370 -9.49 24.08 4.47
N GLY A 371 -8.56 24.17 3.52
CA GLY A 371 -7.19 24.63 3.76
C GLY A 371 -6.37 23.64 4.59
N ARG A 372 -6.64 22.34 4.47
CA ARG A 372 -5.98 21.26 5.21
C ARG A 372 -5.48 20.16 4.27
N SER A 373 -4.41 19.48 4.64
CA SER A 373 -3.96 18.28 3.94
C SER A 373 -4.95 17.13 4.13
N VAL A 374 -5.02 16.23 3.15
CA VAL A 374 -6.00 15.13 3.10
C VAL A 374 -5.32 13.82 2.71
N ARG A 375 -5.56 12.75 3.48
CA ARG A 375 -5.23 11.37 3.10
C ARG A 375 -6.39 10.74 2.34
N LEU A 376 -6.10 10.06 1.24
CA LEU A 376 -7.11 9.54 0.31
C LEU A 376 -6.67 8.26 -0.42
N SER A 377 -7.62 7.57 -1.05
CA SER A 377 -7.39 6.29 -1.74
C SER A 377 -7.75 6.35 -3.24
N TYR A 378 -7.00 5.61 -4.07
CA TYR A 378 -7.33 5.35 -5.48
C TYR A 378 -8.10 4.03 -5.68
N SER A 379 -8.87 3.61 -4.67
CA SER A 379 -9.71 2.41 -4.73
C SER A 379 -10.76 2.41 -3.61
N ALA A 380 -11.62 1.40 -3.59
CA ALA A 380 -12.42 1.06 -2.43
C ALA A 380 -11.49 0.82 -1.23
N GLN A 381 -11.91 1.31 -0.07
CA GLN A 381 -11.18 1.21 1.19
C GLN A 381 -12.13 0.79 2.29
N GLY A 382 -11.59 0.16 3.32
CA GLY A 382 -12.36 -0.26 4.48
C GLY A 382 -11.48 -0.41 5.71
N THR A 383 -12.01 -1.09 6.70
CA THR A 383 -11.35 -1.41 7.96
C THR A 383 -11.38 -2.92 8.18
N ARG A 384 -10.51 -3.39 9.07
CA ARG A 384 -10.50 -4.78 9.50
C ARG A 384 -10.01 -4.84 10.93
N SER A 385 -10.63 -5.71 11.71
CA SER A 385 -10.14 -6.15 13.01
C SER A 385 -9.74 -7.64 12.98
N SER A 386 -8.62 -7.97 13.61
CA SER A 386 -8.19 -9.36 13.84
C SER A 386 -7.37 -9.42 15.12
N ASP A 387 -7.73 -10.31 16.05
CA ASP A 387 -7.03 -10.51 17.32
C ASP A 387 -6.80 -9.20 18.12
N GLY A 388 -7.78 -8.29 18.07
CA GLY A 388 -7.72 -6.98 18.74
C GLY A 388 -6.84 -5.93 18.05
N ARG A 389 -6.24 -6.25 16.90
CA ARG A 389 -5.55 -5.28 16.03
C ARG A 389 -6.53 -4.74 14.99
N TYR A 390 -6.55 -3.42 14.84
CA TYR A 390 -7.34 -2.71 13.84
C TYR A 390 -6.41 -2.18 12.74
N THR A 391 -6.76 -2.40 11.48
CA THR A 391 -5.98 -1.97 10.31
C THR A 391 -6.89 -1.41 9.23
N ARG A 392 -6.35 -0.52 8.39
CA ARG A 392 -7.03 -0.11 7.15
C ARG A 392 -6.95 -1.22 6.11
N THR A 393 -7.92 -1.25 5.21
CA THR A 393 -7.94 -2.16 4.06
C THR A 393 -8.03 -1.32 2.79
N LEU A 394 -7.25 -1.67 1.76
CA LEU A 394 -7.34 -1.10 0.43
C LEU A 394 -7.59 -2.23 -0.57
N PHE A 395 -8.62 -2.12 -1.40
CA PHE A 395 -8.98 -3.20 -2.30
C PHE A 395 -8.01 -3.22 -3.50
N ALA A 396 -7.50 -4.41 -3.82
CA ALA A 396 -6.80 -4.65 -5.07
C ALA A 396 -7.79 -4.65 -6.24
N ASP A 397 -7.29 -4.52 -7.47
CA ASP A 397 -8.17 -4.72 -8.63
C ASP A 397 -8.58 -6.19 -8.79
N ALA A 398 -9.52 -6.45 -9.69
CA ALA A 398 -10.03 -7.80 -9.96
C ALA A 398 -8.92 -8.82 -10.33
N ARG A 399 -7.78 -8.36 -10.85
CA ARG A 399 -6.62 -9.22 -11.20
C ARG A 399 -5.66 -9.45 -10.03
N GLY A 400 -5.93 -8.84 -8.87
CA GLY A 400 -5.08 -8.89 -7.69
C GLY A 400 -3.89 -7.93 -7.70
N ARG A 401 -3.91 -6.89 -8.56
CA ARG A 401 -2.88 -5.83 -8.60
C ARG A 401 -3.14 -4.75 -7.55
N HIS A 402 -2.07 -4.21 -6.99
CA HIS A 402 -2.12 -3.25 -5.89
C HIS A 402 -2.61 -1.88 -6.35
N ARG A 403 -3.52 -1.30 -5.55
CA ARG A 403 -3.91 0.11 -5.63
C ARG A 403 -3.13 0.92 -4.60
N ALA A 404 -3.25 2.24 -4.64
CA ALA A 404 -2.41 3.11 -3.81
C ALA A 404 -3.20 4.18 -3.03
N TRP A 405 -2.62 4.58 -1.90
CA TRP A 405 -2.97 5.79 -1.16
C TRP A 405 -2.26 7.01 -1.76
N ALA A 406 -2.74 8.21 -1.44
CA ALA A 406 -2.02 9.45 -1.68
C ALA A 406 -2.35 10.51 -0.62
N LEU A 407 -1.51 11.54 -0.60
CA LEU A 407 -1.63 12.72 0.26
C LEU A 407 -1.77 13.94 -0.63
N PHE A 408 -2.86 14.68 -0.47
CA PHE A 408 -3.08 15.94 -1.17
C PHE A 408 -3.02 17.10 -0.17
N ARG A 409 -2.48 18.23 -0.62
CA ARG A 409 -2.44 19.48 0.15
C ARG A 409 -3.28 20.55 -0.55
N PRO A 410 -3.69 21.61 0.15
CA PRO A 410 -4.41 22.72 -0.48
C PRO A 410 -3.62 23.30 -1.64
N ASP A 411 -4.32 23.68 -2.70
CA ASP A 411 -3.76 24.54 -3.74
C ASP A 411 -3.37 25.91 -3.17
N PRO A 412 -2.38 26.59 -3.77
CA PRO A 412 -1.96 27.93 -3.34
C PRO A 412 -3.14 28.93 -3.36
N SER A 413 -3.15 29.89 -2.44
CA SER A 413 -4.14 30.96 -2.43
C SER A 413 -3.98 31.89 -3.63
N GLU A 414 -4.97 32.73 -3.95
CA GLU A 414 -4.85 33.72 -5.04
C GLU A 414 -3.62 34.62 -4.87
N ALA A 415 -3.33 35.07 -3.65
CA ALA A 415 -2.16 35.88 -3.37
C ALA A 415 -0.84 35.09 -3.51
N ASP A 416 -0.86 33.78 -3.25
CA ASP A 416 0.29 32.92 -3.53
C ASP A 416 0.47 32.73 -5.03
N LEU A 417 -0.62 32.50 -5.77
CA LEU A 417 -0.61 32.36 -7.22
C LEU A 417 -0.11 33.63 -7.91
N ASP A 418 -0.46 34.82 -7.42
CA ASP A 418 0.07 36.08 -7.96
C ASP A 418 1.60 36.16 -7.81
N ARG A 419 2.14 35.72 -6.67
CA ARG A 419 3.59 35.65 -6.45
C ARG A 419 4.25 34.58 -7.31
N LEU A 420 3.63 33.42 -7.44
CA LEU A 420 4.14 32.31 -8.25
C LEU A 420 4.07 32.63 -9.74
N ALA A 421 3.06 33.36 -10.20
CA ALA A 421 2.94 33.85 -11.58
C ALA A 421 4.11 34.78 -11.93
N ALA A 422 4.48 35.68 -11.00
CA ALA A 422 5.68 36.51 -11.17
C ALA A 422 6.97 35.68 -11.24
N VAL A 423 7.11 34.63 -10.42
CA VAL A 423 8.25 33.70 -10.49
C VAL A 423 8.26 32.96 -11.83
N ALA A 424 7.11 32.52 -12.31
CA ALA A 424 6.95 31.81 -13.57
C ALA A 424 7.15 32.68 -14.82
N GLY A 425 7.21 34.01 -14.68
CA GLY A 425 7.23 34.94 -15.83
C GLY A 425 5.86 35.18 -16.48
N LEU A 426 4.77 34.76 -15.81
CA LEU A 426 3.38 34.92 -16.23
C LEU A 426 2.79 36.24 -15.70
N THR A 427 3.37 37.38 -16.06
CA THR A 427 2.87 38.71 -15.63
C THR A 427 2.57 39.62 -16.82
N SER A 428 1.50 40.41 -16.72
CA SER A 428 1.20 41.45 -17.68
C SER A 428 2.24 42.57 -17.61
N GLY A 429 2.39 43.36 -18.68
CA GLY A 429 3.37 44.46 -18.74
C GLY A 429 3.15 45.59 -17.73
N ASP A 430 1.99 45.62 -17.05
CA ASP A 430 1.64 46.53 -15.95
C ASP A 430 1.77 45.89 -14.55
N GLY A 431 2.14 44.61 -14.47
CA GLY A 431 2.29 43.85 -13.24
C GLY A 431 1.01 43.26 -12.66
N GLU A 432 -0.15 43.41 -13.33
CA GLU A 432 -1.39 42.77 -12.90
C GLU A 432 -1.47 41.31 -13.40
N VAL A 433 -1.86 40.39 -12.50
CA VAL A 433 -2.07 38.97 -12.81
C VAL A 433 -3.56 38.73 -13.06
N SER A 434 -3.90 38.29 -14.27
CA SER A 434 -5.28 37.96 -14.66
C SER A 434 -5.72 36.59 -14.11
N ASP A 435 -7.02 36.32 -14.11
CA ASP A 435 -7.54 35.00 -13.70
C ASP A 435 -7.04 33.86 -14.58
N GLU A 436 -6.79 34.15 -15.86
CA GLU A 436 -6.19 33.21 -16.81
C GLU A 436 -4.72 32.89 -16.41
N MET A 437 -3.94 33.90 -16.05
CA MET A 437 -2.57 33.72 -15.56
C MET A 437 -2.53 32.94 -14.23
N ARG A 438 -3.48 33.19 -13.32
CA ARG A 438 -3.63 32.40 -12.08
C ARG A 438 -3.96 30.94 -12.38
N ALA A 439 -4.90 30.70 -13.29
CA ALA A 439 -5.29 29.35 -13.70
C ALA A 439 -4.13 28.59 -14.36
N GLY A 440 -3.37 29.25 -15.24
CA GLY A 440 -2.15 28.71 -15.84
C GLY A 440 -1.10 28.37 -14.79
N THR A 441 -0.79 29.30 -13.89
CA THR A 441 0.18 29.09 -12.79
C THR A 441 -0.23 27.90 -11.91
N LEU A 442 -1.50 27.82 -11.53
CA LEU A 442 -2.01 26.70 -10.73
C LEU A 442 -1.85 25.35 -11.44
N ARG A 443 -2.07 25.32 -12.76
CA ARG A 443 -1.90 24.13 -13.59
C ARG A 443 -0.46 23.63 -13.57
N LEU A 444 0.51 24.54 -13.65
CA LEU A 444 1.94 24.24 -13.55
C LEU A 444 2.35 23.72 -12.16
N VAL A 445 1.84 24.36 -11.10
CA VAL A 445 2.06 23.89 -9.71
C VAL A 445 1.54 22.47 -9.52
N ARG A 446 0.33 22.18 -10.00
CA ARG A 446 -0.23 20.82 -9.95
C ARG A 446 0.60 19.83 -10.75
N ALA A 447 1.09 20.20 -11.93
CA ALA A 447 1.95 19.34 -12.73
C ALA A 447 3.22 18.95 -11.95
N LEU A 448 3.90 19.92 -11.33
CA LEU A 448 5.06 19.65 -10.48
C LEU A 448 4.73 18.74 -9.29
N ARG A 449 3.59 18.96 -8.60
CA ARG A 449 3.16 18.11 -7.49
C ARG A 449 2.86 16.66 -7.92
N LEU A 450 2.22 16.47 -9.08
CA LEU A 450 1.93 15.14 -9.61
C LEU A 450 3.20 14.42 -10.08
N THR A 451 4.16 15.14 -10.66
CA THR A 451 5.43 14.55 -11.15
C THR A 451 6.43 14.28 -10.04
N LEU A 452 6.62 15.22 -9.10
CA LEU A 452 7.70 15.19 -8.09
C LEU A 452 7.22 14.77 -6.69
N GLY A 453 5.91 14.75 -6.44
CA GLY A 453 5.30 14.39 -5.17
C GLY A 453 4.61 15.56 -4.48
N HIS A 454 3.77 15.27 -3.48
CA HIS A 454 2.87 16.25 -2.87
C HIS A 454 3.56 17.45 -2.20
N ASP A 455 4.83 17.30 -1.78
CA ASP A 455 5.64 18.32 -1.11
C ASP A 455 6.58 19.06 -2.08
N ALA A 456 6.35 18.97 -3.39
CA ALA A 456 7.24 19.56 -4.41
C ALA A 456 7.46 21.07 -4.20
N ASP A 457 6.47 21.77 -3.65
CA ASP A 457 6.49 23.19 -3.36
C ASP A 457 7.28 23.58 -2.10
N ASP A 458 7.67 22.62 -1.26
CA ASP A 458 8.55 22.86 -0.11
C ASP A 458 10.04 22.71 -0.47
N ALA A 459 10.34 22.26 -1.69
CA ALA A 459 11.71 22.08 -2.16
C ALA A 459 12.41 23.44 -2.35
N ALA A 460 13.69 23.52 -1.98
CA ALA A 460 14.46 24.77 -2.08
C ALA A 460 14.59 25.30 -3.51
N ASP A 461 14.56 24.39 -4.50
CA ASP A 461 14.62 24.65 -5.94
C ASP A 461 13.23 24.89 -6.57
N PHE A 462 12.12 24.92 -5.80
CA PHE A 462 10.78 25.01 -6.39
C PHE A 462 10.57 26.20 -7.34
N GLY A 463 11.16 27.37 -7.03
CA GLY A 463 11.08 28.54 -7.92
C GLY A 463 11.83 28.36 -9.25
N GLU A 464 12.88 27.53 -9.29
CA GLU A 464 13.58 27.14 -10.53
C GLU A 464 12.75 26.15 -11.33
N LEU A 465 12.17 25.15 -10.64
CA LEU A 465 11.28 24.17 -11.26
C LEU A 465 10.04 24.82 -11.88
N LEU A 466 9.46 25.81 -11.20
CA LEU A 466 8.32 26.57 -11.70
C LEU A 466 8.68 27.36 -12.96
N ARG A 467 9.85 27.99 -13.00
CA ARG A 467 10.35 28.68 -14.20
C ARG A 467 10.56 27.71 -15.36
N GLY A 468 11.14 26.55 -15.09
CA GLY A 468 11.36 25.53 -16.10
C GLY A 468 10.07 24.99 -16.72
N VAL A 469 9.10 24.64 -15.89
CA VAL A 469 7.81 24.14 -16.40
C VAL A 469 7.01 25.23 -17.09
N ALA A 470 7.12 26.49 -16.64
CA ALA A 470 6.54 27.64 -17.32
C ALA A 470 7.19 27.89 -18.68
N ALA A 471 8.51 27.72 -18.81
CA ALA A 471 9.20 27.82 -20.09
C ALA A 471 8.66 26.80 -21.10
N VAL A 472 8.35 25.57 -20.68
CA VAL A 472 7.69 24.57 -21.54
C VAL A 472 6.29 25.04 -21.97
N ASP A 473 5.47 25.58 -21.07
CA ASP A 473 4.15 26.17 -21.41
C ASP A 473 4.29 27.36 -22.36
N HIS A 474 5.31 28.21 -22.18
CA HIS A 474 5.55 29.35 -23.05
C HIS A 474 5.96 28.93 -24.48
N MET A 475 6.85 27.96 -24.61
CA MET A 475 7.24 27.41 -25.92
C MET A 475 6.06 26.71 -26.59
N TRP A 476 5.24 25.95 -25.82
CA TRP A 476 4.00 25.34 -26.31
C TRP A 476 3.02 26.35 -26.89
N ARG A 477 2.82 27.50 -26.23
CA ARG A 477 1.92 28.58 -26.70
C ARG A 477 2.52 29.46 -27.79
N SER A 478 3.84 29.46 -27.95
CA SER A 478 4.51 30.25 -29.00
C SER A 478 4.45 29.54 -30.35
N ASP A 479 4.26 28.22 -30.33
CA ASP A 479 4.14 27.37 -31.50
C ASP A 479 2.67 27.31 -31.99
N THR A 480 2.36 28.13 -33.00
CA THR A 480 0.99 28.27 -33.53
C THR A 480 0.46 26.99 -34.19
N ASP A 481 1.31 26.00 -34.46
CA ASP A 481 0.83 24.71 -34.96
C ASP A 481 -0.01 23.97 -33.90
N PHE A 482 0.14 24.32 -32.61
CA PHE A 482 -0.54 23.67 -31.48
C PHE A 482 -1.72 24.46 -30.91
N ASP A 483 -2.16 25.55 -31.55
CA ASP A 483 -3.28 26.39 -31.06
C ASP A 483 -4.55 25.59 -30.74
N ASP A 484 -4.84 24.53 -31.52
CA ASP A 484 -6.03 23.68 -31.36
C ASP A 484 -5.85 22.50 -30.39
N ALA A 485 -4.64 22.26 -29.88
CA ALA A 485 -4.32 21.14 -28.98
C ALA A 485 -4.77 21.35 -27.52
N GLY A 486 -5.08 22.61 -27.17
CA GLY A 486 -5.54 23.01 -25.84
C GLY A 486 -4.39 23.35 -24.87
N PRO A 487 -4.70 23.46 -23.56
CA PRO A 487 -3.74 23.96 -22.58
C PRO A 487 -2.67 22.92 -22.23
N PHE A 488 -1.55 23.37 -21.66
CA PHE A 488 -0.46 22.53 -21.14
C PHE A 488 -0.97 21.32 -20.35
N THR A 489 -0.61 20.07 -20.68
CA THR A 489 -1.06 18.89 -19.91
C THR A 489 0.10 18.16 -19.25
N LEU A 490 -0.21 17.20 -18.37
CA LEU A 490 0.81 16.27 -17.88
C LEU A 490 1.36 15.38 -19.00
N ASP A 491 0.53 15.07 -20.01
CA ASP A 491 0.94 14.34 -21.22
C ASP A 491 2.02 15.12 -22.01
N LEU A 492 1.91 16.45 -22.09
CA LEU A 492 2.93 17.32 -22.69
C LEU A 492 4.24 17.26 -21.90
N LEU A 493 4.18 17.52 -20.59
CA LEU A 493 5.38 17.52 -19.74
C LEU A 493 6.13 16.19 -19.83
N ASN A 494 5.41 15.07 -19.75
CA ASN A 494 6.00 13.74 -19.79
C ASN A 494 6.74 13.49 -21.11
N ARG A 495 6.18 13.91 -22.25
CA ARG A 495 6.78 13.72 -23.58
C ARG A 495 7.98 14.63 -23.81
N VAL A 496 7.89 15.89 -23.38
CA VAL A 496 9.02 16.83 -23.43
C VAL A 496 10.18 16.29 -22.59
N VAL A 497 9.91 15.81 -21.37
CA VAL A 497 10.94 15.21 -20.52
C VAL A 497 11.52 13.95 -21.16
N ALA A 498 10.68 13.03 -21.64
CA ALA A 498 11.15 11.77 -22.21
C ALA A 498 11.96 11.94 -23.50
N ALA A 499 11.64 12.93 -24.32
CA ALA A 499 12.31 13.19 -25.59
C ALA A 499 13.60 14.02 -25.44
N HIS A 500 13.81 14.72 -24.31
CA HIS A 500 14.97 15.58 -24.12
C HIS A 500 16.26 14.75 -23.83
N PRO A 501 17.43 15.11 -24.40
CA PRO A 501 18.67 14.35 -24.22
C PRO A 501 19.10 14.10 -22.77
N GLU A 502 18.80 15.03 -21.86
CA GLU A 502 19.06 14.90 -20.41
C GLU A 502 18.34 13.72 -19.74
N ALA A 503 17.32 13.15 -20.38
CA ALA A 503 16.58 11.98 -19.93
C ALA A 503 16.98 10.68 -20.65
N ALA A 504 18.04 10.69 -21.48
CA ALA A 504 18.49 9.51 -22.22
C ALA A 504 18.83 8.29 -21.32
N SER A 505 19.22 8.55 -20.07
CA SER A 505 19.48 7.51 -19.06
C SER A 505 18.23 7.03 -18.31
N GLY A 506 17.04 7.48 -18.70
CA GLY A 506 15.76 7.21 -18.05
C GLY A 506 15.12 8.45 -17.40
N VAL A 507 13.80 8.39 -17.20
CA VAL A 507 13.00 9.46 -16.61
C VAL A 507 12.83 9.22 -15.11
N ASP A 508 13.50 10.04 -14.30
CA ASP A 508 13.33 10.10 -12.85
C ASP A 508 13.20 11.55 -12.34
N ARG A 509 13.09 11.74 -11.03
CA ARG A 509 12.99 13.10 -10.45
C ARG A 509 14.23 13.97 -10.71
N ALA A 510 15.40 13.41 -10.96
CA ALA A 510 16.61 14.19 -11.24
C ALA A 510 16.66 14.59 -12.72
N ALA A 511 16.32 13.68 -13.63
CA ALA A 511 16.16 13.96 -15.05
C ALA A 511 15.13 15.07 -15.29
N VAL A 512 13.96 15.01 -14.63
CA VAL A 512 12.96 16.09 -14.71
C VAL A 512 13.55 17.43 -14.29
N ARG A 513 14.32 17.49 -13.18
CA ARG A 513 14.94 18.74 -12.74
C ARG A 513 15.92 19.30 -13.78
N ARG A 514 16.77 18.45 -14.37
CA ARG A 514 17.72 18.85 -15.41
C ARG A 514 17.01 19.36 -16.66
N VAL A 515 15.98 18.66 -17.13
CA VAL A 515 15.19 19.09 -18.30
C VAL A 515 14.49 20.43 -18.02
N LEU A 516 13.87 20.60 -16.85
CA LEU A 516 13.23 21.87 -16.50
C LEU A 516 14.23 23.02 -16.36
N ALA A 517 15.44 22.76 -15.83
CA ALA A 517 16.51 23.75 -15.83
C ALA A 517 16.92 24.15 -17.26
N ALA A 518 17.12 23.16 -18.14
CA ALA A 518 17.45 23.40 -19.55
C ALA A 518 16.35 24.19 -20.28
N ALA A 519 15.07 23.88 -20.02
CA ALA A 519 13.94 24.62 -20.60
C ALA A 519 13.94 26.10 -20.16
N ALA A 520 14.24 26.37 -18.88
CA ALA A 520 14.35 27.74 -18.38
C ALA A 520 15.51 28.51 -19.02
N GLU A 521 16.67 27.86 -19.20
CA GLU A 521 17.84 28.45 -19.85
C GLU A 521 17.58 28.74 -21.34
N HIS A 522 16.95 27.81 -22.05
CA HIS A 522 16.57 27.96 -23.45
C HIS A 522 15.67 29.19 -23.64
N TRP A 523 14.57 29.25 -22.88
CA TRP A 523 13.63 30.37 -22.95
C TRP A 523 14.26 31.72 -22.58
N ALA A 524 15.19 31.74 -21.61
CA ALA A 524 15.88 32.96 -21.23
C ALA A 524 16.79 33.49 -22.34
N ALA A 525 17.44 32.60 -23.09
CA ALA A 525 18.29 32.99 -24.21
C ALA A 525 17.49 33.28 -25.50
N TRP A 526 16.34 32.62 -25.68
CA TRP A 526 15.52 32.68 -26.90
C TRP A 526 14.02 32.89 -26.56
N PRO A 527 13.62 34.05 -26.01
CA PRO A 527 12.22 34.30 -25.70
C PRO A 527 11.34 34.33 -26.96
N GLY A 528 10.25 33.56 -26.94
CA GLY A 528 9.32 33.41 -28.06
C GLY A 528 9.66 32.29 -29.04
N ASP A 529 10.70 31.50 -28.75
CA ASP A 529 11.04 30.32 -29.54
C ASP A 529 9.98 29.21 -29.39
N GLU A 530 9.85 28.37 -30.42
CA GLU A 530 8.84 27.32 -30.52
C GLU A 530 9.28 26.04 -29.79
N LEU A 531 8.33 25.20 -29.36
CA LEU A 531 8.64 23.96 -28.62
C LEU A 531 9.51 22.99 -29.43
N VAL A 532 9.28 22.91 -30.75
CA VAL A 532 10.06 22.07 -31.67
C VAL A 532 11.52 22.53 -31.80
N GLY A 533 11.84 23.77 -31.43
CA GLY A 533 13.21 24.28 -31.31
C GLY A 533 13.96 23.75 -30.10
N PHE A 534 13.24 23.29 -29.07
CA PHE A 534 13.80 22.76 -27.83
C PHE A 534 13.91 21.23 -27.83
N VAL A 535 12.90 20.52 -28.36
CA VAL A 535 12.86 19.05 -28.37
C VAL A 535 12.08 18.51 -29.56
N GLU A 536 12.53 17.40 -30.15
CA GLU A 536 11.82 16.72 -31.24
C GLU A 536 10.60 15.98 -30.70
N VAL A 537 9.41 16.30 -31.21
CA VAL A 537 8.12 15.72 -30.78
C VAL A 537 7.26 15.29 -31.98
N PRO A 538 7.72 14.33 -32.80
CA PRO A 538 7.12 14.03 -34.10
C PRO A 538 5.66 13.55 -34.02
N ALA A 539 5.27 12.87 -32.94
CA ALA A 539 3.88 12.44 -32.73
C ALA A 539 2.94 13.62 -32.40
N ILE A 540 3.45 14.63 -31.68
CA ILE A 540 2.71 15.87 -31.38
C ILE A 540 2.52 16.66 -32.68
N GLU A 541 3.57 16.81 -33.50
CA GLU A 541 3.48 17.47 -34.81
C GLU A 541 2.55 16.73 -35.79
N ALA A 542 2.51 15.39 -35.75
CA ALA A 542 1.57 14.60 -36.54
C ALA A 542 0.11 14.80 -36.10
N ALA A 543 -0.15 14.78 -34.79
CA ALA A 543 -1.48 15.04 -34.25
C ALA A 543 -1.97 16.47 -34.55
N ALA A 544 -1.07 17.46 -34.48
CA ALA A 544 -1.37 18.85 -34.82
C ALA A 544 -1.78 19.02 -36.29
N ARG A 545 -1.06 18.36 -37.20
CA ARG A 545 -1.45 18.32 -38.62
C ARG A 545 -2.80 17.64 -38.83
N TRP A 546 -3.08 16.55 -38.11
CA TRP A 546 -4.39 15.89 -38.15
C TRP A 546 -5.52 16.80 -37.64
N MET A 547 -5.30 17.56 -36.57
CA MET A 547 -6.31 18.53 -36.09
C MET A 547 -6.67 19.58 -37.15
N ARG A 548 -5.71 19.99 -37.97
CA ARG A 548 -5.88 21.03 -39.00
C ARG A 548 -6.47 20.51 -40.31
N ASP A 549 -5.95 19.38 -40.78
CA ASP A 549 -6.23 18.87 -42.13
C ASP A 549 -7.22 17.68 -42.12
N GLY A 550 -7.46 17.08 -40.96
CA GLY A 550 -8.35 15.93 -40.76
C GLY A 550 -9.76 16.33 -40.30
N ASP A 551 -10.44 15.38 -39.65
CA ASP A 551 -11.81 15.55 -39.15
C ASP A 551 -11.92 15.15 -37.66
N PRO A 552 -11.27 15.91 -36.76
CA PRO A 552 -11.27 15.59 -35.33
C PRO A 552 -12.65 15.68 -34.68
N GLU A 553 -13.57 16.43 -35.29
CA GLU A 553 -14.91 16.68 -34.78
C GLU A 553 -15.81 15.45 -34.96
N ASP A 554 -15.82 14.84 -36.14
CA ASP A 554 -16.58 13.62 -36.42
C ASP A 554 -16.02 12.41 -35.63
N GLU A 555 -14.69 12.33 -35.50
CA GLU A 555 -14.02 11.33 -34.66
C GLU A 555 -14.38 11.51 -33.18
N ALA A 556 -14.46 12.75 -32.69
CA ALA A 556 -14.86 13.06 -31.32
C ALA A 556 -16.31 12.67 -31.03
N VAL A 557 -17.22 12.98 -31.96
CA VAL A 557 -18.65 12.62 -31.84
C VAL A 557 -18.81 11.12 -31.64
N THR A 558 -18.07 10.33 -32.41
CA THR A 558 -18.09 8.87 -32.33
C THR A 558 -17.42 8.36 -31.07
N ALA A 559 -16.17 8.78 -30.79
CA ALA A 559 -15.38 8.23 -29.70
C ALA A 559 -15.87 8.65 -28.30
N LEU A 560 -16.48 9.83 -28.19
CA LEU A 560 -16.89 10.43 -26.93
C LEU A 560 -18.40 10.39 -26.70
N ASP A 561 -19.15 9.76 -27.61
CA ASP A 561 -20.62 9.68 -27.60
C ASP A 561 -21.29 11.05 -27.44
N LEU A 562 -20.82 12.03 -28.23
CA LEU A 562 -21.38 13.39 -28.23
C LEU A 562 -22.64 13.45 -29.09
N THR A 563 -23.57 14.34 -28.76
CA THR A 563 -24.78 14.50 -29.59
C THR A 563 -24.53 15.23 -30.90
N GLY A 564 -23.36 15.86 -31.04
CA GLY A 564 -22.83 16.40 -32.29
C GLY A 564 -21.62 17.32 -32.08
N PRO A 565 -21.01 17.83 -33.16
CA PRO A 565 -19.75 18.59 -33.11
C PRO A 565 -19.77 19.82 -32.20
N HIS A 566 -20.94 20.45 -32.05
CA HIS A 566 -21.14 21.63 -31.20
C HIS A 566 -20.90 21.39 -29.69
N GLU A 567 -20.89 20.14 -29.23
CA GLU A 567 -20.56 19.78 -27.84
C GLU A 567 -19.05 19.67 -27.62
N MET A 568 -18.22 19.74 -28.67
CA MET A 568 -16.78 19.65 -28.59
C MET A 568 -16.17 20.93 -27.98
N GLY A 569 -15.99 20.92 -26.67
CA GLY A 569 -15.28 21.95 -25.92
C GLY A 569 -13.76 21.83 -26.04
N GLU A 570 -13.05 22.73 -25.36
CA GLU A 570 -11.58 22.70 -25.29
C GLU A 570 -11.06 21.40 -24.64
N ALA A 571 -11.77 20.88 -23.63
CA ALA A 571 -11.40 19.63 -22.97
C ALA A 571 -11.55 18.42 -23.90
N GLU A 572 -12.63 18.36 -24.68
CA GLU A 572 -12.87 17.32 -25.69
C GLU A 572 -11.84 17.41 -26.82
N ARG A 573 -11.53 18.62 -27.31
CA ARG A 573 -10.45 18.84 -28.30
C ARG A 573 -9.10 18.35 -27.79
N SER A 574 -8.71 18.75 -26.58
CA SER A 574 -7.43 18.32 -26.00
C SER A 574 -7.38 16.81 -25.77
N ARG A 575 -8.50 16.19 -25.34
CA ARG A 575 -8.61 14.73 -25.21
C ARG A 575 -8.37 14.01 -26.54
N MET A 576 -8.99 14.49 -27.63
CA MET A 576 -8.79 13.92 -28.96
C MET A 576 -7.37 14.11 -29.48
N PHE A 577 -6.80 15.31 -29.27
CA PHE A 577 -5.41 15.59 -29.61
C PHE A 577 -4.45 14.59 -28.94
N TRP A 578 -4.54 14.43 -27.62
CA TRP A 578 -3.66 13.49 -26.89
C TRP A 578 -3.94 12.03 -27.22
N ALA A 579 -5.19 11.67 -27.55
CA ALA A 579 -5.51 10.35 -28.06
C ALA A 579 -4.83 10.09 -29.42
N ARG A 580 -4.80 11.08 -30.32
CA ARG A 580 -4.10 10.99 -31.60
C ARG A 580 -2.59 10.89 -31.41
N VAL A 581 -2.02 11.67 -30.50
CA VAL A 581 -0.59 11.56 -30.15
C VAL A 581 -0.25 10.13 -29.70
N LYS A 582 -1.04 9.54 -28.80
CA LYS A 582 -0.85 8.16 -28.33
C LYS A 582 -0.99 7.13 -29.46
N ALA A 583 -1.90 7.36 -30.41
CA ALA A 583 -2.06 6.51 -31.59
C ALA A 583 -0.82 6.58 -32.51
N GLU A 584 -0.28 7.77 -32.77
CA GLU A 584 0.95 7.94 -33.56
C GLU A 584 2.16 7.31 -32.88
N GLU A 585 2.29 7.48 -31.56
CA GLU A 585 3.35 6.86 -30.77
C GLU A 585 3.26 5.33 -30.82
N ALA A 586 2.06 4.77 -30.67
CA ALA A 586 1.84 3.34 -30.73
C ALA A 586 2.34 2.75 -32.07
N LEU A 587 2.14 3.45 -33.19
CA LEU A 587 2.61 3.01 -34.52
C LEU A 587 4.07 3.39 -34.81
N GLY A 588 4.61 4.37 -34.10
CA GLY A 588 5.99 4.86 -34.26
C GLY A 588 7.05 4.06 -33.50
N VAL A 589 6.66 3.09 -32.66
CA VAL A 589 7.60 2.25 -31.90
C VAL A 589 8.57 1.51 -32.85
N PRO A 590 9.89 1.67 -32.71
CA PRO A 590 10.87 0.98 -33.53
C PRO A 590 10.68 -0.54 -33.54
N GLY A 591 10.77 -1.16 -34.71
CA GLY A 591 10.55 -2.60 -34.87
C GLY A 591 9.09 -3.04 -35.04
N THR A 592 8.13 -2.11 -35.01
CA THR A 592 6.73 -2.43 -35.30
C THR A 592 6.55 -2.82 -36.77
N ASP A 593 6.12 -4.06 -37.03
CA ASP A 593 5.61 -4.45 -38.35
C ASP A 593 4.19 -3.91 -38.53
N LEU A 594 4.09 -2.76 -39.21
CA LEU A 594 2.82 -2.09 -39.46
C LEU A 594 1.83 -2.98 -40.22
N ASP A 595 2.29 -3.78 -41.18
CA ASP A 595 1.40 -4.63 -41.97
C ASP A 595 0.83 -5.77 -41.13
N ALA A 596 1.66 -6.39 -40.28
CA ALA A 596 1.21 -7.38 -39.33
C ALA A 596 0.23 -6.78 -38.31
N ARG A 597 0.52 -5.57 -37.82
CA ARG A 597 -0.34 -4.88 -36.85
C ARG A 597 -1.70 -4.50 -37.44
N VAL A 598 -1.71 -3.95 -38.66
CA VAL A 598 -2.94 -3.66 -39.42
C VAL A 598 -3.75 -4.93 -39.63
N SER A 599 -3.10 -6.01 -40.11
CA SER A 599 -3.78 -7.28 -40.37
C SER A 599 -4.42 -7.85 -39.10
N LYS A 600 -3.70 -7.78 -37.98
CA LYS A 600 -4.18 -8.23 -36.66
C LYS A 600 -5.36 -7.39 -36.17
N VAL A 601 -5.14 -6.08 -35.96
CA VAL A 601 -6.12 -5.21 -35.29
C VAL A 601 -7.40 -5.07 -36.10
N LEU A 602 -7.30 -4.92 -37.43
CA LEU A 602 -8.47 -4.78 -38.30
C LEU A 602 -9.04 -6.13 -38.76
N HIS A 603 -8.55 -7.25 -38.22
CA HIS A 603 -8.99 -8.61 -38.55
C HIS A 603 -8.99 -8.90 -40.07
N LEU A 604 -7.98 -8.40 -40.78
CA LEU A 604 -7.84 -8.57 -42.23
C LEU A 604 -7.01 -9.83 -42.55
N PRO A 605 -7.18 -10.43 -43.75
CA PRO A 605 -6.33 -11.55 -44.15
C PRO A 605 -4.84 -11.15 -44.12
N PRO A 606 -3.92 -12.03 -43.67
CA PRO A 606 -2.50 -11.69 -43.56
C PRO A 606 -1.91 -11.16 -44.86
N GLY A 607 -1.22 -10.01 -44.78
CA GLY A 607 -0.60 -9.34 -45.93
C GLY A 607 -1.56 -8.51 -46.78
N THR A 608 -2.83 -8.37 -46.37
CA THR A 608 -3.79 -7.46 -47.01
C THR A 608 -3.42 -6.01 -46.69
N ARG A 609 -3.22 -5.20 -47.73
CA ARG A 609 -2.88 -3.78 -47.62
C ARG A 609 -3.92 -2.93 -48.33
N PRO A 610 -5.05 -2.60 -47.69
CA PRO A 610 -6.00 -1.69 -48.29
C PRO A 610 -5.36 -0.30 -48.46
N ALA A 611 -5.82 0.47 -49.44
CA ALA A 611 -5.36 1.85 -49.58
C ALA A 611 -5.78 2.65 -48.33
N GLY A 612 -4.85 3.41 -47.74
CA GLY A 612 -5.13 4.18 -46.51
C GLY A 612 -5.11 3.38 -45.21
N HIS A 613 -4.66 2.13 -45.20
CA HIS A 613 -4.69 1.25 -44.01
C HIS A 613 -4.04 1.84 -42.76
N ARG A 614 -2.97 2.63 -42.92
CA ARG A 614 -2.31 3.31 -41.80
C ARG A 614 -3.24 4.34 -41.16
N ASP A 615 -3.97 5.11 -41.96
CA ASP A 615 -4.87 6.15 -41.48
C ASP A 615 -6.08 5.51 -40.80
N THR A 616 -6.67 4.47 -41.41
CA THR A 616 -7.74 3.68 -40.78
C THR A 616 -7.34 3.12 -39.42
N LEU A 617 -6.11 2.58 -39.30
CA LEU A 617 -5.62 2.08 -38.02
C LEU A 617 -5.40 3.22 -37.02
N LEU A 618 -4.85 4.36 -37.45
CA LEU A 618 -4.71 5.53 -36.58
C LEU A 618 -6.05 6.03 -36.04
N ASP A 619 -7.08 6.11 -36.87
CA ASP A 619 -8.39 6.61 -36.48
C ASP A 619 -9.01 5.68 -35.43
N LEU A 620 -8.95 4.36 -35.65
CA LEU A 620 -9.36 3.36 -34.65
C LEU A 620 -8.60 3.51 -33.32
N LEU A 621 -7.28 3.60 -33.37
CA LEU A 621 -6.46 3.76 -32.16
C LEU A 621 -6.77 5.08 -31.45
N THR A 622 -7.01 6.15 -32.21
CA THR A 622 -7.40 7.47 -31.68
C THR A 622 -8.71 7.35 -30.92
N ARG A 623 -9.74 6.73 -31.52
CA ARG A 623 -11.02 6.51 -30.82
C ARG A 623 -10.87 5.63 -29.59
N ALA A 624 -10.07 4.56 -29.66
CA ALA A 624 -9.83 3.68 -28.53
C ALA A 624 -9.15 4.40 -27.35
N PHE A 625 -8.07 5.16 -27.59
CA PHE A 625 -7.42 5.96 -26.55
C PHE A 625 -8.33 7.07 -26.04
N ALA A 626 -9.09 7.71 -26.93
CA ALA A 626 -10.07 8.72 -26.55
C ALA A 626 -11.11 8.09 -25.63
N ALA A 627 -11.65 6.92 -25.92
CA ALA A 627 -12.62 6.18 -25.10
C ALA A 627 -12.04 5.69 -23.75
N GLY A 628 -10.71 5.72 -23.57
CA GLY A 628 -10.01 5.28 -22.36
C GLY A 628 -9.49 3.86 -22.40
N ARG A 629 -9.29 3.31 -23.60
CA ARG A 629 -8.66 1.99 -23.82
C ARG A 629 -7.16 2.16 -24.05
N ASP A 630 -6.37 1.28 -23.45
CA ASP A 630 -4.91 1.26 -23.66
C ASP A 630 -4.55 0.55 -24.97
N ALA A 631 -4.84 1.21 -26.10
CA ALA A 631 -4.70 0.65 -27.44
C ALA A 631 -3.23 0.57 -27.92
N ALA A 632 -2.27 0.88 -27.05
CA ALA A 632 -0.87 0.56 -27.29
C ALA A 632 -0.67 -0.97 -27.36
N ASP A 633 -1.43 -1.71 -26.56
CA ASP A 633 -1.57 -3.15 -26.65
C ASP A 633 -2.41 -3.54 -27.89
N PRO A 634 -1.86 -4.31 -28.83
CA PRO A 634 -2.59 -4.72 -30.03
C PRO A 634 -3.81 -5.60 -29.72
N ASP A 635 -3.84 -6.34 -28.61
CA ASP A 635 -5.01 -7.15 -28.22
C ASP A 635 -6.18 -6.26 -27.78
N VAL A 636 -5.89 -5.18 -27.05
CA VAL A 636 -6.88 -4.18 -26.64
C VAL A 636 -7.42 -3.42 -27.86
N ALA A 637 -6.54 -3.04 -28.79
CA ALA A 637 -6.94 -2.38 -30.03
C ALA A 637 -7.83 -3.28 -30.91
N ALA A 638 -7.47 -4.55 -31.06
CA ALA A 638 -8.25 -5.54 -31.80
C ALA A 638 -9.63 -5.78 -31.14
N ALA A 639 -9.66 -5.93 -29.81
CA ALA A 639 -10.92 -6.07 -29.08
C ALA A 639 -11.84 -4.84 -29.25
N TYR A 640 -11.27 -3.63 -29.27
CA TYR A 640 -12.02 -2.41 -29.53
C TYR A 640 -12.55 -2.34 -30.97
N HIS A 641 -11.80 -2.84 -31.96
CA HIS A 641 -12.31 -2.98 -33.33
C HIS A 641 -13.51 -3.94 -33.42
N LEU A 642 -13.48 -5.06 -32.68
CA LEU A 642 -14.61 -6.00 -32.61
C LEU A 642 -15.85 -5.36 -31.96
N ASP A 643 -15.65 -4.55 -30.91
CA ASP A 643 -16.71 -3.74 -30.29
C ASP A 643 -17.37 -2.80 -31.31
N GLU A 644 -16.58 -1.99 -32.02
CA GLU A 644 -17.09 -1.09 -33.09
C GLU A 644 -17.76 -1.86 -34.24
N SER A 645 -17.38 -3.12 -34.46
CA SER A 645 -17.99 -3.99 -35.47
C SER A 645 -19.30 -4.65 -35.02
N GLY A 646 -19.78 -4.38 -33.80
CA GLY A 646 -21.05 -4.87 -33.30
C GLY A 646 -20.98 -6.15 -32.47
N ALA A 647 -19.80 -6.52 -31.95
CA ALA A 647 -19.62 -7.76 -31.19
C ALA A 647 -20.53 -7.87 -29.95
N TYR A 648 -20.89 -6.76 -29.29
CA TYR A 648 -21.85 -6.78 -28.17
C TYR A 648 -23.30 -6.61 -28.61
N ALA A 649 -23.56 -5.93 -29.73
CA ALA A 649 -24.90 -5.52 -30.13
C ALA A 649 -25.80 -6.69 -30.56
N THR A 650 -25.22 -7.80 -31.02
CA THR A 650 -25.97 -8.93 -31.62
C THR A 650 -25.76 -10.27 -30.93
N THR A 651 -24.98 -10.32 -29.86
CA THR A 651 -24.57 -11.57 -29.19
C THR A 651 -25.18 -11.74 -27.81
N ASP A 652 -25.98 -10.78 -27.34
CA ASP A 652 -26.73 -10.87 -26.08
C ASP A 652 -27.56 -12.17 -26.01
N VAL A 653 -27.42 -12.91 -24.91
CA VAL A 653 -28.31 -14.02 -24.57
C VAL A 653 -28.82 -13.85 -23.15
N ALA A 654 -30.13 -14.03 -22.93
CA ALA A 654 -30.69 -14.06 -21.58
C ALA A 654 -30.52 -15.45 -20.96
N THR A 655 -30.23 -15.51 -19.66
CA THR A 655 -30.04 -16.77 -18.93
C THR A 655 -30.95 -16.83 -17.70
N GLY A 656 -31.25 -18.05 -17.24
CA GLY A 656 -31.98 -18.32 -16.01
C GLY A 656 -31.27 -19.35 -15.15
N ASN A 657 -31.41 -19.26 -13.83
CA ASN A 657 -30.94 -20.27 -12.88
C ASN A 657 -31.91 -20.37 -11.70
N GLY A 658 -32.74 -21.41 -11.66
CA GLY A 658 -33.63 -21.65 -10.50
C GLY A 658 -34.65 -20.54 -10.20
N GLY A 659 -34.96 -19.69 -11.19
CA GLY A 659 -35.85 -18.53 -11.05
C GLY A 659 -35.14 -17.17 -11.02
N GLU A 660 -33.81 -17.16 -10.86
CA GLU A 660 -32.97 -15.96 -10.97
C GLU A 660 -32.62 -15.67 -12.44
N SER A 661 -32.64 -14.40 -12.83
CA SER A 661 -32.27 -13.97 -14.19
C SER A 661 -30.79 -13.62 -14.31
N GLY A 662 -30.21 -13.90 -15.48
CA GLY A 662 -28.90 -13.42 -15.89
C GLY A 662 -28.84 -13.20 -17.40
N ASP A 663 -27.61 -13.07 -17.91
CA ASP A 663 -27.33 -12.84 -19.33
C ASP A 663 -25.96 -13.41 -19.71
N GLY A 664 -25.53 -13.19 -20.96
CA GLY A 664 -24.30 -13.72 -21.52
C GLY A 664 -24.03 -13.26 -22.94
N ARG A 665 -23.07 -13.93 -23.58
CA ARG A 665 -22.69 -13.79 -24.99
C ARG A 665 -22.73 -15.13 -25.71
N ASP A 666 -23.33 -15.16 -26.89
CA ASP A 666 -23.25 -16.28 -27.81
C ASP A 666 -22.64 -15.83 -29.15
N TYR A 667 -21.44 -16.33 -29.46
CA TYR A 667 -20.69 -16.01 -30.67
C TYR A 667 -20.73 -17.13 -31.73
N THR A 668 -21.64 -18.12 -31.67
CA THR A 668 -21.56 -19.32 -32.54
C THR A 668 -22.34 -19.25 -33.87
N ALA A 669 -22.84 -18.07 -34.28
CA ALA A 669 -23.63 -17.85 -35.52
C ALA A 669 -25.02 -18.54 -35.59
N GLU A 670 -25.42 -19.27 -34.55
CA GLU A 670 -26.70 -19.98 -34.51
C GLU A 670 -27.85 -19.03 -34.09
N GLN A 671 -29.10 -19.33 -34.47
CA GLN A 671 -30.24 -18.57 -33.93
C GLN A 671 -30.34 -18.84 -32.43
N THR A 672 -29.97 -17.84 -31.63
CA THR A 672 -30.00 -17.93 -30.18
C THR A 672 -31.43 -18.08 -29.70
N PRO A 673 -31.73 -19.07 -28.84
CA PRO A 673 -32.99 -19.09 -28.11
C PRO A 673 -33.15 -17.82 -27.26
N THR A 674 -34.38 -17.38 -27.02
CA THR A 674 -34.62 -16.13 -26.28
C THR A 674 -34.15 -16.17 -24.82
N THR A 675 -34.06 -17.36 -24.20
CA THR A 675 -33.57 -17.54 -22.83
C THR A 675 -33.00 -18.95 -22.65
N VAL A 676 -31.86 -19.08 -21.97
CA VAL A 676 -31.18 -20.36 -21.68
C VAL A 676 -31.28 -20.70 -20.20
N ASP A 677 -31.82 -21.89 -19.87
CA ASP A 677 -31.81 -22.42 -18.50
C ASP A 677 -30.42 -23.00 -18.19
N LEU A 678 -29.73 -22.39 -17.22
CA LEU A 678 -28.42 -22.79 -16.72
C LEU A 678 -28.51 -23.60 -15.41
N ALA A 679 -29.71 -23.83 -14.85
CA ALA A 679 -29.84 -24.67 -13.64
C ALA A 679 -29.56 -26.14 -13.95
N ARG A 680 -29.72 -26.55 -15.21
CA ARG A 680 -29.54 -27.92 -15.68
C ARG A 680 -28.85 -27.96 -17.02
N PHE A 681 -28.29 -29.12 -17.34
CA PHE A 681 -27.70 -29.40 -18.65
C PHE A 681 -28.04 -30.82 -19.09
N ASP A 682 -28.02 -31.03 -20.40
CA ASP A 682 -28.27 -32.33 -21.02
C ASP A 682 -26.95 -33.07 -21.28
N THR A 683 -26.98 -34.37 -21.05
CA THR A 683 -25.93 -35.32 -21.47
C THR A 683 -26.57 -36.46 -22.27
N PRO A 684 -25.78 -37.27 -22.99
CA PRO A 684 -26.29 -38.50 -23.61
C PRO A 684 -26.95 -39.48 -22.61
N SER A 685 -26.65 -39.34 -21.31
CA SER A 685 -27.21 -40.17 -20.23
C SER A 685 -28.51 -39.62 -19.62
N GLY A 686 -28.88 -38.37 -19.94
CA GLY A 686 -30.06 -37.68 -19.42
C GLY A 686 -29.75 -36.25 -18.95
N VAL A 687 -30.78 -35.59 -18.40
CA VAL A 687 -30.69 -34.26 -17.79
C VAL A 687 -29.98 -34.37 -16.43
N ALA A 688 -29.04 -33.48 -16.15
CA ALA A 688 -28.35 -33.35 -14.87
C ALA A 688 -28.46 -31.91 -14.32
N ASP A 689 -28.34 -31.75 -13.00
CA ASP A 689 -28.26 -30.45 -12.36
C ASP A 689 -26.87 -29.84 -12.57
N ALA A 690 -26.80 -28.55 -12.88
CA ALA A 690 -25.54 -27.86 -13.07
C ALA A 690 -24.80 -27.69 -11.73
N PRO A 691 -23.45 -27.74 -11.69
CA PRO A 691 -22.71 -27.64 -10.44
C PRO A 691 -22.82 -26.27 -9.75
N TRP A 692 -23.35 -25.26 -10.45
CA TRP A 692 -23.65 -23.93 -9.93
C TRP A 692 -25.15 -23.70 -9.65
N ALA A 693 -26.01 -24.71 -9.82
CA ALA A 693 -27.46 -24.55 -9.68
C ALA A 693 -27.90 -24.15 -8.27
N ASP A 694 -27.24 -24.68 -7.24
CA ASP A 694 -27.54 -24.39 -5.82
C ASP A 694 -26.97 -23.05 -5.34
N ARG A 695 -26.34 -22.26 -6.21
CA ARG A 695 -25.75 -20.98 -5.85
C ARG A 695 -26.84 -19.92 -5.73
N GLU A 696 -26.89 -19.25 -4.57
CA GLU A 696 -27.72 -18.06 -4.39
C GLU A 696 -27.17 -16.87 -5.22
N GLY A 697 -28.08 -16.14 -5.86
CA GLY A 697 -27.79 -14.93 -6.64
C GLY A 697 -28.02 -15.08 -8.15
N PRO A 698 -27.63 -14.07 -8.96
CA PRO A 698 -27.87 -14.06 -10.40
C PRO A 698 -27.32 -15.28 -11.11
N ALA A 699 -27.98 -15.69 -12.20
CA ALA A 699 -27.50 -16.76 -13.05
C ALA A 699 -26.07 -16.46 -13.58
N PRO A 700 -25.23 -17.49 -13.79
CA PRO A 700 -23.90 -17.30 -14.37
C PRO A 700 -23.93 -16.57 -15.71
N TYR A 701 -22.83 -15.87 -16.00
CA TYR A 701 -22.65 -15.22 -17.29
C TYR A 701 -22.24 -16.25 -18.34
N LEU A 702 -23.13 -16.56 -19.28
CA LEU A 702 -22.86 -17.54 -20.32
C LEU A 702 -21.94 -16.94 -21.39
N VAL A 703 -20.94 -17.70 -21.84
CA VAL A 703 -20.07 -17.34 -22.97
C VAL A 703 -19.96 -18.56 -23.88
N ARG A 704 -20.59 -18.51 -25.05
CA ARG A 704 -20.47 -19.54 -26.09
C ARG A 704 -19.57 -19.08 -27.21
N VAL A 705 -18.60 -19.90 -27.57
CA VAL A 705 -17.62 -19.63 -28.64
C VAL A 705 -17.40 -20.86 -29.50
N SER A 706 -16.96 -20.64 -30.74
CA SER A 706 -16.50 -21.71 -31.61
C SER A 706 -14.98 -21.70 -31.67
N PRO A 707 -14.28 -22.79 -31.33
CA PRO A 707 -12.83 -22.88 -31.53
C PRO A 707 -12.50 -23.04 -33.02
N ASP A 708 -11.33 -22.53 -33.44
CA ASP A 708 -10.88 -22.69 -34.81
C ASP A 708 -10.34 -24.11 -35.06
N ARG A 709 -10.93 -24.80 -36.05
CA ARG A 709 -10.62 -26.20 -36.37
C ARG A 709 -9.20 -26.45 -36.88
N ARG A 710 -8.48 -25.41 -37.30
CA ARG A 710 -7.13 -25.51 -37.89
C ARG A 710 -6.05 -24.93 -36.98
N THR A 711 -6.42 -24.08 -36.03
CA THR A 711 -5.48 -23.35 -35.16
C THR A 711 -6.07 -23.30 -33.74
N PRO A 712 -5.68 -24.22 -32.85
CA PRO A 712 -6.27 -24.37 -31.51
C PRO A 712 -6.29 -23.10 -30.64
N ASP A 713 -5.38 -22.15 -30.88
CA ASP A 713 -5.26 -20.89 -30.14
C ASP A 713 -6.17 -19.75 -30.67
N LEU A 714 -6.92 -19.99 -31.75
CA LEU A 714 -7.85 -19.04 -32.34
C LEU A 714 -9.31 -19.45 -32.09
N LEU A 715 -10.17 -18.43 -31.96
CA LEU A 715 -11.62 -18.57 -31.84
C LEU A 715 -12.28 -18.00 -33.10
N GLU A 716 -13.35 -18.64 -33.56
CA GLU A 716 -14.27 -18.14 -34.57
C GLU A 716 -15.45 -17.47 -33.86
N LEU A 717 -15.49 -16.14 -33.88
CA LEU A 717 -16.59 -15.35 -33.30
C LEU A 717 -17.51 -14.88 -34.41
N SER A 718 -18.81 -15.17 -34.29
CA SER A 718 -19.82 -14.77 -35.25
C SER A 718 -20.85 -13.82 -34.68
N PHE A 719 -21.00 -12.69 -35.35
CA PHE A 719 -21.93 -11.60 -35.04
C PHE A 719 -22.16 -10.78 -36.31
N GLU A 720 -23.27 -10.04 -36.39
CA GLU A 720 -23.65 -9.25 -37.58
C GLU A 720 -23.64 -10.03 -38.92
N GLY A 721 -23.77 -11.36 -38.86
CA GLY A 721 -23.74 -12.23 -40.04
C GLY A 721 -22.35 -12.53 -40.61
N GLU A 722 -21.28 -12.08 -39.95
CA GLU A 722 -19.89 -12.36 -40.29
C GLU A 722 -19.23 -13.31 -39.27
N THR A 723 -18.07 -13.86 -39.62
CA THR A 723 -17.25 -14.70 -38.72
C THR A 723 -15.83 -14.16 -38.70
N HIS A 724 -15.36 -13.79 -37.52
CA HIS A 724 -14.03 -13.25 -37.27
C HIS A 724 -13.15 -14.31 -36.61
N ARG A 725 -11.90 -14.45 -37.06
CA ARG A 725 -10.89 -15.28 -36.39
C ARG A 725 -10.17 -14.38 -35.38
N VAL A 726 -10.24 -14.74 -34.11
CA VAL A 726 -9.83 -13.90 -32.98
C VAL A 726 -8.87 -14.68 -32.10
N ALA A 727 -7.77 -14.06 -31.69
CA ALA A 727 -6.84 -14.68 -30.74
C ALA A 727 -7.42 -14.68 -29.32
N ALA A 728 -7.02 -15.66 -28.51
CA ALA A 728 -7.47 -15.73 -27.12
C ALA A 728 -7.18 -14.44 -26.32
N GLY A 729 -6.08 -13.72 -26.59
CA GLY A 729 -5.77 -12.44 -25.94
C GLY A 729 -6.81 -11.36 -26.24
N GLU A 730 -7.14 -11.18 -27.52
CA GLU A 730 -8.15 -10.24 -28.01
C GLU A 730 -9.52 -10.55 -27.42
N PHE A 731 -9.90 -11.83 -27.37
CA PHE A 731 -11.17 -12.26 -26.80
C PHE A 731 -11.28 -11.98 -25.30
N LEU A 732 -10.18 -12.14 -24.56
CA LEU A 732 -10.13 -11.83 -23.14
C LEU A 732 -10.28 -10.34 -22.86
N GLU A 733 -9.69 -9.49 -23.71
CA GLU A 733 -9.87 -8.04 -23.64
C GLU A 733 -11.30 -7.62 -24.02
N LEU A 734 -11.93 -8.30 -24.99
CA LEU A 734 -13.34 -8.11 -25.31
C LEU A 734 -14.21 -8.40 -24.07
N LEU A 735 -14.12 -9.59 -23.48
CA LEU A 735 -14.92 -9.92 -22.27
C LEU A 735 -14.65 -8.98 -21.10
N ALA A 736 -13.39 -8.55 -20.91
CA ALA A 736 -13.02 -7.67 -19.81
C ALA A 736 -13.58 -6.24 -19.93
N HIS A 737 -14.12 -5.89 -21.08
CA HIS A 737 -14.70 -4.59 -21.36
C HIS A 737 -16.18 -4.65 -21.74
N ASP A 738 -16.79 -5.82 -21.59
CA ASP A 738 -18.23 -5.99 -21.72
C ASP A 738 -18.95 -5.28 -20.57
N ALA A 739 -19.76 -4.27 -20.89
CA ALA A 739 -20.50 -3.51 -19.89
C ALA A 739 -21.46 -4.39 -19.07
N SER A 740 -22.07 -5.42 -19.67
CA SER A 740 -22.95 -6.33 -18.93
C SER A 740 -22.16 -7.14 -17.90
N LEU A 741 -21.02 -7.72 -18.29
CA LEU A 741 -20.20 -8.53 -17.38
C LEU A 741 -19.51 -7.70 -16.30
N THR A 742 -18.94 -6.56 -16.68
CA THR A 742 -18.22 -5.65 -15.76
C THR A 742 -19.15 -4.98 -14.75
N GLY A 743 -20.45 -4.87 -15.05
CA GLY A 743 -21.46 -4.41 -14.10
C GLY A 743 -21.79 -5.40 -12.98
N LYS A 744 -21.35 -6.66 -13.08
CA LYS A 744 -21.65 -7.74 -12.13
C LYS A 744 -20.51 -7.95 -11.15
N GLU A 745 -20.88 -8.25 -9.90
CA GLU A 745 -19.93 -8.63 -8.86
C GLU A 745 -19.08 -9.84 -9.26
N LEU A 746 -17.84 -9.88 -8.75
CA LEU A 746 -16.87 -10.96 -9.02
C LEU A 746 -17.37 -12.35 -8.56
N SER A 747 -18.36 -12.39 -7.68
CA SER A 747 -19.00 -13.63 -7.26
C SER A 747 -19.83 -14.29 -8.38
N VAL A 748 -20.29 -13.54 -9.39
CA VAL A 748 -21.02 -14.08 -10.54
C VAL A 748 -20.03 -14.79 -11.46
N PRO A 749 -20.10 -16.13 -11.58
CA PRO A 749 -19.16 -16.88 -12.39
C PRO A 749 -19.47 -16.74 -13.88
N VAL A 750 -18.48 -17.07 -14.71
CA VAL A 750 -18.65 -17.24 -16.17
C VAL A 750 -18.81 -18.72 -16.47
N VAL A 751 -19.70 -19.08 -17.41
CA VAL A 751 -19.79 -20.42 -17.99
C VAL A 751 -19.26 -20.33 -19.42
N LEU A 752 -18.08 -20.88 -19.64
CA LEU A 752 -17.43 -20.92 -20.95
C LEU A 752 -17.76 -22.26 -21.64
N ALA A 753 -18.39 -22.20 -22.80
CA ALA A 753 -18.86 -23.36 -23.54
C ALA A 753 -18.40 -23.32 -25.00
N PHE A 754 -17.68 -24.36 -25.43
CA PHE A 754 -17.19 -24.49 -26.79
C PHE A 754 -18.18 -25.26 -27.65
N SER A 755 -18.44 -24.81 -28.88
CA SER A 755 -19.36 -25.48 -29.80
C SER A 755 -18.79 -26.75 -30.45
N SER A 756 -17.47 -26.97 -30.40
CA SER A 756 -16.80 -28.20 -30.86
C SER A 756 -15.70 -28.64 -29.88
N ALA A 757 -15.13 -29.83 -30.11
CA ALA A 757 -14.07 -30.41 -29.27
C ALA A 757 -12.67 -29.90 -29.65
N ASP A 758 -12.57 -28.97 -30.60
CA ASP A 758 -11.31 -28.39 -31.02
C ASP A 758 -10.83 -27.36 -29.98
N GLY A 759 -9.53 -27.11 -29.86
CA GLY A 759 -8.98 -26.10 -28.93
C GLY A 759 -8.68 -26.62 -27.51
N ASP A 760 -8.39 -25.68 -26.61
CA ASP A 760 -8.10 -25.94 -25.19
C ASP A 760 -8.99 -25.05 -24.29
N PRO A 761 -10.21 -25.51 -23.95
CA PRO A 761 -11.13 -24.73 -23.10
C PRO A 761 -10.59 -24.55 -21.68
N GLY A 762 -9.70 -25.42 -21.20
CA GLY A 762 -9.08 -25.32 -19.88
C GLY A 762 -8.08 -24.17 -19.79
N ASP A 763 -7.20 -24.02 -20.78
CA ASP A 763 -6.28 -22.87 -20.86
C ASP A 763 -7.04 -21.54 -20.94
N LEU A 764 -8.02 -21.46 -21.86
CA LEU A 764 -8.81 -20.23 -22.01
C LEU A 764 -9.59 -19.90 -20.73
N ALA A 765 -10.17 -20.90 -20.06
CA ALA A 765 -10.84 -20.70 -18.78
C ALA A 765 -9.88 -20.23 -17.68
N GLY A 766 -8.67 -20.78 -17.62
CA GLY A 766 -7.62 -20.35 -16.69
C GLY A 766 -7.22 -18.88 -16.90
N ARG A 767 -6.98 -18.49 -18.15
CA ARG A 767 -6.65 -17.11 -18.52
C ARG A 767 -7.83 -16.16 -18.30
N ALA A 768 -9.05 -16.58 -18.62
CA ALA A 768 -10.27 -15.82 -18.36
C ALA A 768 -10.50 -15.60 -16.87
N ALA A 769 -10.31 -16.63 -16.04
CA ALA A 769 -10.43 -16.52 -14.60
C ALA A 769 -9.45 -15.50 -14.03
N GLN A 770 -8.19 -15.52 -14.48
CA GLN A 770 -7.17 -14.57 -14.06
C GLN A 770 -7.46 -13.14 -14.58
N ARG A 771 -7.88 -12.98 -15.84
CA ARG A 771 -8.12 -11.68 -16.48
C ARG A 771 -9.36 -10.97 -15.94
N LEU A 772 -10.42 -11.72 -15.64
CA LEU A 772 -11.73 -11.23 -15.19
C LEU A 772 -11.88 -11.23 -13.66
N GLY A 773 -10.97 -11.88 -12.93
CA GLY A 773 -11.00 -11.92 -11.47
C GLY A 773 -12.14 -12.75 -10.88
N ARG A 774 -12.66 -13.73 -11.64
CA ARG A 774 -13.85 -14.51 -11.27
C ARG A 774 -13.70 -15.97 -11.64
N THR A 775 -14.53 -16.80 -11.02
CA THR A 775 -14.62 -18.22 -11.39
C THR A 775 -15.09 -18.37 -12.83
N VAL A 776 -14.46 -19.30 -13.57
CA VAL A 776 -14.91 -19.73 -14.89
C VAL A 776 -15.18 -21.23 -14.84
N TRP A 777 -16.44 -21.61 -15.09
CA TRP A 777 -16.83 -22.99 -15.33
C TRP A 777 -16.62 -23.33 -16.80
N TRP A 778 -16.07 -24.50 -17.08
CA TRP A 778 -15.77 -24.93 -18.43
C TRP A 778 -15.88 -26.46 -18.54
N THR A 779 -15.85 -26.98 -19.76
CA THR A 779 -15.91 -28.41 -20.03
C THR A 779 -15.08 -28.74 -21.27
N GLU A 780 -14.49 -29.93 -21.32
CA GLU A 780 -13.78 -30.46 -22.49
C GLU A 780 -14.74 -30.95 -23.58
N PHE A 781 -16.03 -31.12 -23.25
CA PHE A 781 -17.03 -31.64 -24.16
C PHE A 781 -17.67 -30.54 -25.02
N PRO A 782 -17.92 -30.79 -26.33
CA PRO A 782 -18.69 -29.87 -27.16
C PRO A 782 -20.08 -29.59 -26.59
N VAL A 783 -20.53 -28.34 -26.67
CA VAL A 783 -21.81 -27.87 -26.13
C VAL A 783 -22.71 -27.31 -27.24
N ASP A 784 -23.76 -28.07 -27.54
CA ASP A 784 -24.87 -27.63 -28.38
C ASP A 784 -25.90 -26.85 -27.56
N LEU A 785 -26.66 -25.97 -28.22
CA LEU A 785 -27.79 -25.25 -27.61
C LEU A 785 -29.06 -25.39 -28.48
N PRO A 786 -29.79 -26.52 -28.37
CA PRO A 786 -30.98 -26.74 -29.17
C PRO A 786 -32.13 -25.77 -28.77
N ALA A 787 -32.91 -25.32 -29.76
CA ALA A 787 -34.04 -24.39 -29.57
C ALA A 787 -35.17 -24.92 -28.67
N THR A 788 -35.18 -26.21 -28.32
CA THR A 788 -36.12 -26.81 -27.39
C THR A 788 -35.45 -27.97 -26.68
N GLY A 789 -35.18 -27.84 -25.38
CA GLY A 789 -34.68 -28.93 -24.56
C GLY A 789 -35.78 -29.95 -24.22
N PRO A 790 -35.43 -31.10 -23.62
CA PRO A 790 -36.38 -32.14 -23.18
C PRO A 790 -37.43 -31.63 -22.18
N SER A 791 -37.14 -30.53 -21.48
CA SER A 791 -38.00 -29.85 -20.51
C SER A 791 -38.89 -28.75 -21.10
N GLY A 792 -38.71 -28.40 -22.38
CA GLY A 792 -39.40 -27.30 -23.06
C GLY A 792 -38.65 -25.96 -23.04
N GLU A 793 -37.59 -25.83 -22.23
CA GLU A 793 -36.68 -24.68 -22.23
C GLU A 793 -35.32 -25.07 -22.84
N PRO A 794 -34.63 -24.16 -23.56
CA PRO A 794 -33.27 -24.40 -24.07
C PRO A 794 -32.26 -24.57 -22.93
N VAL A 795 -31.51 -25.66 -22.92
CA VAL A 795 -30.43 -25.97 -21.96
C VAL A 795 -29.13 -26.30 -22.69
N LEU A 796 -27.99 -26.10 -22.03
CA LEU A 796 -26.68 -26.53 -22.55
C LEU A 796 -26.67 -28.06 -22.73
N SER A 797 -26.33 -28.55 -23.92
CA SER A 797 -26.35 -29.98 -24.27
C SER A 797 -24.96 -30.48 -24.61
N LEU A 798 -24.34 -31.26 -23.71
CA LEU A 798 -23.00 -31.79 -23.89
C LEU A 798 -23.01 -33.01 -24.83
N ARG A 799 -22.01 -33.08 -25.71
CA ARG A 799 -21.84 -34.13 -26.72
C ARG A 799 -20.61 -34.98 -26.43
N ALA A 800 -20.61 -36.22 -26.93
CA ALA A 800 -19.41 -37.06 -26.86
C ALA A 800 -18.27 -36.46 -27.68
N THR A 801 -17.03 -36.59 -27.21
CA THR A 801 -15.84 -36.14 -27.93
C THR A 801 -15.59 -37.05 -29.16
N PRO A 802 -14.83 -36.58 -30.17
CA PRO A 802 -14.44 -37.41 -31.32
C PRO A 802 -13.70 -38.71 -30.94
N ASP A 803 -12.98 -38.70 -29.80
CA ASP A 803 -12.24 -39.84 -29.28
C ASP A 803 -13.13 -40.87 -28.54
N GLY A 804 -14.41 -40.54 -28.35
CA GLY A 804 -15.42 -41.45 -27.82
C GLY A 804 -15.71 -41.30 -26.32
N ASP A 805 -15.16 -40.27 -25.67
CA ASP A 805 -15.51 -39.95 -24.29
C ASP A 805 -16.93 -39.40 -24.22
N VAL A 806 -17.69 -39.84 -23.22
CA VAL A 806 -19.10 -39.49 -23.06
C VAL A 806 -19.28 -38.66 -21.80
N PRO A 807 -19.87 -37.45 -21.89
CA PRO A 807 -20.06 -36.58 -20.74
C PRO A 807 -21.08 -37.19 -19.76
N ASP A 808 -20.82 -37.02 -18.47
CA ASP A 808 -21.72 -37.38 -17.38
C ASP A 808 -22.09 -36.15 -16.52
N ALA A 809 -22.72 -36.37 -15.37
CA ALA A 809 -23.13 -35.28 -14.47
C ALA A 809 -21.96 -34.49 -13.86
N GLY A 810 -20.73 -35.01 -13.91
CA GLY A 810 -19.51 -34.38 -13.42
C GLY A 810 -18.64 -33.76 -14.51
N ALA A 811 -19.16 -33.58 -15.73
CA ALA A 811 -18.40 -33.13 -16.90
C ALA A 811 -17.92 -31.66 -16.88
N TRP A 812 -18.28 -30.89 -15.85
CA TRP A 812 -17.91 -29.47 -15.71
C TRP A 812 -16.76 -29.30 -14.72
N GLU A 813 -15.76 -28.55 -15.16
CA GLU A 813 -14.58 -28.15 -14.39
C GLU A 813 -14.61 -26.67 -14.03
N GLN A 814 -13.73 -26.26 -13.11
CA GLN A 814 -13.66 -24.89 -12.62
C GLN A 814 -12.24 -24.34 -12.66
N ALA A 815 -12.05 -23.22 -13.35
CA ALA A 815 -10.88 -22.36 -13.23
C ALA A 815 -11.15 -21.23 -12.23
N ARG A 816 -10.14 -20.89 -11.43
CA ARG A 816 -10.22 -19.83 -10.41
C ARG A 816 -9.04 -18.87 -10.53
N PRO A 817 -9.23 -17.57 -10.26
CA PRO A 817 -8.14 -16.62 -10.20
C PRO A 817 -7.15 -17.02 -9.10
N ALA A 818 -5.86 -16.81 -9.36
CA ALA A 818 -4.79 -17.03 -8.39
C ALA A 818 -4.12 -15.71 -8.02
N GLN A 819 -3.72 -15.57 -6.75
CA GLN A 819 -2.96 -14.41 -6.32
C GLN A 819 -1.49 -14.56 -6.72
N ALA A 820 -0.96 -13.59 -7.47
CA ALA A 820 0.45 -13.56 -7.82
C ALA A 820 1.34 -13.42 -6.57
N THR A 821 2.49 -14.11 -6.57
CA THR A 821 3.49 -14.04 -5.49
C THR A 821 4.10 -12.64 -5.36
N SER A 822 4.23 -11.93 -6.48
CA SER A 822 4.61 -10.51 -6.55
C SER A 822 3.50 -9.75 -7.28
N PRO A 823 2.48 -9.27 -6.55
CA PRO A 823 1.42 -8.46 -7.15
C PRO A 823 2.02 -7.17 -7.71
N GLY A 824 1.82 -6.90 -9.00
CA GLY A 824 2.16 -5.61 -9.61
C GLY A 824 1.17 -4.51 -9.22
N ASP A 825 1.40 -3.30 -9.69
CA ASP A 825 0.50 -2.17 -9.48
C ASP A 825 -0.61 -2.10 -10.54
N ALA A 826 -1.82 -1.74 -10.11
CA ALA A 826 -2.93 -1.46 -11.00
C ALA A 826 -2.75 -0.05 -11.62
N PRO A 827 -3.25 0.17 -12.86
CA PRO A 827 -3.28 1.50 -13.45
C PRO A 827 -3.92 2.52 -12.52
N ARG A 828 -3.31 3.70 -12.41
CA ARG A 828 -3.82 4.80 -11.60
C ARG A 828 -4.51 5.81 -12.51
N PRO A 829 -5.66 6.38 -12.07
CA PRO A 829 -6.32 7.46 -12.80
C PRO A 829 -5.50 8.75 -12.83
N VAL A 830 -4.54 8.87 -11.90
CA VAL A 830 -3.56 9.94 -11.85
C VAL A 830 -2.20 9.27 -11.70
N GLN A 831 -1.25 9.63 -12.57
CA GLN A 831 0.09 9.05 -12.57
C GLN A 831 0.74 9.14 -11.18
N ALA A 832 1.46 8.09 -10.79
CA ALA A 832 2.26 8.13 -9.58
C ALA A 832 3.42 9.13 -9.72
N PRO A 833 3.81 9.86 -8.66
CA PRO A 833 5.04 10.63 -8.68
C PRO A 833 6.23 9.75 -9.04
N LEU A 834 7.18 10.30 -9.80
CA LEU A 834 8.38 9.58 -10.20
C LEU A 834 9.17 9.11 -8.97
N ALA A 835 9.90 8.02 -9.11
CA ALA A 835 10.83 7.59 -8.08
C ALA A 835 11.93 8.65 -7.87
N ARG A 836 12.42 8.79 -6.63
CA ARG A 836 13.66 9.55 -6.40
C ARG A 836 14.78 8.78 -7.12
N ALA A 837 15.59 9.49 -7.91
CA ALA A 837 16.78 8.92 -8.51
C ALA A 837 17.61 8.23 -7.42
N ALA A 838 18.07 7.00 -7.68
CA ALA A 838 19.17 6.45 -6.91
C ALA A 838 20.39 7.32 -7.24
N ALA A 839 20.92 8.05 -6.26
CA ALA A 839 22.14 8.82 -6.49
C ALA A 839 23.25 7.87 -6.98
N PRO A 840 23.99 8.20 -8.06
CA PRO A 840 25.10 7.38 -8.53
C PRO A 840 26.26 7.55 -7.53
N LEU A 841 26.50 6.54 -6.70
CA LEU A 841 27.63 6.49 -5.77
C LEU A 841 28.56 5.34 -6.17
N LEU A 842 29.08 5.41 -7.40
CA LEU A 842 29.98 4.40 -7.95
C LEU A 842 31.30 4.95 -8.51
N GLU A 843 31.67 6.20 -8.21
CA GLU A 843 33.04 6.69 -8.51
C GLU A 843 33.93 6.88 -7.28
N SER A 844 33.43 6.68 -6.07
CA SER A 844 34.18 6.96 -4.83
C SER A 844 34.59 5.74 -4.00
N PHE A 845 34.70 4.54 -4.61
CA PHE A 845 35.34 3.38 -3.97
C PHE A 845 36.06 2.44 -4.95
N PRO A 846 37.30 2.74 -5.39
CA PRO A 846 38.20 1.73 -5.90
C PRO A 846 38.85 0.98 -4.72
N ALA A 847 38.19 -0.07 -4.25
CA ALA A 847 38.82 -1.17 -3.52
C ALA A 847 37.87 -2.37 -3.73
N LEU A 848 38.24 -3.37 -4.52
CA LEU A 848 39.00 -4.51 -4.04
C LEU A 848 39.69 -5.19 -5.24
N THR A 849 40.87 -4.73 -5.62
CA THR A 849 41.90 -5.64 -6.14
C THR A 849 42.81 -5.99 -4.97
N LEU A 850 42.83 -7.29 -4.66
CA LEU A 850 43.80 -7.92 -3.77
C LEU A 850 45.20 -7.69 -4.35
N ASN A 851 45.99 -6.84 -3.73
CA ASN A 851 47.44 -6.99 -3.76
C ASN A 851 47.88 -7.29 -2.33
N GLU A 852 48.34 -8.52 -2.15
CA GLU A 852 49.10 -8.95 -1.00
C GLU A 852 50.32 -8.03 -0.87
N ASP A 853 50.44 -7.32 0.24
CA ASP A 853 51.71 -6.69 0.64
C ASP A 853 52.73 -7.81 0.91
N THR A 854 53.40 -8.26 -0.15
CA THR A 854 54.66 -8.98 -0.04
C THR A 854 55.80 -7.98 -0.20
N ASP A 855 56.32 -7.58 0.95
CA ASP A 855 57.59 -6.88 1.10
C ASP A 855 58.73 -7.80 0.60
N THR A 856 59.10 -7.70 -0.68
CA THR A 856 60.42 -8.13 -1.16
C THR A 856 60.89 -7.20 -2.29
N GLY A 857 61.95 -6.44 -2.03
CA GLY A 857 62.56 -5.54 -3.01
C GLY A 857 63.32 -6.24 -4.15
N GLY A 858 63.52 -5.50 -5.24
CA GLY A 858 64.58 -5.77 -6.22
C GLY A 858 64.17 -5.76 -7.69
N GLU A 859 64.72 -4.78 -8.41
CA GLU A 859 65.09 -4.78 -9.84
C GLU A 859 64.05 -4.49 -10.94
N ALA A 860 64.36 -3.42 -11.66
CA ALA A 860 63.73 -2.89 -12.87
C ALA A 860 63.99 -3.75 -14.10
N TYR A 861 63.04 -3.84 -15.05
CA TYR A 861 63.34 -3.89 -16.49
C TYR A 861 62.21 -3.30 -17.36
N ASP A 862 62.68 -2.65 -18.41
CA ASP A 862 62.07 -1.83 -19.47
C ASP A 862 61.46 -2.65 -20.62
N SER A 863 60.39 -2.13 -21.24
CA SER A 863 60.05 -2.14 -22.68
C SER A 863 58.54 -1.84 -22.85
N GLY A 864 58.01 -0.94 -23.68
CA GLY A 864 58.56 -0.19 -24.81
C GLY A 864 57.88 -0.61 -26.12
N SER A 865 56.87 0.16 -26.59
CA SER A 865 56.56 0.49 -28.02
C SER A 865 55.15 1.09 -28.13
N ASP A 866 55.00 2.40 -28.40
CA ASP A 866 54.81 3.05 -29.72
C ASP A 866 53.48 2.65 -30.41
N SER A 867 52.54 3.54 -30.77
CA SER A 867 52.65 4.62 -31.79
C SER A 867 51.37 5.48 -31.74
N ARG A 868 51.40 6.80 -31.47
CA ARG A 868 51.45 7.95 -32.40
C ARG A 868 50.53 7.91 -33.65
N SER A 869 49.60 8.88 -33.71
CA SER A 869 49.51 9.86 -34.81
C SER A 869 48.72 11.11 -34.37
N ASP A 870 49.16 12.25 -34.90
CA ASP A 870 49.08 13.63 -34.41
C ASP A 870 48.64 14.56 -35.55
N SER A 871 47.98 15.68 -35.22
CA SER A 871 47.91 17.00 -35.92
C SER A 871 46.62 17.74 -35.49
N GLY A 872 46.55 18.91 -34.82
CA GLY A 872 47.31 20.18 -34.91
C GLY A 872 46.55 21.16 -35.85
N SER A 873 46.18 22.43 -35.54
CA SER A 873 46.72 23.45 -34.63
C SER A 873 45.81 24.71 -34.46
N ASP A 874 45.88 25.34 -33.28
CA ASP A 874 45.98 26.78 -32.90
C ASP A 874 45.11 27.92 -33.46
N SER A 875 44.55 28.75 -32.54
CA SER A 875 44.85 30.19 -32.34
C SER A 875 44.17 30.80 -31.09
N ASP A 876 44.95 31.42 -30.19
CA ASP A 876 44.60 32.24 -28.98
C ASP A 876 44.80 33.76 -29.31
N PRO A 877 44.39 34.85 -28.57
CA PRO A 877 44.32 35.06 -27.10
C PRO A 877 43.14 35.90 -26.48
N GLY A 878 42.99 35.84 -25.14
CA GLY A 878 41.92 36.40 -24.25
C GLY A 878 41.77 37.94 -24.10
N PRO A 879 41.20 38.55 -23.00
CA PRO A 879 41.08 38.04 -21.61
C PRO A 879 39.75 38.35 -20.81
N ASP A 880 39.73 37.86 -19.55
CA ASP A 880 38.97 38.28 -18.35
C ASP A 880 37.49 37.90 -18.15
N ALA A 881 37.24 36.82 -17.39
CA ALA A 881 36.25 36.79 -16.29
C ALA A 881 36.52 35.60 -15.35
N ALA A 882 36.59 35.86 -14.05
CA ALA A 882 36.87 34.88 -12.99
C ALA A 882 35.78 33.82 -12.88
N THR A 883 36.16 32.53 -12.94
CA THR A 883 35.29 31.37 -12.71
C THR A 883 35.74 30.59 -11.48
N ALA A 884 34.73 29.98 -10.87
CA ALA A 884 34.71 29.26 -9.62
C ALA A 884 35.39 27.88 -9.66
N ASP A 885 36.60 27.78 -10.20
CA ASP A 885 37.44 26.56 -10.13
C ASP A 885 38.24 26.45 -8.82
N ASP A 886 38.28 27.52 -8.01
CA ASP A 886 39.03 27.56 -6.74
C ASP A 886 38.35 26.82 -5.56
N ALA A 887 37.16 26.21 -5.78
CA ALA A 887 36.39 25.53 -4.73
C ALA A 887 36.50 23.99 -4.78
N GLU A 888 36.63 23.39 -5.96
CA GLU A 888 36.78 21.93 -6.11
C GLU A 888 38.23 21.46 -5.91
N GLU A 889 39.23 22.26 -6.28
CA GLU A 889 40.65 21.90 -6.13
C GLU A 889 41.16 21.94 -4.67
N ARG A 890 40.33 22.40 -3.70
CA ARG A 890 40.69 22.41 -2.26
C ARG A 890 40.27 21.16 -1.49
N ALA A 891 39.49 20.26 -2.08
CA ALA A 891 39.01 19.04 -1.41
C ALA A 891 39.96 17.84 -1.57
N GLU A 892 40.77 17.76 -2.63
CA GLU A 892 41.64 16.61 -2.91
C GLU A 892 43.00 16.58 -2.15
N GLY A 893 43.14 17.36 -1.08
CA GLY A 893 44.43 17.51 -0.38
C GLY A 893 44.47 17.13 1.10
N ARG A 894 43.37 16.62 1.70
CA ARG A 894 43.35 16.31 3.13
C ARG A 894 43.37 14.79 3.35
N PRO A 895 44.40 14.23 4.02
CA PRO A 895 44.38 12.82 4.41
C PRO A 895 43.16 12.57 5.32
N ALA A 896 42.51 11.43 5.13
CA ALA A 896 41.39 11.01 5.97
C ALA A 896 41.78 11.10 7.46
N PRO A 897 40.88 11.57 8.35
CA PRO A 897 41.20 11.64 9.78
C PRO A 897 41.71 10.31 10.34
N ASP A 898 42.67 10.34 11.27
CA ASP A 898 43.29 9.13 11.84
C ASP A 898 42.26 8.10 12.35
N TRP A 899 41.13 8.58 12.88
CA TRP A 899 40.04 7.73 13.37
C TRP A 899 39.26 7.03 12.24
N VAL A 900 39.15 7.65 11.06
CA VAL A 900 38.56 7.04 9.86
C VAL A 900 39.48 5.93 9.35
N LEU A 901 40.79 6.18 9.30
CA LEU A 901 41.78 5.16 8.92
C LEU A 901 41.80 3.99 9.91
N ALA A 902 41.65 4.25 11.21
CA ALA A 902 41.52 3.20 12.22
C ALA A 902 40.24 2.36 12.04
N ARG A 903 39.12 2.98 11.67
CA ARG A 903 37.84 2.29 11.39
C ARG A 903 37.90 1.47 10.10
N ILE A 904 38.56 1.97 9.06
CA ILE A 904 38.86 1.19 7.85
C ILE A 904 39.71 -0.03 8.23
N ARG A 905 40.75 0.16 9.05
CA ARG A 905 41.59 -0.95 9.52
C ARG A 905 40.81 -1.97 10.34
N TYR A 906 39.91 -1.52 11.22
CA TYR A 906 39.01 -2.41 11.95
C TYR A 906 38.18 -3.26 10.98
N ALA A 907 37.52 -2.65 9.99
CA ALA A 907 36.65 -3.37 9.05
C ALA A 907 37.42 -4.42 8.23
N GLN A 908 38.65 -4.08 7.79
CA GLN A 908 39.54 -5.00 7.08
C GLN A 908 39.92 -6.21 7.94
N GLU A 909 40.34 -5.98 9.19
CA GLU A 909 40.73 -7.06 10.09
C GLU A 909 39.53 -7.89 10.56
N ALA A 910 38.37 -7.26 10.75
CA ALA A 910 37.11 -7.94 11.06
C ALA A 910 36.70 -8.90 9.95
N LEU A 911 36.83 -8.51 8.68
CA LEU A 911 36.50 -9.38 7.55
C LEU A 911 37.35 -10.65 7.53
N LEU A 912 38.67 -10.51 7.71
CA LEU A 912 39.60 -11.64 7.78
C LEU A 912 39.36 -12.51 9.02
N PHE A 913 39.07 -11.88 10.15
CA PHE A 913 38.77 -12.57 11.40
C PHE A 913 37.50 -13.42 11.27
N GLU A 914 36.43 -12.85 10.72
CA GLU A 914 35.16 -13.56 10.50
C GLU A 914 35.31 -14.79 9.60
N GLN A 915 36.10 -14.68 8.52
CA GLN A 915 36.39 -15.81 7.63
C GLN A 915 37.13 -16.95 8.34
N ARG A 916 38.18 -16.63 9.12
CA ARG A 916 38.94 -17.63 9.89
C ARG A 916 38.12 -18.22 11.03
N LEU A 917 37.29 -17.40 11.68
CA LEU A 917 36.39 -17.84 12.75
C LEU A 917 35.38 -18.84 12.20
N ALA A 918 34.80 -18.54 11.03
CA ALA A 918 33.83 -19.40 10.38
C ALA A 918 34.42 -20.78 10.04
N ALA A 919 35.64 -20.80 9.47
CA ALA A 919 36.37 -22.02 9.17
C ALA A 919 36.68 -22.83 10.45
N HIS A 920 37.19 -22.18 11.49
CA HIS A 920 37.56 -22.83 12.74
C HIS A 920 36.35 -23.43 13.48
N LEU A 921 35.22 -22.70 13.54
CA LEU A 921 33.96 -23.22 14.08
C LEU A 921 33.41 -24.38 13.25
N GLY A 922 33.69 -24.39 11.93
CA GLY A 922 33.27 -25.46 11.02
C GLY A 922 33.91 -26.82 11.33
N GLU A 923 35.11 -26.80 11.88
CA GLU A 923 35.86 -28.00 12.28
C GLU A 923 35.56 -28.43 13.73
N ASN A 924 34.79 -27.65 14.49
CA ASN A 924 34.50 -27.94 15.88
C ASN A 924 33.51 -29.11 16.02
N GLU A 925 34.00 -30.24 16.55
CA GLU A 925 33.21 -31.46 16.70
C GLU A 925 32.00 -31.28 17.63
N GLN A 926 32.11 -30.43 18.67
CA GLN A 926 31.00 -30.19 19.60
C GLN A 926 29.85 -29.45 18.91
N VAL A 927 30.18 -28.44 18.10
CA VAL A 927 29.22 -27.67 17.30
C VAL A 927 28.49 -28.60 16.31
N ASN A 928 29.24 -29.41 15.55
CA ASN A 928 28.62 -30.34 14.60
C ASN A 928 27.79 -31.44 15.30
N ALA A 929 28.24 -31.95 16.46
CA ALA A 929 27.51 -32.94 17.22
C ALA A 929 26.15 -32.41 17.71
N GLU A 930 26.11 -31.17 18.21
CA GLU A 930 24.89 -30.56 18.72
C GLU A 930 23.89 -30.22 17.60
N ILE A 931 24.36 -29.68 16.46
CA ILE A 931 23.52 -29.51 15.27
C ILE A 931 23.00 -30.87 14.76
N GLY A 932 23.83 -31.92 14.79
CA GLY A 932 23.42 -33.27 14.43
C GLY A 932 22.31 -33.83 15.32
N LYS A 933 22.30 -33.48 16.61
CA LYS A 933 21.24 -33.86 17.55
C LYS A 933 19.90 -33.19 17.19
N VAL A 934 19.93 -31.91 16.84
CA VAL A 934 18.76 -31.15 16.37
C VAL A 934 18.21 -31.75 15.07
N VAL A 935 19.08 -31.98 14.08
CA VAL A 935 18.70 -32.58 12.78
C VAL A 935 18.09 -33.97 12.99
N ARG A 936 18.69 -34.82 13.83
CA ARG A 936 18.13 -36.16 14.16
C ARG A 936 16.75 -36.08 14.77
N ALA A 937 16.53 -35.13 15.69
CA ALA A 937 15.23 -34.94 16.32
C ALA A 937 14.17 -34.55 15.30
N PHE A 938 14.40 -33.53 14.48
CA PHE A 938 13.45 -33.12 13.44
C PHE A 938 13.20 -34.23 12.41
N TRP A 939 14.25 -34.92 11.95
CA TRP A 939 14.12 -36.05 11.04
C TRP A 939 13.26 -37.18 11.61
N SER A 940 13.51 -37.56 12.87
CA SER A 940 12.72 -38.60 13.54
C SER A 940 11.26 -38.19 13.74
N ILE A 941 11.00 -36.94 14.12
CA ILE A 941 9.64 -36.41 14.28
C ILE A 941 8.91 -36.40 12.93
N THR A 942 9.54 -35.91 11.85
CA THR A 942 8.97 -35.91 10.50
C THR A 942 8.61 -37.31 10.02
N LEU A 943 9.53 -38.28 10.15
CA LEU A 943 9.28 -39.66 9.73
C LEU A 943 8.21 -40.33 10.59
N HIS A 944 8.22 -40.09 11.90
CA HIS A 944 7.20 -40.60 12.82
C HIS A 944 5.79 -40.11 12.42
N ASN A 945 5.68 -38.82 12.07
CA ASN A 945 4.44 -38.20 11.63
C ASN A 945 4.11 -38.44 10.15
N ARG A 946 4.91 -39.23 9.42
CA ARG A 946 4.75 -39.52 7.99
C ARG A 946 4.67 -38.28 7.10
N LEU A 947 5.37 -37.22 7.49
CA LEU A 947 5.47 -35.99 6.71
C LEU A 947 6.54 -36.11 5.63
N ASP A 948 6.46 -35.24 4.62
CA ASP A 948 7.37 -35.28 3.48
C ASP A 948 8.80 -34.86 3.84
N TYR A 949 9.65 -35.85 4.11
CA TYR A 949 11.06 -35.63 4.44
C TYR A 949 11.85 -34.94 3.32
N ARG A 950 11.37 -34.96 2.06
CA ARG A 950 12.07 -34.34 0.93
C ARG A 950 12.17 -32.83 1.08
N LEU A 951 11.32 -32.21 1.90
CA LEU A 951 11.37 -30.79 2.19
C LEU A 951 12.68 -30.36 2.86
N PHE A 952 13.36 -31.24 3.61
CA PHE A 952 14.70 -30.98 4.14
C PHE A 952 15.81 -30.92 3.06
N GLY A 953 15.54 -31.37 1.83
CA GLY A 953 16.49 -31.37 0.72
C GLY A 953 16.18 -30.34 -0.36
N SER A 954 17.21 -29.90 -1.09
CA SER A 954 17.07 -29.00 -2.25
C SER A 954 17.48 -29.70 -3.56
N ARG A 955 16.88 -29.29 -4.68
CA ARG A 955 17.36 -29.67 -6.02
C ARG A 955 18.34 -28.66 -6.61
N SER A 956 18.43 -27.46 -6.03
CA SER A 956 19.32 -26.40 -6.51
C SER A 956 20.78 -26.78 -6.29
N GLU A 957 21.59 -26.55 -7.32
CA GLU A 957 23.06 -26.71 -7.31
C GLU A 957 23.74 -25.50 -6.64
N LEU A 958 23.02 -24.37 -6.59
CA LEU A 958 23.46 -23.07 -6.06
C LEU A 958 23.46 -22.99 -4.53
N SER A 959 22.89 -23.99 -3.85
CA SER A 959 22.73 -23.97 -2.39
C SER A 959 23.89 -24.70 -1.71
N ALA A 960 24.66 -23.98 -0.91
CA ALA A 960 25.75 -24.54 -0.11
C ALA A 960 25.22 -25.62 0.85
N GLY A 961 25.86 -26.79 0.92
CA GLY A 961 25.39 -27.93 1.73
C GLY A 961 24.30 -28.80 1.10
N ALA A 962 23.87 -28.53 -0.14
CA ALA A 962 22.79 -29.29 -0.77
C ALA A 962 23.24 -30.68 -1.26
N VAL A 963 22.62 -31.73 -0.71
CA VAL A 963 22.92 -33.14 -1.06
C VAL A 963 21.80 -33.81 -1.88
N GLY A 964 20.72 -33.08 -2.16
CA GLY A 964 19.52 -33.58 -2.81
C GLY A 964 18.37 -33.97 -1.90
N GLN A 965 17.36 -34.58 -2.51
CA GLN A 965 16.09 -34.94 -1.86
C GLN A 965 15.92 -36.46 -1.69
N ARG A 966 16.92 -37.26 -2.10
CA ARG A 966 16.85 -38.71 -1.96
C ARG A 966 16.95 -39.09 -0.49
N TYR A 967 16.18 -40.09 -0.09
CA TYR A 967 16.13 -40.55 1.30
C TYR A 967 17.52 -40.89 1.84
N GLU A 968 18.33 -41.64 1.08
CA GLU A 968 19.66 -42.09 1.50
C GLU A 968 20.63 -40.92 1.70
N ALA A 969 20.52 -39.89 0.86
CA ALA A 969 21.36 -38.70 0.95
C ALA A 969 21.02 -37.88 2.20
N LEU A 970 19.73 -37.68 2.48
CA LEU A 970 19.26 -36.94 3.66
C LEU A 970 19.47 -37.74 4.96
N ALA A 971 19.24 -39.05 4.94
CA ALA A 971 19.52 -39.94 6.07
C ALA A 971 21.01 -39.94 6.45
N ARG A 972 21.92 -39.90 5.46
CA ARG A 972 23.36 -39.74 5.71
C ARG A 972 23.65 -38.40 6.38
N VAL A 973 23.05 -37.29 5.94
CA VAL A 973 23.27 -35.98 6.59
C VAL A 973 22.88 -36.02 8.06
N VAL A 974 21.75 -36.67 8.36
CA VAL A 974 21.26 -36.87 9.72
C VAL A 974 22.23 -37.70 10.57
N ASP A 975 22.78 -38.78 10.01
CA ASP A 975 23.68 -39.70 10.71
C ASP A 975 25.10 -39.14 10.88
N SER A 976 25.72 -38.75 9.78
CA SER A 976 27.15 -38.42 9.67
C SER A 976 27.46 -37.21 8.78
N GLY A 977 26.48 -36.36 8.50
CA GLY A 977 26.67 -35.12 7.73
C GLY A 977 27.68 -34.17 8.37
N ASN A 978 28.38 -33.42 7.52
CA ASN A 978 29.20 -32.31 7.98
C ASN A 978 28.30 -31.13 8.47
N LEU A 979 28.91 -30.14 9.12
CA LEU A 979 28.16 -29.02 9.71
C LEU A 979 27.34 -28.26 8.66
N ARG A 980 27.92 -27.98 7.47
CA ARG A 980 27.26 -27.25 6.38
C ARG A 980 26.02 -27.98 5.88
N GLU A 981 26.13 -29.27 5.59
CA GLU A 981 25.00 -30.10 5.14
C GLU A 981 23.85 -30.12 6.17
N ARG A 982 24.20 -30.18 7.46
CA ARG A 982 23.20 -30.21 8.55
C ARG A 982 22.53 -28.85 8.77
N VAL A 983 23.27 -27.75 8.67
CA VAL A 983 22.69 -26.40 8.71
C VAL A 983 21.77 -26.18 7.51
N THR A 984 22.18 -26.58 6.31
CA THR A 984 21.35 -26.50 5.10
C THR A 984 20.11 -27.37 5.18
N PHE A 985 20.20 -28.55 5.79
CA PHE A 985 19.05 -29.40 6.11
C PHE A 985 18.04 -28.64 6.98
N LEU A 986 18.49 -27.99 8.06
CA LEU A 986 17.61 -27.20 8.95
C LEU A 986 17.02 -25.98 8.23
N PHE A 987 17.84 -25.26 7.48
CA PHE A 987 17.40 -24.12 6.68
C PHE A 987 16.28 -24.50 5.71
N ASN A 988 16.45 -25.58 4.94
CA ASN A 988 15.42 -26.06 4.02
C ASN A 988 14.12 -26.45 4.75
N GLY A 989 14.24 -27.10 5.91
CA GLY A 989 13.10 -27.46 6.75
C GLY A 989 12.32 -26.25 7.26
N VAL A 990 13.02 -25.16 7.61
CA VAL A 990 12.41 -23.90 8.06
C VAL A 990 11.85 -23.09 6.89
N ALA A 991 12.61 -22.96 5.80
CA ALA A 991 12.22 -22.18 4.63
C ALA A 991 11.00 -22.74 3.88
N LYS A 992 10.74 -24.04 4.00
CA LYS A 992 9.56 -24.73 3.43
C LYS A 992 8.51 -25.08 4.48
N ASP A 993 8.56 -24.41 5.63
CA ASP A 993 7.61 -24.49 6.74
C ASP A 993 7.36 -25.87 7.36
N LEU A 994 8.20 -26.87 7.06
CA LEU A 994 8.13 -28.19 7.69
C LEU A 994 8.49 -28.12 9.18
N VAL A 995 9.61 -27.48 9.52
CA VAL A 995 10.06 -27.33 10.92
C VAL A 995 9.09 -26.45 11.73
N PRO A 996 8.64 -25.29 11.23
CA PRO A 996 7.59 -24.51 11.89
C PRO A 996 6.31 -25.31 12.15
N HIS A 997 5.84 -26.08 11.17
CA HIS A 997 4.66 -26.94 11.33
C HIS A 997 4.84 -27.94 12.50
N LEU A 998 6.03 -28.53 12.63
CA LEU A 998 6.34 -29.43 13.75
C LEU A 998 6.38 -28.72 15.11
N MET A 999 6.75 -27.44 15.15
CA MET A 999 7.03 -26.67 16.37
C MET A 999 5.93 -25.66 16.73
N GLY A 1000 4.68 -25.95 16.36
CA GLY A 1000 3.51 -25.16 16.78
C GLY A 1000 3.14 -24.01 15.84
N GLY A 1001 3.60 -24.02 14.59
CA GLY A 1001 3.21 -23.08 13.54
C GLY A 1001 4.31 -22.07 13.17
N VAL A 1002 4.06 -21.38 12.04
CA VAL A 1002 4.93 -20.34 11.50
C VAL A 1002 4.98 -19.15 12.46
N GLU A 1003 6.19 -18.79 12.85
CA GLU A 1003 6.53 -17.61 13.62
C GLU A 1003 6.36 -16.35 12.77
N PRO A 1004 5.78 -15.26 13.32
CA PRO A 1004 5.76 -13.99 12.63
C PRO A 1004 7.19 -13.50 12.42
N GLN A 1005 7.41 -12.79 11.32
CA GLN A 1005 8.71 -12.16 11.06
C GLN A 1005 8.99 -11.11 12.15
N HIS A 1006 10.15 -11.23 12.82
CA HIS A 1006 10.54 -10.28 13.87
C HIS A 1006 10.55 -8.84 13.33
N PRO A 1007 9.94 -7.85 14.03
CA PRO A 1007 9.77 -6.48 13.52
C PRO A 1007 11.07 -5.81 13.07
N VAL A 1008 12.17 -6.02 13.80
CA VAL A 1008 13.50 -5.49 13.44
C VAL A 1008 13.97 -6.01 12.08
N ILE A 1009 13.84 -7.32 11.86
CA ILE A 1009 14.25 -7.95 10.59
C ILE A 1009 13.29 -7.56 9.46
N ALA A 1010 12.00 -7.35 9.77
CA ALA A 1010 11.00 -6.89 8.81
C ALA A 1010 11.31 -5.46 8.29
N LEU A 1011 11.74 -4.56 9.18
CA LEU A 1011 12.16 -3.21 8.84
C LEU A 1011 13.40 -3.23 7.95
N GLU A 1012 14.46 -3.93 8.36
CA GLU A 1012 15.72 -3.99 7.61
C GLU A 1012 15.55 -4.63 6.22
N ARG A 1013 14.64 -5.59 6.05
CA ARG A 1013 14.34 -6.17 4.73
C ARG A 1013 13.68 -5.20 3.75
N ARG A 1014 13.02 -4.14 4.22
CA ARG A 1014 12.45 -3.09 3.34
C ARG A 1014 13.56 -2.27 2.68
N ASP A 1015 14.67 -2.09 3.39
CA ASP A 1015 15.82 -1.33 2.92
C ASP A 1015 16.82 -2.20 2.14
N ARG A 1016 16.62 -3.52 2.10
CA ARG A 1016 17.48 -4.45 1.35
C ARG A 1016 17.24 -4.29 -0.14
N HIS A 1017 18.30 -3.99 -0.88
CA HIS A 1017 18.28 -3.85 -2.32
C HIS A 1017 18.91 -5.07 -3.00
N LYS A 1018 18.60 -5.27 -4.29
CA LYS A 1018 19.41 -6.15 -5.15
C LYS A 1018 20.82 -5.57 -5.26
N SER A 1019 21.83 -6.42 -5.20
CA SER A 1019 23.21 -5.97 -5.42
C SER A 1019 23.35 -5.44 -6.86
N GLN A 1020 24.34 -4.58 -7.09
CA GLN A 1020 24.63 -4.11 -8.45
C GLN A 1020 25.02 -5.26 -9.38
N LEU A 1021 25.75 -6.25 -8.86
CA LEU A 1021 26.12 -7.47 -9.58
C LEU A 1021 24.89 -8.26 -10.02
N PHE A 1022 23.87 -8.34 -9.17
CA PHE A 1022 22.60 -9.01 -9.48
C PHE A 1022 21.75 -8.23 -10.49
N LEU A 1023 21.73 -6.89 -10.38
CA LEU A 1023 21.06 -6.04 -11.37
C LEU A 1023 21.73 -6.13 -12.75
N GLU A 1024 23.07 -6.23 -12.78
CA GLU A 1024 23.81 -6.46 -14.01
C GLU A 1024 23.52 -7.85 -14.60
N TYR A 1025 23.49 -8.89 -13.77
CA TYR A 1025 23.07 -10.23 -14.17
C TYR A 1025 21.66 -10.21 -14.79
N GLU A 1026 20.67 -9.61 -14.13
CA GLU A 1026 19.30 -9.55 -14.66
C GLU A 1026 19.22 -8.83 -15.99
N ARG A 1027 19.99 -7.74 -16.16
CA ARG A 1027 20.06 -7.01 -17.42
C ARG A 1027 20.65 -7.89 -18.53
N ARG A 1028 21.78 -8.54 -18.28
CA ARG A 1028 22.44 -9.40 -19.28
C ARG A 1028 21.61 -10.65 -19.61
N VAL A 1029 20.88 -11.21 -18.64
CA VAL A 1029 19.94 -12.32 -18.87
C VAL A 1029 18.78 -11.87 -19.77
N ALA A 1030 18.27 -10.65 -19.58
CA ALA A 1030 17.24 -10.09 -20.45
C ALA A 1030 17.77 -9.86 -21.88
N GLU A 1031 19.00 -9.35 -22.02
CA GLU A 1031 19.70 -9.20 -23.31
C GLU A 1031 19.91 -10.57 -24.00
N LEU A 1032 20.33 -11.59 -23.24
CA LEU A 1032 20.54 -12.95 -23.75
C LEU A 1032 19.25 -13.59 -24.26
N ARG A 1033 18.16 -13.50 -23.48
CA ARG A 1033 16.84 -14.03 -23.88
C ARG A 1033 16.24 -13.31 -25.08
N ALA A 1034 16.63 -12.05 -25.31
CA ALA A 1034 16.22 -11.28 -26.48
C ALA A 1034 17.06 -11.59 -27.74
N ALA A 1035 18.21 -12.27 -27.60
CA ALA A 1035 19.14 -12.53 -28.69
C ALA A 1035 18.74 -13.71 -29.61
N GLU A 1036 17.64 -14.42 -29.31
CA GLU A 1036 17.09 -15.56 -30.08
C GLU A 1036 18.17 -16.60 -30.50
N LEU A 1037 19.06 -16.95 -29.56
CA LEU A 1037 20.12 -17.95 -29.78
C LEU A 1037 19.56 -19.38 -29.90
N ASP A 1038 20.36 -20.28 -30.47
CA ASP A 1038 20.06 -21.71 -30.38
C ASP A 1038 20.07 -22.15 -28.90
N PRO A 1039 19.16 -23.02 -28.45
CA PRO A 1039 19.12 -23.52 -27.07
C PRO A 1039 20.46 -24.01 -26.49
N GLU A 1040 21.38 -24.54 -27.31
CA GLU A 1040 22.72 -24.95 -26.85
C GLU A 1040 23.62 -23.75 -26.54
N ASP A 1041 23.59 -22.72 -27.37
CA ASP A 1041 24.35 -21.47 -27.19
C ASP A 1041 23.74 -20.62 -26.06
N GLU A 1042 22.41 -20.55 -25.96
CA GLU A 1042 21.70 -19.87 -24.86
C GLU A 1042 22.04 -20.52 -23.51
N ALA A 1043 22.10 -21.86 -23.45
CA ALA A 1043 22.45 -22.57 -22.23
C ALA A 1043 23.91 -22.31 -21.79
N GLN A 1044 24.84 -22.18 -22.74
CA GLN A 1044 26.24 -21.88 -22.45
C GLN A 1044 26.41 -20.43 -21.95
N GLU A 1045 25.80 -19.46 -22.64
CA GLU A 1045 25.84 -18.05 -22.24
C GLU A 1045 25.10 -17.83 -20.90
N MET A 1046 24.02 -18.56 -20.63
CA MET A 1046 23.34 -18.53 -19.33
C MET A 1046 24.25 -19.04 -18.21
N ASP A 1047 25.05 -20.09 -18.45
CA ASP A 1047 26.01 -20.59 -17.46
C ASP A 1047 27.10 -19.55 -17.16
N ASP A 1048 27.57 -18.83 -18.18
CA ASP A 1048 28.55 -17.74 -18.05
C ASP A 1048 27.98 -16.53 -17.29
N LEU A 1049 26.71 -16.20 -17.49
CA LEU A 1049 26.02 -15.16 -16.70
C LEU A 1049 25.79 -15.61 -15.26
N GLU A 1050 25.36 -16.85 -15.04
CA GLU A 1050 25.21 -17.40 -13.69
C GLU A 1050 26.55 -17.45 -12.95
N ALA A 1051 27.67 -17.63 -13.66
CA ALA A 1051 29.01 -17.55 -13.07
C ALA A 1051 29.31 -16.21 -12.39
N MET A 1052 28.68 -15.11 -12.81
CA MET A 1052 28.83 -13.80 -12.18
C MET A 1052 28.32 -13.78 -10.73
N LEU A 1053 27.34 -14.61 -10.40
CA LEU A 1053 26.74 -14.67 -9.06
C LEU A 1053 27.34 -15.77 -8.17
N ARG A 1054 28.28 -16.56 -8.70
CA ARG A 1054 28.92 -17.65 -7.96
C ARG A 1054 29.87 -17.11 -6.89
N THR A 1055 30.02 -17.87 -5.82
CA THR A 1055 31.01 -17.60 -4.78
C THR A 1055 32.42 -17.58 -5.38
N PRO A 1056 33.30 -16.66 -4.96
CA PRO A 1056 34.68 -16.64 -5.42
C PRO A 1056 35.56 -17.75 -4.79
N LEU A 1057 35.01 -18.52 -3.84
CA LEU A 1057 35.74 -19.57 -3.13
C LEU A 1057 35.97 -20.79 -4.02
N ARG A 1058 37.12 -21.44 -3.84
CA ARG A 1058 37.42 -22.73 -4.49
C ARG A 1058 36.93 -23.91 -3.66
N PRO A 1059 36.65 -25.07 -4.28
CA PRO A 1059 36.20 -26.27 -3.58
C PRO A 1059 37.13 -26.76 -2.44
N ASP A 1060 38.42 -26.46 -2.50
CA ASP A 1060 39.42 -26.80 -1.48
C ASP A 1060 39.58 -25.74 -0.38
N GLU A 1061 39.02 -24.54 -0.57
CA GLU A 1061 39.07 -23.43 0.38
C GLU A 1061 37.88 -23.44 1.37
N VAL A 1062 36.86 -24.27 1.12
CA VAL A 1062 35.65 -24.31 1.95
C VAL A 1062 35.75 -25.29 3.13
N GLY A 1063 35.55 -24.77 4.34
CA GLY A 1063 35.41 -25.54 5.57
C GLY A 1063 33.93 -25.72 5.97
N PRO A 1064 33.47 -26.91 6.40
CA PRO A 1064 34.13 -28.21 6.33
C PRO A 1064 34.29 -28.70 4.87
N PRO A 1065 35.16 -29.68 4.57
CA PRO A 1065 35.32 -30.23 3.23
C PRO A 1065 34.00 -30.74 2.62
N LEU A 1066 33.86 -30.56 1.31
CA LEU A 1066 32.70 -31.02 0.54
C LEU A 1066 32.56 -32.54 0.62
N SER A 1067 31.35 -33.04 0.88
CA SER A 1067 31.09 -34.47 0.77
C SER A 1067 31.04 -34.91 -0.69
N ALA A 1068 31.21 -36.20 -0.97
CA ALA A 1068 31.04 -36.72 -2.34
C ALA A 1068 29.63 -36.46 -2.93
N ALA A 1069 28.61 -36.26 -2.09
CA ALA A 1069 27.25 -35.95 -2.54
C ALA A 1069 27.09 -34.46 -2.90
N GLU A 1070 27.69 -33.59 -2.10
CA GLU A 1070 27.73 -32.14 -2.34
C GLU A 1070 28.65 -31.82 -3.53
N TRP A 1071 29.83 -32.43 -3.60
CA TRP A 1071 30.79 -32.26 -4.71
C TRP A 1071 30.17 -32.56 -6.06
N ARG A 1072 29.46 -33.69 -6.18
CA ARG A 1072 28.80 -34.08 -7.44
C ARG A 1072 27.71 -33.12 -7.90
N ARG A 1073 27.26 -32.22 -7.03
CA ARG A 1073 26.13 -31.34 -7.29
C ARG A 1073 26.54 -29.89 -7.44
N SER A 1074 27.47 -29.44 -6.61
CA SER A 1074 27.83 -28.03 -6.53
C SER A 1074 29.21 -27.74 -7.11
N VAL A 1075 29.89 -28.74 -7.70
CA VAL A 1075 31.17 -28.54 -8.41
C VAL A 1075 31.01 -28.93 -9.87
N ARG A 1076 31.29 -27.98 -10.77
CA ARG A 1076 31.35 -28.18 -12.23
C ARG A 1076 32.67 -27.59 -12.72
N ASP A 1077 33.42 -28.38 -13.50
CA ASP A 1077 34.74 -27.99 -14.04
C ASP A 1077 35.77 -27.46 -13.02
N GLY A 1078 35.63 -27.87 -11.75
CA GLY A 1078 36.52 -27.46 -10.66
C GLY A 1078 36.08 -26.17 -9.94
N GLU A 1079 34.97 -25.57 -10.34
CA GLU A 1079 34.41 -24.34 -9.74
C GLU A 1079 33.19 -24.64 -8.87
N LEU A 1080 32.98 -23.82 -7.84
CA LEU A 1080 31.80 -23.89 -6.98
C LEU A 1080 30.61 -23.14 -7.60
N LEU A 1081 29.45 -23.80 -7.63
CA LEU A 1081 28.22 -23.24 -8.19
C LEU A 1081 27.41 -22.40 -7.18
N TRP A 1082 27.88 -22.21 -5.95
CA TRP A 1082 27.06 -21.58 -4.91
C TRP A 1082 26.77 -20.11 -5.20
N SER A 1083 25.52 -19.67 -5.03
CA SER A 1083 25.12 -18.25 -5.09
C SER A 1083 24.79 -17.76 -3.68
N PRO A 1084 25.71 -17.07 -2.99
CA PRO A 1084 25.46 -16.60 -1.64
C PRO A 1084 24.65 -15.29 -1.65
N ALA A 1085 23.91 -15.05 -0.57
CA ALA A 1085 22.98 -13.92 -0.50
C ALA A 1085 23.69 -12.56 -0.59
N GLY A 1086 24.96 -12.46 -0.18
CA GLY A 1086 25.77 -11.25 -0.35
C GLY A 1086 26.10 -10.91 -1.81
N MET A 1087 25.97 -11.86 -2.75
CA MET A 1087 26.09 -11.60 -4.18
C MET A 1087 24.78 -11.11 -4.78
N GLU A 1088 23.63 -11.46 -4.18
CA GLU A 1088 22.31 -11.13 -4.69
C GLU A 1088 21.74 -9.84 -4.07
N HIS A 1089 22.11 -9.55 -2.82
CA HIS A 1089 21.52 -8.50 -2.01
C HIS A 1089 22.56 -7.63 -1.32
N THR A 1090 22.17 -6.38 -1.06
CA THR A 1090 22.95 -5.42 -0.29
C THR A 1090 22.05 -4.57 0.59
N LEU A 1091 22.60 -3.99 1.65
CA LEU A 1091 21.92 -2.99 2.48
C LEU A 1091 22.59 -1.61 2.24
N PRO A 1092 21.86 -0.56 1.86
CA PRO A 1092 22.45 0.73 1.54
C PRO A 1092 23.05 1.40 2.78
N MET A 1093 24.08 2.23 2.60
CA MET A 1093 24.75 2.99 3.66
C MET A 1093 23.79 3.86 4.49
N ALA A 1094 22.73 4.37 3.85
CA ALA A 1094 21.71 5.18 4.50
C ALA A 1094 20.69 4.36 5.32
N ALA A 1095 20.71 3.02 5.27
CA ALA A 1095 19.81 2.21 6.08
C ALA A 1095 20.16 2.33 7.57
N ASP A 1096 19.15 2.43 8.43
CA ASP A 1096 19.33 2.64 9.87
C ASP A 1096 20.22 1.55 10.51
N PHE A 1097 20.06 0.28 10.11
CA PHE A 1097 20.90 -0.80 10.61
C PHE A 1097 22.36 -0.65 10.18
N GLN A 1098 22.60 -0.20 8.94
CA GLN A 1098 23.95 0.06 8.43
C GLN A 1098 24.60 1.23 9.17
N ALA A 1099 23.88 2.35 9.33
CA ALA A 1099 24.36 3.53 10.05
C ALA A 1099 24.71 3.23 11.53
N ARG A 1100 23.92 2.39 12.21
CA ARG A 1100 24.24 1.96 13.59
C ARG A 1100 25.42 0.99 13.67
N SER A 1101 25.49 0.05 12.72
CA SER A 1101 26.59 -0.92 12.63
C SER A 1101 27.92 -0.24 12.36
N GLU A 1102 27.87 0.85 11.60
CA GLU A 1102 28.98 1.74 11.33
C GLU A 1102 29.66 2.21 12.63
N ASP A 1103 28.91 2.73 13.60
CA ASP A 1103 29.48 3.21 14.87
C ASP A 1103 29.99 2.08 15.77
N SER A 1104 29.30 0.94 15.77
CA SER A 1104 29.69 -0.22 16.57
C SER A 1104 30.83 -1.03 15.94
N GLY A 1105 31.16 -0.80 14.66
CA GLY A 1105 32.10 -1.58 13.88
C GLY A 1105 31.51 -2.88 13.28
N GLY A 1106 30.18 -3.06 13.29
CA GLY A 1106 29.54 -4.21 12.68
C GLY A 1106 29.70 -4.23 11.16
N LEU A 1107 30.17 -5.35 10.61
CA LEU A 1107 30.10 -5.60 9.17
C LEU A 1107 28.65 -5.92 8.79
N VAL A 1108 28.20 -5.42 7.65
CA VAL A 1108 26.85 -5.68 7.12
C VAL A 1108 26.99 -6.04 5.66
N LEU A 1109 26.31 -7.12 5.28
CA LEU A 1109 26.21 -7.62 3.91
C LEU A 1109 24.77 -7.48 3.42
N THR A 1110 23.80 -8.05 4.15
CA THR A 1110 22.40 -8.12 3.71
C THR A 1110 21.38 -7.66 4.75
N GLY A 1111 21.81 -7.27 5.96
CA GLY A 1111 20.96 -6.99 7.13
C GLY A 1111 20.81 -8.20 8.05
N THR A 1112 20.18 -8.00 9.22
CA THR A 1112 20.04 -9.00 10.29
C THR A 1112 19.56 -10.36 9.77
N SER A 1113 20.22 -11.45 10.20
CA SER A 1113 19.94 -12.78 9.68
C SER A 1113 18.60 -13.33 10.15
N GLY A 1114 17.59 -13.23 9.27
CA GLY A 1114 16.31 -13.92 9.45
C GLY A 1114 16.45 -15.43 9.57
N SER A 1115 17.39 -16.04 8.83
CA SER A 1115 17.65 -17.48 8.90
C SER A 1115 18.15 -17.90 10.29
N ALA A 1116 19.05 -17.11 10.88
CA ALA A 1116 19.54 -17.36 12.24
C ALA A 1116 18.42 -17.25 13.29
N TYR A 1117 17.62 -16.18 13.21
CA TYR A 1117 16.45 -15.98 14.07
C TYR A 1117 15.48 -17.17 13.97
N ARG A 1118 15.01 -17.49 12.77
CA ARG A 1118 13.99 -18.54 12.57
C ARG A 1118 14.48 -19.92 13.02
N ILE A 1119 15.72 -20.29 12.69
CA ILE A 1119 16.29 -21.59 13.10
C ILE A 1119 16.42 -21.64 14.63
N LEU A 1120 17.01 -20.64 15.28
CA LEU A 1120 17.14 -20.64 16.74
C LEU A 1120 15.77 -20.70 17.43
N THR A 1121 14.78 -19.97 16.91
CA THR A 1121 13.42 -19.97 17.45
C THR A 1121 12.82 -21.37 17.50
N HIS A 1122 12.92 -22.12 16.40
CA HIS A 1122 12.39 -23.48 16.37
C HIS A 1122 13.23 -24.50 17.12
N VAL A 1123 14.54 -24.29 17.23
CA VAL A 1123 15.41 -25.15 18.05
C VAL A 1123 15.16 -24.94 19.55
N ALA A 1124 14.89 -23.71 19.98
CA ALA A 1124 14.49 -23.42 21.35
C ALA A 1124 13.11 -24.06 21.65
N ARG A 1125 12.16 -23.98 20.71
CA ARG A 1125 10.88 -24.69 20.81
C ARG A 1125 11.03 -26.21 20.85
N LEU A 1126 11.98 -26.80 20.12
CA LEU A 1126 12.27 -28.24 20.19
C LEU A 1126 12.61 -28.69 21.61
N THR A 1127 13.40 -27.91 22.34
CA THR A 1127 13.71 -28.19 23.75
C THR A 1127 12.46 -28.13 24.63
N ARG A 1128 11.62 -27.12 24.43
CA ARG A 1128 10.40 -26.91 25.23
C ARG A 1128 9.27 -27.89 24.93
N ILE A 1129 9.06 -28.21 23.65
CA ILE A 1129 7.91 -28.97 23.15
C ILE A 1129 8.21 -30.47 23.10
N ALA A 1130 9.40 -30.85 22.62
CA ALA A 1130 9.78 -32.24 22.45
C ALA A 1130 10.73 -32.76 23.55
N GLY A 1131 11.15 -31.89 24.49
CA GLY A 1131 12.00 -32.28 25.61
C GLY A 1131 13.42 -32.71 25.20
N VAL A 1132 13.86 -32.34 23.99
CA VAL A 1132 15.23 -32.63 23.52
C VAL A 1132 16.14 -31.52 24.06
N PRO A 1133 17.00 -31.77 25.06
CA PRO A 1133 17.88 -30.72 25.58
C PRO A 1133 18.81 -30.26 24.46
N VAL A 1134 18.93 -28.96 24.18
CA VAL A 1134 19.85 -28.44 23.15
C VAL A 1134 20.69 -27.29 23.72
N ASP A 1135 21.98 -27.29 23.45
CA ASP A 1135 22.84 -26.13 23.70
C ASP A 1135 22.67 -25.09 22.58
N LEU A 1136 21.87 -24.05 22.85
CA LEU A 1136 21.60 -22.97 21.90
C LEU A 1136 22.84 -22.14 21.55
N GLY A 1137 23.86 -22.12 22.41
CA GLY A 1137 25.13 -21.47 22.15
C GLY A 1137 25.92 -22.20 21.06
N LEU A 1138 25.98 -23.54 21.12
CA LEU A 1138 26.62 -24.35 20.08
C LEU A 1138 25.85 -24.28 18.75
N VAL A 1139 24.52 -24.23 18.80
CA VAL A 1139 23.69 -24.04 17.59
C VAL A 1139 23.97 -22.70 16.94
N ARG A 1140 24.04 -21.62 17.72
CA ARG A 1140 24.41 -20.28 17.22
C ARG A 1140 25.81 -20.27 16.59
N ALA A 1141 26.79 -20.91 17.22
CA ALA A 1141 28.14 -21.02 16.67
C ALA A 1141 28.15 -21.77 15.33
N GLY A 1142 27.33 -22.82 15.19
CA GLY A 1142 27.17 -23.55 13.94
C GLY A 1142 26.53 -22.71 12.82
N LEU A 1143 25.54 -21.88 13.15
CA LEU A 1143 24.96 -20.95 12.19
C LEU A 1143 25.94 -19.84 11.79
N ALA A 1144 26.68 -19.28 12.74
CA ALA A 1144 27.73 -18.31 12.48
C ALA A 1144 28.80 -18.88 11.56
N SER A 1145 29.26 -20.12 11.79
CA SER A 1145 30.21 -20.79 10.91
C SER A 1145 29.73 -20.84 9.45
N ILE A 1146 28.52 -21.34 9.22
CA ILE A 1146 28.06 -21.62 7.85
C ILE A 1146 27.55 -20.36 7.13
N LEU A 1147 26.76 -19.52 7.81
CA LEU A 1147 26.19 -18.33 7.17
C LEU A 1147 27.26 -17.28 6.84
N VAL A 1148 28.31 -17.20 7.66
CA VAL A 1148 29.47 -16.33 7.41
C VAL A 1148 30.41 -16.97 6.39
N GLY A 1149 30.78 -18.23 6.58
CA GLY A 1149 31.74 -18.92 5.71
C GLY A 1149 31.26 -19.06 4.25
N VAL A 1150 29.95 -19.12 4.02
CA VAL A 1150 29.37 -19.13 2.66
C VAL A 1150 29.20 -17.71 2.09
N GLY A 1151 29.15 -16.67 2.93
CA GLY A 1151 28.90 -15.29 2.51
C GLY A 1151 27.41 -14.91 2.43
N HIS A 1152 26.54 -15.60 3.17
CA HIS A 1152 25.13 -15.19 3.28
C HIS A 1152 24.94 -13.98 4.19
N HIS A 1153 25.73 -13.90 5.26
CA HIS A 1153 25.64 -12.87 6.30
C HIS A 1153 27.01 -12.61 6.95
N SER A 1154 27.18 -11.46 7.58
CA SER A 1154 28.33 -11.23 8.48
C SER A 1154 28.11 -11.88 9.84
N PHE A 1155 29.18 -12.02 10.64
CA PHE A 1155 29.05 -12.49 12.02
C PHE A 1155 28.12 -11.58 12.83
N HIS A 1156 28.21 -10.27 12.65
CA HIS A 1156 27.32 -9.30 13.29
C HIS A 1156 25.85 -9.60 13.00
N GLU A 1157 25.49 -9.80 11.73
CA GLU A 1157 24.10 -10.05 11.30
C GLU A 1157 23.55 -11.37 11.84
N VAL A 1158 24.37 -12.42 11.89
CA VAL A 1158 23.98 -13.73 12.44
C VAL A 1158 23.76 -13.63 13.94
N MET A 1159 24.68 -12.97 14.65
CA MET A 1159 24.61 -12.85 16.11
C MET A 1159 23.48 -11.94 16.57
N THR A 1160 23.21 -10.85 15.84
CA THR A 1160 22.03 -9.99 16.07
C THR A 1160 20.74 -10.79 15.88
N GLY A 1161 20.60 -11.55 14.79
CA GLY A 1161 19.42 -12.40 14.56
C GLY A 1161 19.25 -13.48 15.61
N ALA A 1162 20.35 -14.07 16.09
CA ALA A 1162 20.34 -15.04 17.16
C ALA A 1162 19.95 -14.43 18.52
N GLN A 1163 20.42 -13.22 18.83
CA GLN A 1163 20.07 -12.51 20.06
C GLN A 1163 18.57 -12.19 20.09
N LEU A 1164 17.99 -11.75 18.97
CA LEU A 1164 16.54 -11.51 18.87
C LEU A 1164 15.73 -12.77 19.17
N ALA A 1165 16.16 -13.94 18.68
CA ALA A 1165 15.49 -15.19 19.02
C ALA A 1165 15.60 -15.47 20.52
N LEU A 1166 16.79 -15.36 21.11
CA LEU A 1166 17.01 -15.64 22.53
C LEU A 1166 16.23 -14.71 23.46
N ASP A 1167 16.12 -13.42 23.12
CA ASP A 1167 15.34 -12.44 23.86
C ASP A 1167 13.86 -12.82 23.95
N GLU A 1168 13.31 -13.49 22.93
CA GLU A 1168 11.93 -14.01 22.98
C GLU A 1168 11.77 -15.23 23.90
N PHE A 1169 12.80 -16.07 24.04
CA PHE A 1169 12.72 -17.29 24.86
C PHE A 1169 13.04 -17.06 26.33
N ASP A 1170 14.05 -16.24 26.61
CA ASP A 1170 14.46 -15.89 27.97
C ASP A 1170 14.94 -14.43 28.03
N PRO A 1171 14.01 -13.46 28.16
CA PRO A 1171 14.35 -12.03 28.27
C PRO A 1171 15.22 -11.67 29.49
N ARG A 1172 15.42 -12.61 30.42
CA ARG A 1172 16.23 -12.41 31.64
C ARG A 1172 17.63 -13.01 31.52
N ALA A 1173 17.91 -13.76 30.45
CA ALA A 1173 19.24 -14.23 30.18
C ALA A 1173 20.18 -13.05 29.89
N ALA A 1174 21.44 -13.15 30.33
CA ALA A 1174 22.43 -12.14 29.99
C ALA A 1174 22.64 -12.12 28.47
N SER A 1175 22.86 -10.92 27.90
CA SER A 1175 23.19 -10.79 26.48
C SER A 1175 24.41 -11.63 26.16
N VAL A 1176 24.30 -12.45 25.13
CA VAL A 1176 25.34 -13.38 24.66
C VAL A 1176 26.04 -12.85 23.42
N TYR A 1177 25.73 -11.61 23.06
CA TYR A 1177 26.33 -10.84 21.99
C TYR A 1177 26.43 -9.37 22.42
N SER A 1178 27.54 -8.71 22.09
CA SER A 1178 27.76 -7.29 22.37
C SER A 1178 28.04 -6.54 21.08
N ASP A 1179 27.18 -5.59 20.73
CA ASP A 1179 27.35 -4.78 19.51
C ASP A 1179 28.34 -3.62 19.75
N ASN A 1180 29.62 -3.94 19.76
CA ASN A 1180 30.72 -2.98 19.90
C ASN A 1180 32.01 -3.50 19.22
N TRP A 1181 33.08 -2.72 19.27
CA TRP A 1181 34.36 -3.08 18.64
C TRP A 1181 35.03 -4.33 19.27
N GLY A 1182 34.62 -4.71 20.48
CA GLY A 1182 35.09 -5.91 21.18
C GLY A 1182 34.25 -7.18 20.93
N ARG A 1183 33.35 -7.19 19.93
CA ARG A 1183 32.39 -8.29 19.69
C ARG A 1183 32.99 -9.68 19.49
N TYR A 1184 34.27 -9.77 19.13
CA TYR A 1184 34.96 -11.03 18.88
C TYR A 1184 35.72 -11.60 20.09
N TRP A 1185 35.75 -10.87 21.22
CA TRP A 1185 36.50 -11.30 22.40
C TRP A 1185 35.86 -12.49 23.13
N ASP A 1186 34.55 -12.68 22.98
CA ASP A 1186 33.79 -13.77 23.62
C ASP A 1186 32.90 -14.47 22.58
N VAL A 1187 33.43 -15.55 21.99
CA VAL A 1187 32.73 -16.35 20.99
C VAL A 1187 32.65 -17.80 21.45
N TYR A 1188 31.59 -18.14 22.19
CA TYR A 1188 31.30 -19.51 22.59
C TYR A 1188 31.26 -20.48 21.39
N PRO A 1189 31.89 -21.67 21.45
CA PRO A 1189 32.51 -22.30 22.63
C PRO A 1189 34.02 -22.01 22.81
N LEU A 1190 34.58 -21.10 22.02
CA LEU A 1190 36.01 -20.85 21.97
C LEU A 1190 36.46 -19.92 23.10
N THR A 1191 37.64 -20.20 23.64
CA THR A 1191 38.33 -19.33 24.58
C THR A 1191 39.07 -18.20 23.87
N GLU A 1192 39.38 -17.11 24.59
CA GLU A 1192 40.20 -16.02 24.05
C GLU A 1192 41.57 -16.53 23.52
N GLU A 1193 42.18 -17.50 24.23
CA GLU A 1193 43.46 -18.10 23.82
C GLU A 1193 43.35 -18.85 22.49
N GLU A 1194 42.27 -19.60 22.29
CA GLU A 1194 41.99 -20.29 21.03
C GLU A 1194 41.72 -19.30 19.90
N LEU A 1195 40.93 -18.26 20.15
CA LEU A 1195 40.66 -17.20 19.19
C LEU A 1195 41.95 -16.49 18.77
N ARG A 1196 42.84 -16.16 19.72
CA ARG A 1196 44.14 -15.55 19.41
C ARG A 1196 45.07 -16.48 18.62
N THR A 1197 45.05 -17.77 18.94
CA THR A 1197 45.98 -18.74 18.34
C THR A 1197 45.57 -19.17 16.94
N PHE A 1198 44.27 -19.40 16.71
CA PHE A 1198 43.78 -20.05 15.49
C PHE A 1198 42.98 -19.12 14.57
N VAL A 1199 42.47 -18.00 15.07
CA VAL A 1199 41.60 -17.09 14.31
C VAL A 1199 42.26 -15.74 14.07
N ALA A 1200 42.71 -15.08 15.13
CA ALA A 1200 43.28 -13.74 15.09
C ALA A 1200 44.56 -13.67 14.25
N ARG A 1201 44.66 -12.66 13.38
CA ARG A 1201 45.90 -12.39 12.66
C ARG A 1201 46.92 -11.78 13.63
N GLU A 1202 48.12 -12.36 13.66
CA GLU A 1202 49.21 -11.93 14.56
C GLU A 1202 48.86 -12.02 16.05
N GLY A 1203 47.84 -12.81 16.41
CA GLY A 1203 47.35 -12.92 17.78
C GLY A 1203 46.56 -11.71 18.29
N LEU A 1204 46.20 -10.78 17.41
CA LEU A 1204 45.51 -9.53 17.74
C LEU A 1204 44.08 -9.50 17.17
N PHE A 1205 43.13 -9.05 17.99
CA PHE A 1205 41.74 -8.82 17.58
C PHE A 1205 41.62 -7.58 16.67
N PRO A 1206 40.53 -7.45 15.88
CA PRO A 1206 40.34 -6.33 14.97
C PRO A 1206 40.44 -4.94 15.62
N ASP A 1207 39.93 -4.78 16.85
CA ASP A 1207 40.04 -3.53 17.59
C ASP A 1207 41.46 -3.24 18.09
N GLU A 1208 42.25 -4.26 18.38
CA GLU A 1208 43.66 -4.11 18.75
C GLU A 1208 44.49 -3.61 17.56
N HIS A 1209 44.26 -4.13 16.36
CA HIS A 1209 44.89 -3.64 15.12
C HIS A 1209 44.53 -2.18 14.83
N ALA A 1210 43.24 -1.83 14.98
CA ALA A 1210 42.78 -0.45 14.78
C ALA A 1210 43.39 0.53 15.79
N ARG A 1211 43.46 0.14 17.07
CA ARG A 1211 44.11 0.93 18.13
C ARG A 1211 45.60 1.11 17.87
N ALA A 1212 46.31 0.04 17.48
CA ALA A 1212 47.74 0.10 17.15
C ALA A 1212 48.02 1.08 15.99
N LEU A 1213 47.19 1.07 14.95
CA LEU A 1213 47.30 2.04 13.85
C LEU A 1213 47.03 3.47 14.32
N LEU A 1214 45.97 3.67 15.12
CA LEU A 1214 45.60 4.98 15.62
C LEU A 1214 46.71 5.59 16.51
N ASP A 1215 47.29 4.80 17.40
CA ASP A 1215 48.39 5.22 18.27
C ASP A 1215 49.65 5.59 17.46
N ARG A 1216 49.95 4.82 16.40
CA ARG A 1216 51.05 5.11 15.47
C ARG A 1216 50.83 6.44 14.73
N LEU A 1217 49.65 6.63 14.13
CA LEU A 1217 49.31 7.86 13.39
C LEU A 1217 49.32 9.10 14.31
N ARG A 1218 48.85 8.96 15.55
CA ARG A 1218 48.90 10.04 16.56
C ARG A 1218 50.33 10.38 16.99
N ALA A 1219 51.22 9.40 17.07
CA ALA A 1219 52.62 9.60 17.41
C ALA A 1219 53.44 10.26 16.28
N GLU A 1220 53.02 10.09 15.02
CA GLU A 1220 53.70 10.62 13.82
C GLU A 1220 53.36 12.10 13.52
N ARG A 1221 52.45 12.74 14.27
CA ARG A 1221 52.06 14.15 14.07
C ARG A 1221 53.10 15.15 14.64
N PRO A 1222 53.62 16.10 13.85
CA PRO A 1222 54.52 17.15 14.37
C PRO A 1222 53.75 18.15 15.25
N ALA A 1223 54.34 18.52 16.40
CA ALA A 1223 53.76 19.47 17.33
C ALA A 1223 53.77 20.91 16.78
N THR A 1224 52.60 21.46 16.44
CA THR A 1224 52.40 22.89 16.11
C THR A 1224 51.79 23.63 17.31
N PRO A 1225 52.19 24.90 17.59
CA PRO A 1225 51.89 25.55 18.87
C PRO A 1225 50.46 26.08 18.96
N ARG A 1226 49.90 25.96 20.17
CA ARG A 1226 48.59 26.50 20.61
C ARG A 1226 48.42 27.98 20.24
N ARG A 1227 47.27 28.33 19.66
CA ARG A 1227 46.67 29.68 19.71
C ARG A 1227 45.36 29.57 20.49
N ASP A 1228 45.31 30.29 21.60
CA ASP A 1228 44.14 30.46 22.45
C ASP A 1228 43.06 31.32 21.77
N ASP A 1229 41.81 31.08 22.22
CA ASP A 1229 40.57 31.90 22.14
C ASP A 1229 39.41 31.33 21.30
N ALA A 1230 38.59 30.46 21.92
CA ALA A 1230 37.11 30.41 21.90
C ALA A 1230 36.60 29.13 22.62
N PRO A 1231 35.42 29.13 23.28
CA PRO A 1231 35.06 28.14 24.29
C PRO A 1231 34.59 26.80 23.70
N ALA A 1232 34.94 25.71 24.40
CA ALA A 1232 34.62 24.33 24.06
C ALA A 1232 33.12 23.99 24.25
N PRO A 1233 32.51 23.17 23.37
CA PRO A 1233 31.31 22.41 23.70
C PRO A 1233 31.67 21.14 24.49
N ASP A 1234 30.80 20.78 25.42
CA ASP A 1234 30.97 19.75 26.46
C ASP A 1234 31.44 18.37 25.98
N ASP A 1235 32.54 17.89 26.57
CA ASP A 1235 32.96 16.49 26.57
C ASP A 1235 32.02 15.68 27.49
N ALA A 1236 31.18 14.83 26.89
CA ALA A 1236 30.44 13.81 27.60
C ALA A 1236 31.38 12.65 28.02
N SER A 1237 31.98 12.83 29.19
CA SER A 1237 32.32 11.82 30.21
C SER A 1237 32.41 10.35 29.77
N ALA A 1238 33.64 9.85 29.65
CA ALA A 1238 33.95 8.44 29.86
C ALA A 1238 33.69 8.03 31.33
N PRO A 1239 33.08 6.87 31.62
CA PRO A 1239 33.14 6.29 32.95
C PRO A 1239 34.43 5.47 33.12
N ALA A 1240 35.18 5.79 34.16
CA ALA A 1240 36.35 5.04 34.62
C ALA A 1240 35.95 3.68 35.26
N PRO A 1241 36.88 2.71 35.34
CA PRO A 1241 36.64 1.39 35.92
C PRO A 1241 36.99 1.36 37.42
N ASP A 1242 36.05 0.93 38.25
CA ASP A 1242 36.25 0.49 39.65
C ASP A 1242 35.16 -0.58 39.91
N GLY A 1243 35.37 -1.76 40.49
CA GLY A 1243 36.54 -2.39 41.06
C GLY A 1243 36.18 -3.85 41.36
N ALA A 1244 37.20 -4.69 41.43
CA ALA A 1244 37.10 -6.12 41.71
C ALA A 1244 36.51 -6.40 43.10
N ALA A 1245 35.61 -7.39 43.18
CA ALA A 1245 35.31 -8.11 44.41
C ALA A 1245 35.32 -9.62 44.14
N THR A 1246 36.41 -10.26 44.56
CA THR A 1246 36.56 -11.72 44.72
C THR A 1246 35.46 -12.33 45.58
N PRO A 1247 34.94 -13.53 45.26
CA PRO A 1247 34.22 -14.35 46.23
C PRO A 1247 35.16 -15.36 46.88
N THR A 1248 35.32 -15.27 48.20
CA THR A 1248 35.84 -16.35 49.04
C THR A 1248 34.74 -17.36 49.36
N ARG A 1249 35.15 -18.62 49.38
CA ARG A 1249 34.43 -19.84 49.81
C ARG A 1249 33.94 -19.82 51.26
N ASP A 1250 33.12 -20.84 51.56
CA ASP A 1250 32.58 -21.34 52.84
C ASP A 1250 31.21 -20.75 53.23
N GLY A 1251 30.16 -21.47 53.61
CA GLY A 1251 29.88 -22.91 53.75
C GLY A 1251 28.44 -23.06 54.30
N ASP A 1252 27.71 -24.03 53.73
CA ASP A 1252 26.55 -24.85 54.21
C ASP A 1252 25.98 -24.66 55.65
N PRO A 1253 24.82 -25.26 56.02
CA PRO A 1253 23.45 -25.27 55.48
C PRO A 1253 22.38 -24.93 56.58
N ASP A 1254 21.10 -25.19 56.27
CA ASP A 1254 19.88 -25.30 57.12
C ASP A 1254 18.86 -24.18 56.87
N ALA A 1255 17.55 -24.40 56.77
CA ALA A 1255 16.68 -25.57 56.68
C ALA A 1255 15.28 -25.01 56.30
N HIS A 1256 14.40 -25.86 55.75
CA HIS A 1256 12.92 -25.87 55.89
C HIS A 1256 12.14 -24.53 55.95
N ASP A 1257 11.04 -24.30 55.23
CA ASP A 1257 9.95 -25.20 54.87
C ASP A 1257 8.96 -24.44 53.95
N ASP A 1258 8.14 -25.24 53.26
CA ASP A 1258 6.74 -24.99 52.93
C ASP A 1258 6.27 -23.95 51.87
N LYS A 1259 5.82 -24.54 50.76
CA LYS A 1259 4.44 -24.52 50.21
C LYS A 1259 3.96 -23.38 49.30
N ARG A 1260 3.57 -23.84 48.09
CA ARG A 1260 2.28 -23.63 47.36
C ARG A 1260 1.98 -22.16 46.95
N THR A 1261 1.48 -21.83 45.77
CA THR A 1261 0.77 -22.54 44.70
C THR A 1261 0.56 -21.51 43.58
N THR A 1262 0.68 -21.91 42.31
CA THR A 1262 -0.09 -21.45 41.14
C THR A 1262 -0.42 -19.95 40.98
N ARG A 1263 0.18 -19.30 39.99
CA ARG A 1263 -0.47 -18.98 38.70
C ARG A 1263 0.58 -18.64 37.66
#